data_AF-A0A7R9BMI0-F1
#
_entry.id   AF-A0A7R9BMI0-F1
#
_cell.length_a   1.000
_cell.length_b   1.000
_cell.length_c   1.000
_cell.angle_alpha   90.00
_cell.angle_beta   90.00
_cell.angle_gamma   90.00
#
_symmetry.space_group_name_H-M   'P 1'
#
loop_
_entity.id
_entity.type
_entity.pdbx_description
1 polymer ?
#
loop_
_entity_poly.entity_id
_entity_poly.type
_entity_poly.pdbx_seq_one_letter_code
_entity_poly.pdbx_strand_id
1 'polypeptide(L)'
;MCSVDRRVPSGECELLLSCGSAVVFVLVIAVARNDEEYGVLELQGNEMRRIPTGSLKGPKGMKRLNLAQNRLDLIPQGAFKEQPKLETLDVSWNTIAIIQPMALAALQNLKRLDLSGNHLSKIPSGAFDGLENLEELDLSNNFFSSFPTEAVKSLRKLKRLILHSNRIRNVEEAEMQELSEALEYLDLSRNRLDNVPPRTFSPLRNLKVLKLHVNAVRKVEDDAFEGLEKLEELDLSDNTMLSMPTSALGRLPSLKKLVLDYNRIGVLSAENLNGVKSLEEFSLAFNLIRDLSDDTFQGFDRLKSLDLKGNQIESVTQSTLGGLEGTLTNLDLSFNALPEAPKLSFPKLSKLDLSRNNISRLAEEAFGLLTNLKYLNLSNNNLERIHNAAFRGSNNGGLVLEVLDLSGNLIKDIQPGAFESRTLMALDLHSNLLKEITTGVFTGMPDLRFLDLSANDIYSMKPGSFSGLDQMQVLKFDRNNLASFKEESFAGPTALEEISLSSNEITYLLSDAFVKHPRLRKLDLADNRLSAFPGEIVRGIRPLEELSLAKNSLRSLESADFANLANLRKLDLSRNEISVIGAAAFQNSTQVQELDLSYNAIREVPDDAFLGAGRLLLNLEGNRLSSLPAAIFDRNRLFQLQSINLARNELERIPVDALQRQYFFLQDVDLSHNRIADIQSNANVLVNIKRLDLSYNPLTSESIDYVLNEPKTARDLNMAGTGVERVPVLETPFLRSLNLSDNKITSLADDVFQRPTLLEVLDLAKNRIPNLSFGLAAGVWPKLTDLRHVRVSGNPVSYVIKGDFAYLANLEVLELDHLPECTKIEKGAFAGLRKLTRLELHSYPKLGFLDTRGILAQFRAPRSVAVEVKGSVVNDDLHPAFNPRLERLELLGANVRSLSTGAFAGIDSPRIEMFIRNTSLPSLPPPALFQVPMSSSVTLDLSFNAIASLSPQLVSTLENKQRRVRLLGLATNPIYCDCNARPLKRWLQTQRSQRRLTPELLGLTCHQPASNAGKHLLDMDDADLSCAPGGTTTTSTTEIPLSVADRGDADSAATSTEFRAEPDIIWTMDPVTKRGSDGARNAAAGSGGAGGGGVGGVGGAGAGNKRDKMDHLIFGILGGVIAFILVLVFIICLVRLRITDNHYPGGPLVGPLALQTAAAHHHGTLPSISGKCTCIVKPPPPPFMFYTAPPPPQSSMTPLPGGGGGGTLPKMLPPPPPPSAQHMYGSLHRRTYYATNAPYYVAFPNDPMAGPGCDSRADHDLHPYEC
;
A
#
# COMPACT_ATOMS: atom_id res chain seq x y z
N MET A 1 14.51 24.04 -19.98
CA MET A 1 13.39 24.77 -20.62
C MET A 1 12.23 24.87 -19.64
N CYS A 2 11.22 25.71 -19.87
CA CYS A 2 9.90 25.53 -19.22
C CYS A 2 8.99 24.82 -20.20
N SER A 3 8.24 23.81 -19.75
CA SER A 3 7.11 23.29 -20.52
C SER A 3 5.92 24.24 -20.34
N VAL A 4 5.28 24.61 -21.44
CA VAL A 4 4.06 25.43 -21.47
C VAL A 4 3.01 24.63 -22.23
N ASP A 5 2.35 23.71 -21.53
CA ASP A 5 1.40 22.78 -22.12
C ASP A 5 0.00 23.40 -22.16
N ARG A 6 -0.34 24.03 -23.30
CA ARG A 6 -1.68 24.59 -23.54
C ARG A 6 -2.66 23.47 -23.87
N ARG A 7 -3.45 23.05 -22.88
CA ARG A 7 -4.53 22.07 -23.08
C ARG A 7 -5.87 22.79 -23.19
N VAL A 8 -6.72 22.32 -24.12
CA VAL A 8 -8.11 22.79 -24.25
C VAL A 8 -9.05 21.58 -24.35
N PRO A 9 -9.53 21.02 -23.22
CA PRO A 9 -10.52 19.95 -23.19
C PRO A 9 -11.74 20.29 -22.31
N SER A 10 -12.11 21.57 -22.19
CA SER A 10 -13.22 22.03 -21.32
C SER A 10 -13.90 23.33 -21.76
N GLY A 11 -13.16 24.26 -22.36
CA GLY A 11 -13.66 25.60 -22.73
C GLY A 11 -13.13 26.74 -21.87
N GLU A 12 -12.30 26.46 -20.86
CA GLU A 12 -11.46 27.47 -20.19
C GLU A 12 -9.98 27.27 -20.57
N CYS A 13 -9.23 28.37 -20.74
CA CYS A 13 -7.81 28.34 -21.12
C CYS A 13 -6.91 28.08 -19.89
N GLU A 14 -6.43 26.84 -19.74
CA GLU A 14 -5.48 26.45 -18.69
C GLU A 14 -4.03 26.81 -19.07
N LEU A 15 -3.25 27.31 -18.09
CA LEU A 15 -1.83 27.59 -18.25
C LEU A 15 -1.01 26.89 -17.14
N LEU A 16 -0.42 25.75 -17.50
CA LEU A 16 0.50 24.97 -16.66
C LEU A 16 1.93 25.48 -16.81
N LEU A 17 2.58 25.82 -15.68
CA LEU A 17 3.94 26.36 -15.65
C LEU A 17 4.82 25.67 -14.60
N SER A 18 5.77 24.86 -15.07
CA SER A 18 6.85 24.29 -14.25
C SER A 18 8.19 24.88 -14.70
N CYS A 19 8.81 25.69 -13.84
CA CYS A 19 10.02 26.48 -14.14
C CYS A 19 10.99 26.53 -12.94
N GLY A 20 12.26 26.18 -13.17
CA GLY A 20 13.29 26.10 -12.13
C GLY A 20 13.89 27.43 -11.62
N SER A 21 13.37 28.60 -12.00
CA SER A 21 13.96 29.90 -11.59
C SER A 21 12.96 31.05 -11.53
N ALA A 22 13.05 31.84 -10.44
CA ALA A 22 12.26 33.05 -10.22
C ALA A 22 12.51 34.16 -11.27
N VAL A 23 13.61 34.11 -12.03
CA VAL A 23 13.94 35.12 -13.05
C VAL A 23 13.02 34.99 -14.28
N VAL A 24 12.56 33.78 -14.61
CA VAL A 24 11.62 33.54 -15.72
C VAL A 24 10.19 33.99 -15.38
N PHE A 25 9.87 34.10 -14.09
CA PHE A 25 8.54 34.46 -13.57
C PHE A 25 8.05 35.82 -14.08
N VAL A 26 8.97 36.80 -14.19
CA VAL A 26 8.68 38.14 -14.73
C VAL A 26 8.37 38.07 -16.22
N LEU A 27 9.01 37.16 -16.96
CA LEU A 27 8.90 37.07 -18.43
C LEU A 27 7.55 36.47 -18.86
N VAL A 28 7.13 35.36 -18.25
CA VAL A 28 5.88 34.67 -18.64
C VAL A 28 4.65 35.49 -18.23
N ILE A 29 4.67 36.12 -17.07
CA ILE A 29 3.60 37.04 -16.66
C ILE A 29 3.60 38.32 -17.51
N ALA A 30 4.75 38.77 -18.02
CA ALA A 30 4.78 39.87 -18.99
C ALA A 30 4.14 39.51 -20.34
N VAL A 31 4.17 38.23 -20.75
CA VAL A 31 3.42 37.72 -21.91
C VAL A 31 1.91 37.67 -21.58
N ALA A 32 1.55 37.21 -20.38
CA ALA A 32 0.15 37.18 -19.90
C ALA A 32 -0.47 38.55 -19.56
N ARG A 33 0.13 39.68 -19.98
CA ARG A 33 -0.40 41.04 -19.74
C ARG A 33 -1.50 41.48 -20.72
N ASN A 34 -1.66 40.79 -21.85
CA ASN A 34 -2.47 41.29 -22.97
C ASN A 34 -3.87 40.66 -23.11
N ASP A 35 -4.09 39.44 -22.63
CA ASP A 35 -5.34 38.70 -22.88
C ASP A 35 -6.19 38.56 -21.60
N GLU A 36 -7.51 38.72 -21.72
CA GLU A 36 -8.45 38.63 -20.58
C GLU A 36 -8.88 37.19 -20.23
N GLU A 37 -8.45 36.19 -21.00
CA GLU A 37 -9.04 34.84 -21.03
C GLU A 37 -8.52 33.82 -20.00
N TYR A 38 -7.39 34.08 -19.32
CA TYR A 38 -6.78 33.08 -18.42
C TYR A 38 -7.54 32.97 -17.08
N GLY A 39 -8.46 32.01 -17.01
CA GLY A 39 -9.23 31.68 -15.80
C GLY A 39 -8.44 30.86 -14.76
N VAL A 40 -7.42 30.11 -15.16
CA VAL A 40 -6.67 29.18 -14.30
C VAL A 40 -5.16 29.39 -14.43
N LEU A 41 -4.46 29.50 -13.29
CA LEU A 41 -3.00 29.62 -13.23
C LEU A 41 -2.39 28.59 -12.26
N GLU A 42 -1.64 27.64 -12.82
CA GLU A 42 -1.03 26.53 -12.09
C GLU A 42 0.48 26.77 -11.89
N LEU A 43 0.88 27.14 -10.66
CA LEU A 43 2.26 27.46 -10.27
C LEU A 43 2.80 26.52 -9.16
N GLN A 44 2.17 25.36 -8.99
CA GLN A 44 2.59 24.33 -8.05
C GLN A 44 4.02 23.81 -8.32
N GLY A 45 4.75 23.43 -7.26
CA GLY A 45 6.08 22.80 -7.37
C GLY A 45 7.27 23.75 -7.63
N ASN A 46 7.04 25.05 -7.81
CA ASN A 46 8.04 26.01 -8.32
C ASN A 46 9.03 26.58 -7.28
N GLU A 47 9.07 26.05 -6.05
CA GLU A 47 9.99 26.48 -4.97
C GLU A 47 9.87 27.95 -4.51
N MET A 48 8.79 28.64 -4.85
CA MET A 48 8.58 30.04 -4.49
C MET A 48 8.63 30.23 -2.97
N ARG A 49 9.53 31.10 -2.51
CA ARG A 49 9.67 31.46 -1.08
C ARG A 49 8.71 32.55 -0.61
N ARG A 50 8.18 33.36 -1.54
CA ARG A 50 7.26 34.46 -1.26
C ARG A 50 6.22 34.56 -2.37
N ILE A 51 5.03 35.04 -2.02
CA ILE A 51 3.95 35.30 -2.98
C ILE A 51 4.35 36.49 -3.88
N PRO A 52 4.31 36.36 -5.21
CA PRO A 52 4.87 37.35 -6.14
C PRO A 52 3.88 38.49 -6.45
N THR A 53 3.42 39.17 -5.39
CA THR A 53 2.31 40.14 -5.38
C THR A 53 2.31 41.12 -6.57
N GLY A 54 3.43 41.81 -6.81
CA GLY A 54 3.57 42.80 -7.89
C GLY A 54 3.55 42.24 -9.32
N SER A 55 3.71 40.92 -9.49
CA SER A 55 3.61 40.27 -10.81
C SER A 55 2.16 39.91 -11.14
N LEU A 56 1.38 39.46 -10.15
CA LEU A 56 0.00 38.99 -10.33
C LEU A 56 -0.96 40.06 -10.91
N LYS A 57 -0.54 41.33 -10.96
CA LYS A 57 -1.23 42.48 -11.60
C LYS A 57 -1.57 42.29 -13.10
N GLY A 58 -0.96 41.34 -13.79
CA GLY A 58 -1.26 41.01 -15.20
C GLY A 58 -2.66 40.40 -15.41
N PRO A 59 -2.90 39.14 -14.98
CA PRO A 59 -4.13 38.40 -15.28
C PRO A 59 -5.37 38.91 -14.52
N LYS A 60 -6.17 39.76 -15.17
CA LYS A 60 -7.44 40.32 -14.64
C LYS A 60 -8.65 39.37 -14.69
N GLY A 61 -8.50 38.19 -15.30
CA GLY A 61 -9.56 37.18 -15.49
C GLY A 61 -9.53 36.00 -14.52
N MET A 62 -8.47 35.88 -13.71
CA MET A 62 -8.13 34.65 -12.98
C MET A 62 -9.15 34.29 -11.89
N LYS A 63 -9.70 33.07 -11.98
CA LYS A 63 -10.61 32.42 -11.02
C LYS A 63 -9.88 31.41 -10.13
N ARG A 64 -8.92 30.65 -10.66
CA ARG A 64 -8.15 29.64 -9.92
C ARG A 64 -6.67 29.99 -9.91
N LEU A 65 -6.06 29.95 -8.73
CA LEU A 65 -4.62 30.10 -8.54
C LEU A 65 -4.11 28.98 -7.65
N ASN A 66 -3.21 28.16 -8.19
CA ASN A 66 -2.55 27.09 -7.45
C ASN A 66 -1.08 27.45 -7.17
N LEU A 67 -0.76 27.61 -5.89
CA LEU A 67 0.57 27.85 -5.32
C LEU A 67 1.02 26.67 -4.44
N ALA A 68 0.34 25.52 -4.49
CA ALA A 68 0.66 24.33 -3.71
C ALA A 68 2.12 23.88 -3.89
N GLN A 69 2.66 23.14 -2.92
CA GLN A 69 3.98 22.52 -3.06
C GLN A 69 5.09 23.53 -3.43
N ASN A 70 5.11 24.70 -2.79
CA ASN A 70 6.18 25.68 -2.95
C ASN A 70 7.08 25.70 -1.69
N ARG A 71 7.69 26.82 -1.31
CA ARG A 71 8.46 27.00 -0.06
C ARG A 71 8.05 28.32 0.62
N LEU A 72 6.76 28.67 0.54
CA LEU A 72 6.20 29.90 1.09
C LEU A 72 6.29 29.87 2.63
N ASP A 73 6.83 30.91 3.24
CA ASP A 73 6.97 31.04 4.70
C ASP A 73 5.86 31.90 5.33
N LEU A 74 5.39 32.89 4.58
CA LEU A 74 4.51 33.97 5.01
C LEU A 74 3.51 34.34 3.89
N ILE A 75 2.23 34.52 4.24
CA ILE A 75 1.28 35.27 3.39
C ILE A 75 1.28 36.73 3.86
N PRO A 76 1.83 37.69 3.08
CA PRO A 76 1.91 39.10 3.51
C PRO A 76 0.58 39.85 3.35
N GLN A 77 0.46 41.00 4.01
CA GLN A 77 -0.70 41.89 3.92
C GLN A 77 -0.99 42.30 2.47
N GLY A 78 -2.24 42.20 2.03
CA GLY A 78 -2.66 42.53 0.67
C GLY A 78 -2.01 41.69 -0.43
N ALA A 79 -1.56 40.47 -0.15
CA ALA A 79 -0.81 39.61 -1.08
C ALA A 79 -1.49 39.47 -2.46
N PHE A 80 -2.82 39.39 -2.47
CA PHE A 80 -3.64 39.17 -3.67
C PHE A 80 -4.48 40.39 -4.06
N LYS A 81 -4.04 41.61 -3.72
CA LYS A 81 -4.81 42.86 -3.89
C LYS A 81 -5.32 43.09 -5.32
N GLU A 82 -4.59 42.64 -6.34
CA GLU A 82 -4.94 42.88 -7.75
C GLU A 82 -5.73 41.69 -8.37
N GLN A 83 -6.17 40.69 -7.57
CA GLN A 83 -6.86 39.45 -8.01
C GLN A 83 -8.30 39.30 -7.45
N PRO A 84 -9.18 40.32 -7.50
CA PRO A 84 -10.48 40.26 -6.81
C PRO A 84 -11.48 39.24 -7.38
N LYS A 85 -11.24 38.67 -8.56
CA LYS A 85 -12.10 37.66 -9.20
C LYS A 85 -11.79 36.21 -8.79
N LEU A 86 -10.82 35.98 -7.92
CA LEU A 86 -10.40 34.63 -7.56
C LEU A 86 -11.52 33.88 -6.81
N GLU A 87 -11.90 32.70 -7.31
CA GLU A 87 -12.89 31.79 -6.74
C GLU A 87 -12.24 30.60 -6.00
N THR A 88 -10.99 30.24 -6.33
CA THR A 88 -10.23 29.17 -5.68
C THR A 88 -8.76 29.53 -5.53
N LEU A 89 -8.24 29.39 -4.29
CA LEU A 89 -6.84 29.56 -3.94
C LEU A 89 -6.34 28.28 -3.26
N ASP A 90 -5.31 27.67 -3.83
CA ASP A 90 -4.58 26.56 -3.22
C ASP A 90 -3.18 27.05 -2.84
N VAL A 91 -2.84 26.95 -1.55
CA VAL A 91 -1.51 27.23 -0.98
C VAL A 91 -1.03 26.06 -0.10
N SER A 92 -1.56 24.86 -0.36
CA SER A 92 -1.27 23.64 0.39
C SER A 92 0.19 23.18 0.29
N TRP A 93 0.62 22.28 1.18
CA TRP A 93 1.94 21.63 1.15
C TRP A 93 3.12 22.62 1.01
N ASN A 94 3.01 23.73 1.72
CA ASN A 94 4.00 24.79 1.83
C ASN A 94 4.58 24.84 3.26
N THR A 95 5.43 25.82 3.55
CA THR A 95 6.05 26.02 4.87
C THR A 95 5.41 27.18 5.64
N ILE A 96 4.15 27.53 5.36
CA ILE A 96 3.53 28.77 5.85
C ILE A 96 3.29 28.64 7.35
N ALA A 97 3.98 29.47 8.13
CA ALA A 97 3.83 29.53 9.59
C ALA A 97 2.97 30.72 10.04
N ILE A 98 2.84 31.76 9.19
CA ILE A 98 2.15 33.01 9.52
C ILE A 98 1.35 33.50 8.30
N ILE A 99 0.12 33.95 8.56
CA ILE A 99 -0.71 34.74 7.64
C ILE A 99 -0.85 36.13 8.27
N GLN A 100 -0.54 37.21 7.56
CA GLN A 100 -0.69 38.56 8.10
C GLN A 100 -2.16 39.00 8.11
N PRO A 101 -2.61 39.84 9.06
CA PRO A 101 -3.91 40.49 8.99
C PRO A 101 -4.10 41.23 7.65
N MET A 102 -5.31 41.17 7.09
CA MET A 102 -5.66 41.71 5.77
C MET A 102 -4.82 41.15 4.61
N ALA A 103 -4.23 39.95 4.74
CA ALA A 103 -3.53 39.27 3.64
C ALA A 103 -4.44 38.92 2.47
N LEU A 104 -5.66 38.43 2.77
CA LEU A 104 -6.60 37.89 1.78
C LEU A 104 -7.77 38.85 1.46
N ALA A 105 -7.80 40.05 2.04
CA ALA A 105 -8.97 40.95 2.07
C ALA A 105 -9.46 41.53 0.73
N ALA A 106 -8.77 41.25 -0.38
CA ALA A 106 -9.25 41.58 -1.73
C ALA A 106 -9.99 40.42 -2.41
N LEU A 107 -9.92 39.20 -1.87
CA LEU A 107 -10.42 37.97 -2.49
C LEU A 107 -11.92 37.75 -2.20
N GLN A 108 -12.73 38.78 -2.43
CA GLN A 108 -14.16 38.79 -2.06
C GLN A 108 -15.02 37.76 -2.79
N ASN A 109 -14.54 37.20 -3.91
CA ASN A 109 -15.23 36.14 -4.66
C ASN A 109 -14.74 34.72 -4.33
N LEU A 110 -13.82 34.56 -3.37
CA LEU A 110 -13.20 33.28 -3.05
C LEU A 110 -14.21 32.33 -2.42
N LYS A 111 -14.39 31.15 -3.02
CA LYS A 111 -15.30 30.08 -2.55
C LYS A 111 -14.55 28.94 -1.88
N ARG A 112 -13.34 28.63 -2.34
CA ARG A 112 -12.46 27.60 -1.77
C ARG A 112 -11.07 28.14 -1.43
N LEU A 113 -10.60 27.85 -0.23
CA LEU A 113 -9.24 28.12 0.25
C LEU A 113 -8.63 26.84 0.83
N ASP A 114 -7.54 26.37 0.24
CA ASP A 114 -6.77 25.23 0.75
C ASP A 114 -5.45 25.71 1.36
N LEU A 115 -5.31 25.51 2.69
CA LEU A 115 -4.14 25.80 3.51
C LEU A 115 -3.56 24.50 4.13
N SER A 116 -3.96 23.33 3.66
CA SER A 116 -3.56 22.03 4.20
C SER A 116 -2.05 21.78 4.11
N GLY A 117 -1.51 20.95 5.02
CA GLY A 117 -0.10 20.52 4.95
C GLY A 117 0.91 21.66 5.13
N ASN A 118 0.59 22.66 5.96
CA ASN A 118 1.43 23.82 6.24
C ASN A 118 2.01 23.79 7.67
N HIS A 119 2.60 24.88 8.13
CA HIS A 119 3.19 25.01 9.48
C HIS A 119 2.36 25.92 10.40
N LEU A 120 1.07 26.07 10.13
CA LEU A 120 0.18 26.91 10.91
C LEU A 120 -0.08 26.28 12.28
N SER A 121 0.20 27.03 13.34
CA SER A 121 -0.14 26.66 14.73
C SER A 121 -1.24 27.54 15.33
N LYS A 122 -1.37 28.77 14.81
CA LYS A 122 -2.43 29.75 15.05
C LYS A 122 -2.59 30.61 13.78
N ILE A 123 -3.78 31.17 13.59
CA ILE A 123 -4.04 32.23 12.60
C ILE A 123 -4.42 33.48 13.40
N PRO A 124 -3.85 34.68 13.13
CA PRO A 124 -4.22 35.89 13.84
C PRO A 124 -5.59 36.40 13.40
N SER A 125 -6.25 37.17 14.28
CA SER A 125 -7.50 37.86 13.94
C SER A 125 -7.31 38.78 12.72
N GLY A 126 -8.34 38.84 11.89
CA GLY A 126 -8.33 39.62 10.65
C GLY A 126 -7.48 39.07 9.51
N ALA A 127 -6.91 37.87 9.61
CA ALA A 127 -6.20 37.22 8.50
C ALA A 127 -7.12 36.85 7.32
N PHE A 128 -8.37 36.49 7.63
CA PHE A 128 -9.40 36.03 6.69
C PHE A 128 -10.50 37.08 6.41
N ASP A 129 -10.39 38.29 6.95
CA ASP A 129 -11.35 39.36 6.67
C ASP A 129 -11.41 39.65 5.17
N GLY A 130 -12.61 39.92 4.66
CA GLY A 130 -12.90 40.05 3.24
C GLY A 130 -13.24 38.72 2.53
N LEU A 131 -13.09 37.56 3.16
CA LEU A 131 -13.48 36.25 2.62
C LEU A 131 -14.96 35.87 2.90
N GLU A 132 -15.87 36.85 2.86
CA GLU A 132 -17.28 36.70 3.26
C GLU A 132 -18.08 35.72 2.36
N ASN A 133 -17.56 35.34 1.18
CA ASN A 133 -18.16 34.38 0.26
C ASN A 133 -17.49 32.99 0.26
N LEU A 134 -16.57 32.73 1.21
CA LEU A 134 -15.90 31.44 1.32
C LEU A 134 -16.89 30.36 1.73
N GLU A 135 -16.98 29.29 0.93
CA GLU A 135 -17.86 28.14 1.18
C GLU A 135 -17.08 26.92 1.73
N GLU A 136 -15.79 26.81 1.40
CA GLU A 136 -14.93 25.68 1.80
C GLU A 136 -13.54 26.14 2.22
N LEU A 137 -13.11 25.69 3.40
CA LEU A 137 -11.81 25.97 4.00
C LEU A 137 -11.15 24.67 4.48
N ASP A 138 -9.97 24.37 3.95
CA ASP A 138 -9.13 23.26 4.42
C ASP A 138 -7.94 23.80 5.25
N LEU A 139 -7.86 23.35 6.49
CA LEU A 139 -6.81 23.62 7.48
C LEU A 139 -6.22 22.31 8.04
N SER A 140 -6.44 21.18 7.35
CA SER A 140 -5.95 19.86 7.74
C SER A 140 -4.42 19.78 7.75
N ASN A 141 -3.86 18.75 8.38
CA ASN A 141 -2.42 18.45 8.34
C ASN A 141 -1.54 19.65 8.76
N ASN A 142 -1.95 20.35 9.82
CA ASN A 142 -1.27 21.51 10.38
C ASN A 142 -0.95 21.26 11.88
N PHE A 143 -0.62 22.32 12.63
CA PHE A 143 -0.12 22.24 14.01
C PHE A 143 -1.08 22.90 15.03
N PHE A 144 -2.34 23.12 14.66
CA PHE A 144 -3.35 23.75 15.51
C PHE A 144 -3.58 22.95 16.79
N SER A 145 -3.39 23.60 17.95
CA SER A 145 -3.55 22.98 19.28
C SER A 145 -4.85 23.38 20.00
N SER A 146 -5.63 24.28 19.39
CA SER A 146 -6.94 24.81 19.79
C SER A 146 -7.71 25.19 18.51
N PHE A 147 -9.02 25.45 18.61
CA PHE A 147 -9.79 25.88 17.45
C PHE A 147 -9.37 27.30 16.97
N PRO A 148 -9.44 27.62 15.66
CA PRO A 148 -9.02 28.92 15.12
C PRO A 148 -10.14 30.00 15.16
N THR A 149 -10.88 30.10 16.27
CA THR A 149 -12.11 30.90 16.44
C THR A 149 -12.02 32.33 15.89
N GLU A 150 -11.02 33.10 16.36
CA GLU A 150 -10.80 34.50 15.98
C GLU A 150 -10.48 34.73 14.50
N ALA A 151 -10.13 33.67 13.76
CA ALA A 151 -9.85 33.74 12.33
C ALA A 151 -11.08 33.35 11.49
N VAL A 152 -11.89 32.38 11.93
CA VAL A 152 -13.07 31.94 11.17
C VAL A 152 -14.28 32.86 11.33
N LYS A 153 -14.25 33.77 12.30
CA LYS A 153 -15.31 34.73 12.66
C LYS A 153 -15.84 35.61 11.51
N SER A 154 -15.05 35.86 10.47
CA SER A 154 -15.49 36.62 9.28
C SER A 154 -16.07 35.75 8.15
N LEU A 155 -16.05 34.41 8.28
CA LEU A 155 -16.41 33.44 7.24
C LEU A 155 -17.90 33.03 7.26
N ARG A 156 -18.81 34.01 7.27
CA ARG A 156 -20.27 33.77 7.48
C ARG A 156 -20.94 32.76 6.52
N LYS A 157 -20.41 32.57 5.31
CA LYS A 157 -20.95 31.63 4.31
C LYS A 157 -20.27 30.26 4.26
N LEU A 158 -19.39 29.97 5.22
CA LEU A 158 -18.62 28.73 5.24
C LEU A 158 -19.54 27.52 5.44
N LYS A 159 -19.59 26.63 4.45
CA LYS A 159 -20.38 25.39 4.45
C LYS A 159 -19.56 24.17 4.86
N ARG A 160 -18.26 24.17 4.53
CA ARG A 160 -17.35 23.03 4.70
C ARG A 160 -16.07 23.50 5.41
N LEU A 161 -15.83 22.99 6.62
CA LEU A 161 -14.60 23.24 7.38
C LEU A 161 -13.88 21.92 7.65
N ILE A 162 -12.64 21.82 7.19
CA ILE A 162 -11.81 20.61 7.31
C ILE A 162 -10.62 20.94 8.22
N LEU A 163 -10.56 20.30 9.39
CA LEU A 163 -9.54 20.51 10.43
C LEU A 163 -8.85 19.21 10.86
N HIS A 164 -8.99 18.13 10.08
CA HIS A 164 -8.44 16.82 10.44
C HIS A 164 -6.90 16.80 10.51
N SER A 165 -6.35 15.79 11.18
CA SER A 165 -4.90 15.56 11.29
C SER A 165 -4.17 16.78 11.89
N ASN A 166 -4.70 17.29 13.01
CA ASN A 166 -4.21 18.42 13.78
C ASN A 166 -3.93 18.01 15.24
N ARG A 167 -3.84 18.95 16.19
CA ARG A 167 -3.46 18.71 17.59
C ARG A 167 -4.47 19.31 18.60
N ILE A 168 -5.71 19.59 18.14
CA ILE A 168 -6.79 20.20 18.94
C ILE A 168 -7.20 19.23 20.05
N ARG A 169 -7.35 19.73 21.28
CA ARG A 169 -7.70 18.90 22.47
C ARG A 169 -9.13 19.07 22.97
N ASN A 170 -9.67 20.28 22.87
CA ASN A 170 -11.03 20.64 23.29
C ASN A 170 -11.69 21.40 22.14
N VAL A 171 -13.03 21.39 22.12
CA VAL A 171 -13.85 22.33 21.34
C VAL A 171 -15.02 22.77 22.23
N GLU A 172 -15.29 24.07 22.29
CA GLU A 172 -16.29 24.68 23.19
C GLU A 172 -17.41 25.41 22.42
N GLU A 173 -18.61 25.56 23.02
CA GLU A 173 -19.80 26.17 22.40
C GLU A 173 -19.51 27.57 21.80
N ALA A 174 -18.73 28.38 22.52
CA ALA A 174 -18.33 29.72 22.08
C ALA A 174 -17.47 29.71 20.80
N GLU A 175 -16.74 28.63 20.52
CA GLU A 175 -15.93 28.48 19.32
C GLU A 175 -16.77 28.12 18.09
N MET A 176 -17.86 27.34 18.29
CA MET A 176 -18.80 26.98 17.23
C MET A 176 -19.82 28.09 16.93
N GLN A 177 -20.08 28.98 17.89
CA GLN A 177 -21.07 30.06 17.75
C GLN A 177 -20.80 30.98 16.55
N GLU A 178 -19.53 31.26 16.24
CA GLU A 178 -19.12 32.10 15.10
C GLU A 178 -19.33 31.41 13.72
N LEU A 179 -19.60 30.10 13.68
CA LEU A 179 -19.82 29.30 12.46
C LEU A 179 -21.29 28.91 12.23
N SER A 180 -22.18 29.34 13.13
CA SER A 180 -23.61 28.95 13.18
C SER A 180 -24.44 29.28 11.92
N GLU A 181 -24.05 30.27 11.11
CA GLU A 181 -24.88 30.75 10.00
C GLU A 181 -25.04 29.75 8.85
N ALA A 182 -23.97 29.07 8.42
CA ALA A 182 -23.94 28.36 7.13
C ALA A 182 -23.31 26.96 7.14
N LEU A 183 -22.68 26.51 8.25
CA LEU A 183 -21.88 25.29 8.24
C LEU A 183 -22.73 24.02 8.06
N GLU A 184 -22.41 23.21 7.04
CA GLU A 184 -23.06 21.94 6.71
C GLU A 184 -22.17 20.71 6.95
N TYR A 185 -20.84 20.87 6.92
CA TYR A 185 -19.86 19.81 7.07
C TYR A 185 -18.72 20.28 7.97
N LEU A 186 -18.44 19.52 9.04
CA LEU A 186 -17.34 19.75 9.97
C LEU A 186 -16.53 18.47 10.16
N ASP A 187 -15.24 18.54 9.88
CA ASP A 187 -14.30 17.44 10.11
C ASP A 187 -13.23 17.82 11.14
N LEU A 188 -13.36 17.20 12.31
CA LEU A 188 -12.48 17.28 13.47
C LEU A 188 -11.82 15.92 13.77
N SER A 189 -11.83 14.99 12.80
CA SER A 189 -11.17 13.69 12.94
C SER A 189 -9.66 13.83 13.16
N ARG A 190 -8.99 12.77 13.62
CA ARG A 190 -7.51 12.71 13.69
C ARG A 190 -6.90 13.88 14.49
N ASN A 191 -7.57 14.27 15.56
CA ASN A 191 -7.14 15.28 16.52
C ASN A 191 -6.84 14.60 17.86
N ARG A 192 -6.97 15.32 18.99
CA ARG A 192 -6.67 14.83 20.34
C ARG A 192 -7.83 15.13 21.30
N LEU A 193 -9.06 15.06 20.80
CA LEU A 193 -10.26 15.33 21.58
C LEU A 193 -10.48 14.23 22.62
N ASP A 194 -10.32 14.53 23.91
CA ASP A 194 -10.46 13.56 25.01
C ASP A 194 -11.94 13.34 25.41
N ASN A 195 -12.79 14.36 25.28
CA ASN A 195 -14.23 14.33 25.53
C ASN A 195 -14.95 15.35 24.63
N VAL A 196 -16.28 15.26 24.54
CA VAL A 196 -17.13 16.33 23.96
C VAL A 196 -17.92 17.02 25.11
N PRO A 197 -17.62 18.29 25.43
CA PRO A 197 -18.31 19.07 26.47
C PRO A 197 -19.82 19.29 26.21
N PRO A 198 -20.59 19.79 27.20
CA PRO A 198 -22.00 20.07 27.02
C PRO A 198 -22.19 21.19 26.00
N ARG A 199 -23.23 21.08 25.16
CA ARG A 199 -23.62 22.06 24.12
C ARG A 199 -22.56 22.48 23.09
N THR A 200 -21.38 21.84 23.03
CA THR A 200 -20.29 22.22 22.12
C THR A 200 -20.75 22.52 20.69
N PHE A 201 -21.67 21.74 20.13
CA PHE A 201 -22.15 21.92 18.75
C PHE A 201 -23.54 22.59 18.61
N SER A 202 -24.15 23.04 19.71
CA SER A 202 -25.47 23.70 19.80
C SER A 202 -25.73 24.81 18.78
N PRO A 203 -24.76 25.67 18.43
CA PRO A 203 -25.00 26.73 17.45
C PRO A 203 -25.15 26.24 15.99
N LEU A 204 -24.68 25.03 15.65
CA LEU A 204 -24.48 24.58 14.26
C LEU A 204 -25.73 23.95 13.63
N ARG A 205 -26.88 24.65 13.67
CA ARG A 205 -28.20 24.12 13.24
C ARG A 205 -28.29 23.68 11.77
N ASN A 206 -27.34 24.10 10.92
CA ASN A 206 -27.27 23.72 9.52
C ASN A 206 -26.39 22.48 9.23
N LEU A 207 -25.70 21.95 10.25
CA LEU A 207 -24.75 20.85 10.11
C LEU A 207 -25.45 19.55 9.69
N LYS A 208 -24.93 18.90 8.65
CA LYS A 208 -25.42 17.63 8.09
C LYS A 208 -24.44 16.48 8.35
N VAL A 209 -23.14 16.76 8.38
CA VAL A 209 -22.08 15.77 8.59
C VAL A 209 -21.10 16.26 9.66
N LEU A 210 -20.88 15.42 10.67
CA LEU A 210 -19.89 15.64 11.73
C LEU A 210 -18.93 14.45 11.81
N LYS A 211 -17.66 14.67 11.46
CA LYS A 211 -16.58 13.68 11.57
C LYS A 211 -15.73 13.95 12.81
N LEU A 212 -15.70 12.98 13.72
CA LEU A 212 -14.94 13.00 14.98
C LEU A 212 -14.07 11.72 15.15
N HIS A 213 -13.94 10.91 14.09
CA HIS A 213 -13.23 9.63 14.16
C HIS A 213 -11.72 9.78 14.43
N VAL A 214 -11.09 8.73 14.98
CA VAL A 214 -9.66 8.73 15.36
C VAL A 214 -9.35 9.91 16.28
N ASN A 215 -10.03 9.98 17.42
CA ASN A 215 -9.75 10.90 18.50
C ASN A 215 -9.52 10.10 19.80
N ALA A 216 -9.41 10.78 20.94
CA ALA A 216 -9.27 10.15 22.25
C ALA A 216 -10.60 10.09 23.02
N VAL A 217 -11.75 10.27 22.36
CA VAL A 217 -13.03 10.53 23.03
C VAL A 217 -13.41 9.36 23.93
N ARG A 218 -13.65 9.67 25.21
CA ARG A 218 -14.13 8.72 26.23
C ARG A 218 -15.57 8.97 26.62
N LYS A 219 -15.94 10.24 26.79
CA LYS A 219 -17.28 10.70 27.14
C LYS A 219 -17.75 11.80 26.20
N VAL A 220 -19.04 11.75 25.88
CA VAL A 220 -19.83 12.82 25.28
C VAL A 220 -20.90 13.18 26.32
N GLU A 221 -21.06 14.46 26.63
CA GLU A 221 -22.07 14.91 27.62
C GLU A 221 -23.50 14.86 27.06
N ASP A 222 -24.51 14.74 27.93
CA ASP A 222 -25.90 14.41 27.57
C ASP A 222 -26.59 15.43 26.64
N ASP A 223 -26.08 16.65 26.55
CA ASP A 223 -26.54 17.77 25.71
C ASP A 223 -25.45 18.27 24.73
N ALA A 224 -24.34 17.55 24.57
CA ALA A 224 -23.24 17.89 23.66
C ALA A 224 -23.67 18.09 22.19
N PHE A 225 -24.72 17.37 21.78
CA PHE A 225 -25.32 17.39 20.44
C PHE A 225 -26.73 18.03 20.43
N GLU A 226 -27.12 18.77 21.48
CA GLU A 226 -28.29 19.64 21.42
C GLU A 226 -28.18 20.61 20.22
N GLY A 227 -29.29 21.10 19.67
CA GLY A 227 -29.31 22.10 18.57
C GLY A 227 -28.96 21.60 17.16
N LEU A 228 -28.42 20.38 16.99
CA LEU A 228 -28.04 19.81 15.69
C LEU A 228 -29.24 19.25 14.88
N GLU A 229 -30.23 20.10 14.60
CA GLU A 229 -31.52 19.77 13.99
C GLU A 229 -31.44 19.02 12.64
N LYS A 230 -30.38 19.27 11.84
CA LYS A 230 -30.22 18.75 10.45
C LYS A 230 -29.13 17.68 10.29
N LEU A 231 -28.52 17.20 11.37
CA LEU A 231 -27.43 16.23 11.27
C LEU A 231 -27.92 14.90 10.70
N GLU A 232 -27.34 14.47 9.58
CA GLU A 232 -27.69 13.22 8.88
C GLU A 232 -26.64 12.13 9.12
N GLU A 233 -25.35 12.48 9.19
CA GLU A 233 -24.23 11.56 9.43
C GLU A 233 -23.36 12.00 10.63
N LEU A 234 -23.18 11.10 11.59
CA LEU A 234 -22.27 11.24 12.71
C LEU A 234 -21.28 10.07 12.74
N ASP A 235 -19.98 10.39 12.81
CA ASP A 235 -18.89 9.43 12.81
C ASP A 235 -17.98 9.62 14.01
N LEU A 236 -18.04 8.65 14.92
CA LEU A 236 -17.30 8.59 16.17
C LEU A 236 -16.41 7.34 16.23
N SER A 237 -16.09 6.75 15.07
CA SER A 237 -15.24 5.55 14.98
C SER A 237 -13.80 5.79 15.48
N ASP A 238 -13.04 4.73 15.74
CA ASP A 238 -11.63 4.81 16.21
C ASP A 238 -11.45 5.69 17.47
N ASN A 239 -12.41 5.64 18.41
CA ASN A 239 -12.35 6.36 19.69
C ASN A 239 -12.25 5.37 20.87
N THR A 240 -12.35 5.86 22.12
CA THR A 240 -12.17 5.03 23.33
C THR A 240 -13.42 4.94 24.22
N MET A 241 -14.60 5.11 23.63
CA MET A 241 -15.88 5.08 24.34
C MET A 241 -16.24 3.66 24.82
N LEU A 242 -16.72 3.56 26.06
CA LEU A 242 -17.12 2.29 26.71
C LEU A 242 -18.62 1.98 26.57
N SER A 243 -19.43 2.98 26.21
CA SER A 243 -20.88 2.91 26.06
C SER A 243 -21.35 3.97 25.07
N MET A 244 -22.58 3.84 24.56
CA MET A 244 -23.15 4.84 23.65
C MET A 244 -23.68 6.06 24.41
N PRO A 245 -23.43 7.30 23.94
CA PRO A 245 -23.93 8.54 24.55
C PRO A 245 -25.41 8.75 24.23
N THR A 246 -26.24 7.91 24.86
CA THR A 246 -27.67 7.69 24.59
C THR A 246 -28.47 9.00 24.58
N SER A 247 -28.31 9.82 25.62
CA SER A 247 -29.05 11.07 25.79
C SER A 247 -28.72 12.11 24.72
N ALA A 248 -27.44 12.23 24.38
CA ALA A 248 -26.94 13.18 23.39
C ALA A 248 -27.38 12.79 21.97
N LEU A 249 -27.29 11.50 21.64
CA LEU A 249 -27.79 10.98 20.37
C LEU A 249 -29.31 11.14 20.25
N GLY A 250 -30.05 11.05 21.36
CA GLY A 250 -31.48 11.37 21.44
C GLY A 250 -31.84 12.84 21.22
N ARG A 251 -30.87 13.73 20.97
CA ARG A 251 -31.09 15.13 20.53
C ARG A 251 -30.94 15.34 19.02
N LEU A 252 -30.73 14.27 18.24
CA LEU A 252 -30.44 14.32 16.80
C LEU A 252 -31.63 13.83 15.94
N PRO A 253 -32.67 14.66 15.68
CA PRO A 253 -33.92 14.20 15.07
C PRO A 253 -33.82 13.79 13.59
N SER A 254 -32.77 14.22 12.89
CA SER A 254 -32.55 13.95 11.47
C SER A 254 -31.52 12.85 11.19
N LEU A 255 -30.96 12.20 12.23
CA LEU A 255 -29.82 11.29 12.06
C LEU A 255 -30.21 10.04 11.27
N LYS A 256 -29.52 9.82 10.14
CA LYS A 256 -29.69 8.67 9.24
C LYS A 256 -28.55 7.68 9.34
N LYS A 257 -27.34 8.15 9.63
CA LYS A 257 -26.12 7.35 9.66
C LYS A 257 -25.33 7.60 10.95
N LEU A 258 -25.06 6.52 11.68
CA LEU A 258 -24.23 6.53 12.88
C LEU A 258 -23.16 5.45 12.77
N VAL A 259 -21.90 5.87 12.85
CA VAL A 259 -20.72 4.99 12.81
C VAL A 259 -19.98 5.08 14.14
N LEU A 260 -19.91 3.95 14.85
CA LEU A 260 -19.28 3.80 16.17
C LEU A 260 -18.17 2.73 16.18
N ASP A 261 -17.68 2.37 14.99
CA ASP A 261 -16.71 1.28 14.79
C ASP A 261 -15.41 1.46 15.60
N TYR A 262 -14.73 0.36 15.94
CA TYR A 262 -13.45 0.37 16.65
C TYR A 262 -13.44 1.12 18.00
N ASN A 263 -14.59 1.22 18.67
CA ASN A 263 -14.71 1.67 20.06
C ASN A 263 -14.64 0.46 21.03
N ARG A 264 -15.11 0.62 22.27
CA ARG A 264 -15.08 -0.40 23.33
C ARG A 264 -16.46 -0.64 23.95
N ILE A 265 -17.52 -0.46 23.15
CA ILE A 265 -18.91 -0.62 23.59
C ILE A 265 -19.16 -2.12 23.86
N GLY A 266 -19.51 -2.47 25.09
CA GLY A 266 -19.68 -3.87 25.52
C GLY A 266 -21.12 -4.38 25.65
N VAL A 267 -22.09 -3.45 25.74
CA VAL A 267 -23.52 -3.75 25.96
C VAL A 267 -24.36 -2.87 25.03
N LEU A 268 -25.43 -3.43 24.48
CA LEU A 268 -26.41 -2.72 23.66
C LEU A 268 -27.82 -3.10 24.13
N SER A 269 -28.63 -2.10 24.51
CA SER A 269 -30.02 -2.30 24.96
C SER A 269 -31.02 -1.37 24.27
N ALA A 270 -32.30 -1.70 24.39
CA ALA A 270 -33.41 -0.86 23.92
C ALA A 270 -33.38 0.55 24.53
N GLU A 271 -32.94 0.70 25.80
CA GLU A 271 -32.75 2.01 26.43
C GLU A 271 -31.66 2.82 25.72
N ASN A 272 -30.53 2.19 25.38
CA ASN A 272 -29.41 2.86 24.70
C ASN A 272 -29.74 3.30 23.27
N LEU A 273 -30.73 2.65 22.64
CA LEU A 273 -31.13 2.92 21.26
C LEU A 273 -32.41 3.77 21.12
N ASN A 274 -33.13 4.03 22.22
CA ASN A 274 -34.40 4.73 22.19
C ASN A 274 -34.36 6.12 21.51
N GLY A 275 -33.20 6.79 21.57
CA GLY A 275 -32.97 8.10 20.95
C GLY A 275 -32.66 8.10 19.45
N VAL A 276 -32.30 6.97 18.83
CA VAL A 276 -31.75 6.93 17.45
C VAL A 276 -32.60 6.12 16.45
N LYS A 277 -33.90 6.00 16.72
CA LYS A 277 -34.88 5.25 15.89
C LYS A 277 -35.05 5.78 14.46
N SER A 278 -34.50 6.95 14.14
CA SER A 278 -34.51 7.56 12.80
C SER A 278 -33.51 6.93 11.80
N LEU A 279 -32.54 6.15 12.28
CA LEU A 279 -31.41 5.65 11.48
C LEU A 279 -31.82 4.78 10.28
N GLU A 280 -31.08 4.95 9.19
CA GLU A 280 -31.12 4.13 7.97
C GLU A 280 -29.88 3.21 7.86
N GLU A 281 -28.73 3.68 8.32
CA GLU A 281 -27.47 2.94 8.44
C GLU A 281 -26.92 3.03 9.87
N PHE A 282 -26.61 1.88 10.47
CA PHE A 282 -26.01 1.82 11.81
C PHE A 282 -24.84 0.83 11.84
N SER A 283 -23.67 1.30 12.30
CA SER A 283 -22.43 0.51 12.34
C SER A 283 -21.79 0.55 13.73
N LEU A 284 -21.56 -0.63 14.26
CA LEU A 284 -20.93 -0.91 15.56
C LEU A 284 -19.76 -1.90 15.40
N ALA A 285 -19.14 -1.95 14.22
CA ALA A 285 -18.16 -2.97 13.87
C ALA A 285 -16.91 -2.92 14.76
N PHE A 286 -16.37 -4.07 15.12
CA PHE A 286 -15.18 -4.21 15.98
C PHE A 286 -15.28 -3.47 17.34
N ASN A 287 -16.46 -3.54 17.96
CA ASN A 287 -16.65 -3.22 19.37
C ASN A 287 -16.52 -4.51 20.23
N LEU A 288 -17.00 -4.48 21.48
CA LEU A 288 -16.88 -5.56 22.47
C LEU A 288 -18.25 -6.16 22.83
N ILE A 289 -19.26 -6.00 21.98
CA ILE A 289 -20.64 -6.40 22.27
C ILE A 289 -20.73 -7.93 22.36
N ARG A 290 -21.14 -8.45 23.53
CA ARG A 290 -21.39 -9.89 23.74
C ARG A 290 -22.88 -10.22 23.67
N ASP A 291 -23.66 -9.49 24.47
CA ASP A 291 -25.07 -9.77 24.70
C ASP A 291 -25.92 -8.68 24.04
N LEU A 292 -26.97 -9.11 23.34
CA LEU A 292 -28.06 -8.27 22.84
C LEU A 292 -29.31 -8.62 23.63
N SER A 293 -30.00 -7.64 24.22
CA SER A 293 -31.30 -7.87 24.86
C SER A 293 -32.40 -8.14 23.83
N ASP A 294 -33.49 -8.78 24.25
CA ASP A 294 -34.73 -8.79 23.49
C ASP A 294 -35.25 -7.35 23.26
N ASP A 295 -35.96 -7.13 22.14
CA ASP A 295 -36.55 -5.84 21.73
C ASP A 295 -35.56 -4.65 21.60
N THR A 296 -34.25 -4.93 21.53
CA THR A 296 -33.17 -3.92 21.43
C THR A 296 -33.37 -2.93 20.26
N PHE A 297 -33.95 -3.40 19.14
CA PHE A 297 -34.21 -2.59 17.95
C PHE A 297 -35.71 -2.27 17.74
N GLN A 298 -36.52 -2.33 18.80
CA GLN A 298 -37.97 -2.13 18.69
C GLN A 298 -38.31 -0.67 18.34
N GLY A 299 -38.95 -0.46 17.19
CA GLY A 299 -39.35 0.85 16.66
C GLY A 299 -38.34 1.50 15.70
N PHE A 300 -37.44 0.73 15.07
CA PHE A 300 -36.53 1.20 14.03
C PHE A 300 -37.19 1.15 12.63
N ASP A 301 -38.20 2.00 12.42
CA ASP A 301 -39.06 2.05 11.21
C ASP A 301 -38.33 2.41 9.90
N ARG A 302 -37.01 2.62 9.93
CA ARG A 302 -36.19 3.07 8.78
C ARG A 302 -34.88 2.31 8.56
N LEU A 303 -34.45 1.44 9.47
CA LEU A 303 -33.11 0.86 9.42
C LEU A 303 -32.97 -0.16 8.28
N LYS A 304 -32.07 0.12 7.33
CA LYS A 304 -31.82 -0.71 6.14
C LYS A 304 -30.57 -1.56 6.30
N SER A 305 -29.51 -0.99 6.91
CA SER A 305 -28.23 -1.66 7.09
C SER A 305 -27.80 -1.62 8.56
N LEU A 306 -27.53 -2.81 9.11
CA LEU A 306 -26.98 -3.02 10.45
C LEU A 306 -25.67 -3.80 10.34
N ASP A 307 -24.57 -3.18 10.79
CA ASP A 307 -23.25 -3.82 10.87
C ASP A 307 -22.86 -4.03 12.35
N LEU A 308 -22.79 -5.30 12.74
CA LEU A 308 -22.36 -5.80 14.05
C LEU A 308 -21.10 -6.68 13.92
N LYS A 309 -20.38 -6.58 12.81
CA LYS A 309 -19.18 -7.36 12.45
C LYS A 309 -18.10 -7.32 13.53
N GLY A 310 -17.49 -8.46 13.80
CA GLY A 310 -16.27 -8.52 14.63
C GLY A 310 -16.45 -8.14 16.09
N ASN A 311 -17.68 -8.19 16.60
CA ASN A 311 -17.98 -8.14 18.03
C ASN A 311 -17.80 -9.54 18.66
N GLN A 312 -18.35 -9.77 19.85
CA GLN A 312 -18.22 -11.02 20.62
C GLN A 312 -19.58 -11.73 20.78
N ILE A 313 -20.50 -11.54 19.83
CA ILE A 313 -21.90 -11.97 19.97
C ILE A 313 -22.01 -13.50 19.93
N GLU A 314 -22.50 -14.09 21.01
CA GLU A 314 -22.63 -15.56 21.17
C GLU A 314 -24.00 -16.09 20.74
N SER A 315 -25.05 -15.26 20.71
CA SER A 315 -26.40 -15.65 20.29
C SER A 315 -27.18 -14.48 19.66
N VAL A 316 -28.02 -14.79 18.68
CA VAL A 316 -28.99 -13.87 18.06
C VAL A 316 -30.30 -14.61 17.85
N THR A 317 -31.42 -14.01 18.24
CA THR A 317 -32.78 -14.54 18.07
C THR A 317 -33.64 -13.56 17.28
N GLN A 318 -34.85 -13.97 16.88
CA GLN A 318 -35.81 -13.02 16.30
C GLN A 318 -36.16 -11.89 17.27
N SER A 319 -36.24 -12.17 18.57
CA SER A 319 -36.59 -11.17 19.59
C SER A 319 -35.46 -10.17 19.85
N THR A 320 -34.17 -10.56 19.80
CA THR A 320 -33.06 -9.60 19.95
C THR A 320 -32.96 -8.59 18.79
N LEU A 321 -33.45 -8.96 17.60
CA LEU A 321 -33.55 -8.09 16.43
C LEU A 321 -35.00 -7.67 16.10
N GLY A 322 -35.91 -7.77 17.07
CA GLY A 322 -37.32 -7.42 16.92
C GLY A 322 -37.53 -5.94 16.59
N GLY A 323 -38.47 -5.65 15.69
CA GLY A 323 -38.74 -4.30 15.16
C GLY A 323 -38.07 -4.00 13.81
N LEU A 324 -37.22 -4.89 13.30
CA LEU A 324 -36.51 -4.74 12.01
C LEU A 324 -37.18 -5.52 10.85
N GLU A 325 -38.26 -6.26 11.11
CA GLU A 325 -38.97 -7.14 10.16
C GLU A 325 -39.39 -6.43 8.88
N GLY A 326 -39.87 -5.18 9.02
CA GLY A 326 -40.41 -4.38 7.94
C GLY A 326 -39.39 -3.56 7.15
N THR A 327 -38.10 -3.56 7.52
CA THR A 327 -37.16 -2.49 7.15
C THR A 327 -35.80 -2.99 6.66
N LEU A 328 -35.21 -3.98 7.33
CA LEU A 328 -33.81 -4.38 7.14
C LEU A 328 -33.57 -5.05 5.77
N THR A 329 -32.55 -4.57 5.04
CA THR A 329 -32.12 -5.14 3.76
C THR A 329 -30.73 -5.77 3.83
N ASN A 330 -29.87 -5.29 4.74
CA ASN A 330 -28.48 -5.72 4.90
C ASN A 330 -28.18 -5.99 6.38
N LEU A 331 -27.62 -7.17 6.68
CA LEU A 331 -27.16 -7.54 8.02
C LEU A 331 -25.77 -8.17 7.94
N ASP A 332 -24.79 -7.56 8.61
CA ASP A 332 -23.45 -8.12 8.80
C ASP A 332 -23.26 -8.54 10.26
N LEU A 333 -23.25 -9.85 10.49
CA LEU A 333 -22.96 -10.51 11.76
C LEU A 333 -21.64 -11.29 11.70
N SER A 334 -20.82 -11.07 10.67
CA SER A 334 -19.60 -11.85 10.46
C SER A 334 -18.54 -11.62 11.52
N PHE A 335 -17.68 -12.62 11.72
CA PHE A 335 -16.60 -12.61 12.73
C PHE A 335 -17.06 -12.45 14.20
N ASN A 336 -18.31 -12.82 14.53
CA ASN A 336 -18.79 -12.97 15.91
C ASN A 336 -18.54 -14.41 16.42
N ALA A 337 -19.19 -14.83 17.51
CA ALA A 337 -19.00 -16.13 18.16
C ALA A 337 -20.20 -17.10 17.97
N LEU A 338 -21.08 -16.84 17.00
CA LEU A 338 -22.35 -17.58 16.84
C LEU A 338 -22.12 -19.09 16.60
N PRO A 339 -22.66 -20.01 17.42
CA PRO A 339 -22.48 -21.46 17.28
C PRO A 339 -23.43 -22.12 16.29
N GLU A 340 -24.53 -21.43 15.95
CA GLU A 340 -25.61 -21.86 15.06
C GLU A 340 -26.12 -20.67 14.23
N ALA A 341 -26.71 -20.93 13.06
CA ALA A 341 -27.30 -19.87 12.25
C ALA A 341 -28.63 -19.37 12.88
N PRO A 342 -28.82 -18.05 13.06
CA PRO A 342 -30.01 -17.51 13.72
C PRO A 342 -31.26 -17.69 12.84
N LYS A 343 -32.35 -18.19 13.41
CA LYS A 343 -33.66 -18.28 12.74
C LYS A 343 -34.33 -16.91 12.74
N LEU A 344 -34.30 -16.24 11.59
CA LEU A 344 -34.72 -14.85 11.42
C LEU A 344 -35.83 -14.70 10.38
N SER A 345 -36.74 -13.76 10.61
CA SER A 345 -37.95 -13.48 9.83
C SER A 345 -37.92 -12.07 9.22
N PHE A 346 -36.87 -11.78 8.45
CA PHE A 346 -36.69 -10.50 7.74
C PHE A 346 -37.05 -10.65 6.25
N PRO A 347 -38.33 -10.50 5.85
CA PRO A 347 -38.77 -10.72 4.46
C PRO A 347 -38.16 -9.73 3.45
N LYS A 348 -37.58 -8.60 3.88
CA LYS A 348 -36.85 -7.64 3.01
C LYS A 348 -35.34 -7.85 2.95
N LEU A 349 -34.79 -8.78 3.74
CA LEU A 349 -33.35 -9.00 3.83
C LEU A 349 -32.81 -9.54 2.50
N SER A 350 -31.94 -8.78 1.85
CA SER A 350 -31.32 -9.09 0.57
C SER A 350 -29.89 -9.61 0.73
N LYS A 351 -29.17 -9.11 1.75
CA LYS A 351 -27.81 -9.52 2.10
C LYS A 351 -27.70 -9.94 3.56
N LEU A 352 -27.20 -11.15 3.81
CA LEU A 352 -26.82 -11.66 5.12
C LEU A 352 -25.37 -12.17 5.10
N ASP A 353 -24.53 -11.63 5.96
CA ASP A 353 -23.17 -12.13 6.19
C ASP A 353 -23.03 -12.73 7.60
N LEU A 354 -22.82 -14.04 7.64
CA LEU A 354 -22.59 -14.85 8.85
C LEU A 354 -21.20 -15.50 8.82
N SER A 355 -20.31 -15.08 7.91
CA SER A 355 -18.97 -15.67 7.79
C SER A 355 -18.15 -15.54 9.06
N ARG A 356 -17.14 -16.39 9.22
CA ARG A 356 -16.12 -16.32 10.29
C ARG A 356 -16.68 -16.42 11.72
N ASN A 357 -17.89 -16.97 11.87
CA ASN A 357 -18.49 -17.34 13.14
C ASN A 357 -18.07 -18.78 13.52
N ASN A 358 -18.71 -19.36 14.55
CA ASN A 358 -18.44 -20.71 15.04
C ASN A 358 -19.51 -21.73 14.58
N ILE A 359 -20.26 -21.42 13.52
CA ILE A 359 -21.49 -22.14 13.13
C ILE A 359 -21.16 -23.59 12.76
N SER A 360 -21.64 -24.53 13.57
CA SER A 360 -21.34 -25.96 13.42
C SER A 360 -22.39 -26.74 12.61
N ARG A 361 -23.64 -26.26 12.61
CA ARG A 361 -24.78 -26.90 11.96
C ARG A 361 -25.78 -25.87 11.41
N LEU A 362 -26.45 -26.24 10.33
CA LEU A 362 -27.64 -25.56 9.82
C LEU A 362 -28.87 -26.40 10.16
N ALA A 363 -29.93 -25.76 10.66
CA ALA A 363 -31.22 -26.42 10.84
C ALA A 363 -31.96 -26.57 9.49
N GLU A 364 -32.94 -27.47 9.44
CA GLU A 364 -33.92 -27.50 8.36
C GLU A 364 -34.66 -26.15 8.27
N GLU A 365 -34.78 -25.65 7.04
CA GLU A 365 -35.35 -24.35 6.68
C GLU A 365 -34.80 -23.17 7.51
N ALA A 366 -33.51 -23.22 7.92
CA ALA A 366 -32.88 -22.19 8.76
C ALA A 366 -33.05 -20.76 8.25
N PHE A 367 -33.02 -20.59 6.93
CA PHE A 367 -33.19 -19.31 6.23
C PHE A 367 -34.55 -19.18 5.53
N GLY A 368 -35.47 -20.15 5.71
CA GLY A 368 -36.68 -20.32 4.89
C GLY A 368 -37.70 -19.18 4.95
N LEU A 369 -37.57 -18.27 5.92
CA LEU A 369 -38.39 -17.07 6.09
C LEU A 369 -37.80 -15.81 5.41
N LEU A 370 -36.55 -15.87 4.95
CA LEU A 370 -35.81 -14.75 4.34
C LEU A 370 -36.10 -14.67 2.83
N THR A 371 -37.35 -14.38 2.49
CA THR A 371 -37.93 -14.59 1.14
C THR A 371 -37.36 -13.71 0.02
N ASN A 372 -36.56 -12.69 0.31
CA ASN A 372 -35.85 -11.85 -0.68
C ASN A 372 -34.31 -12.00 -0.61
N LEU A 373 -33.78 -12.99 0.12
CA LEU A 373 -32.34 -13.15 0.32
C LEU A 373 -31.63 -13.56 -0.98
N LYS A 374 -30.75 -12.68 -1.46
CA LYS A 374 -29.97 -12.85 -2.70
C LYS A 374 -28.53 -13.26 -2.42
N TYR A 375 -27.92 -12.70 -1.38
CA TYR A 375 -26.53 -12.98 -0.99
C TYR A 375 -26.50 -13.55 0.43
N LEU A 376 -26.00 -14.78 0.56
CA LEU A 376 -25.74 -15.44 1.83
C LEU A 376 -24.28 -15.88 1.91
N ASN A 377 -23.56 -15.35 2.90
CA ASN A 377 -22.18 -15.72 3.18
C ASN A 377 -22.10 -16.47 4.52
N LEU A 378 -21.65 -17.72 4.46
CA LEU A 378 -21.42 -18.65 5.57
C LEU A 378 -19.96 -19.13 5.61
N SER A 379 -19.04 -18.49 4.86
CA SER A 379 -17.64 -18.90 4.78
C SER A 379 -16.91 -18.90 6.13
N ASN A 380 -15.90 -19.76 6.25
CA ASN A 380 -15.05 -19.89 7.44
C ASN A 380 -15.82 -20.09 8.76
N ASN A 381 -16.89 -20.88 8.71
CA ASN A 381 -17.56 -21.46 9.87
C ASN A 381 -17.08 -22.93 10.05
N ASN A 382 -17.75 -23.69 10.93
CA ASN A 382 -17.41 -25.08 11.27
C ASN A 382 -18.38 -26.11 10.67
N LEU A 383 -19.07 -25.79 9.57
CA LEU A 383 -20.09 -26.67 9.00
C LEU A 383 -19.47 -27.99 8.51
N GLU A 384 -19.92 -29.12 9.07
CA GLU A 384 -19.44 -30.45 8.65
C GLU A 384 -20.24 -31.10 7.51
N ARG A 385 -21.54 -30.78 7.42
CA ARG A 385 -22.49 -31.38 6.46
C ARG A 385 -23.57 -30.38 6.08
N ILE A 386 -24.11 -30.52 4.87
CA ILE A 386 -25.27 -29.76 4.40
C ILE A 386 -26.44 -30.72 4.15
N HIS A 387 -27.59 -30.43 4.78
CA HIS A 387 -28.81 -31.21 4.66
C HIS A 387 -29.69 -30.78 3.48
N ASN A 388 -30.49 -31.71 2.95
CA ASN A 388 -31.34 -31.49 1.77
C ASN A 388 -32.35 -30.33 1.90
N ALA A 389 -32.73 -29.94 3.12
CA ALA A 389 -33.66 -28.84 3.39
C ALA A 389 -33.01 -27.58 4.00
N ALA A 390 -31.67 -27.47 4.03
CA ALA A 390 -30.97 -26.36 4.69
C ALA A 390 -31.26 -24.98 4.06
N PHE A 391 -31.41 -24.92 2.73
CA PHE A 391 -31.67 -23.70 1.96
C PHE A 391 -33.07 -23.67 1.30
N ARG A 392 -34.00 -24.50 1.78
CA ARG A 392 -35.38 -24.55 1.29
C ARG A 392 -36.21 -23.39 1.85
N GLY A 393 -37.07 -22.81 1.01
CA GLY A 393 -38.03 -21.77 1.40
C GLY A 393 -39.36 -22.36 1.89
N SER A 394 -39.96 -21.76 2.92
CA SER A 394 -41.11 -22.33 3.66
C SER A 394 -42.39 -22.53 2.83
N ASN A 395 -42.47 -21.91 1.65
CA ASN A 395 -43.67 -21.89 0.80
C ASN A 395 -43.58 -22.84 -0.40
N ASN A 396 -42.66 -23.81 -0.40
CA ASN A 396 -42.28 -24.70 -1.54
C ASN A 396 -41.75 -23.98 -2.80
N GLY A 397 -41.79 -22.66 -2.87
CA GLY A 397 -40.83 -21.88 -3.65
C GLY A 397 -39.52 -21.79 -2.87
N GLY A 398 -38.41 -22.20 -3.50
CA GLY A 398 -37.06 -22.07 -2.93
C GLY A 398 -36.63 -20.61 -2.70
N LEU A 399 -35.56 -20.42 -1.93
CA LEU A 399 -34.98 -19.09 -1.70
C LEU A 399 -34.49 -18.46 -3.00
N VAL A 400 -34.63 -17.14 -3.14
CA VAL A 400 -34.18 -16.37 -4.32
C VAL A 400 -32.69 -16.01 -4.27
N LEU A 401 -31.87 -16.92 -3.74
CA LEU A 401 -30.42 -16.76 -3.64
C LEU A 401 -29.82 -16.65 -5.04
N GLU A 402 -28.94 -15.67 -5.23
CA GLU A 402 -28.13 -15.43 -6.44
C GLU A 402 -26.67 -15.85 -6.20
N VAL A 403 -26.19 -15.67 -4.96
CA VAL A 403 -24.84 -16.03 -4.51
C VAL A 403 -24.88 -16.71 -3.15
N LEU A 404 -24.24 -17.88 -3.04
CA LEU A 404 -24.06 -18.62 -1.78
C LEU A 404 -22.58 -18.96 -1.60
N ASP A 405 -21.98 -18.43 -0.53
CA ASP A 405 -20.59 -18.70 -0.14
C ASP A 405 -20.56 -19.61 1.11
N LEU A 406 -20.02 -20.82 0.93
CA LEU A 406 -19.80 -21.83 1.97
C LEU A 406 -18.29 -22.17 2.11
N SER A 407 -17.42 -21.34 1.55
CA SER A 407 -15.98 -21.59 1.44
C SER A 407 -15.28 -21.74 2.80
N GLY A 408 -14.24 -22.56 2.85
CA GLY A 408 -13.36 -22.72 4.01
C GLY A 408 -14.05 -23.17 5.29
N ASN A 409 -15.15 -23.91 5.17
CA ASN A 409 -15.80 -24.67 6.25
C ASN A 409 -15.11 -26.05 6.41
N LEU A 410 -15.79 -27.01 7.05
CA LEU A 410 -15.32 -28.38 7.29
C LEU A 410 -16.19 -29.41 6.54
N ILE A 411 -16.83 -29.02 5.43
CA ILE A 411 -17.91 -29.80 4.80
C ILE A 411 -17.31 -31.07 4.17
N LYS A 412 -17.76 -32.24 4.65
CA LYS A 412 -17.33 -33.58 4.19
C LYS A 412 -18.36 -34.26 3.27
N ASP A 413 -19.62 -33.87 3.41
CA ASP A 413 -20.78 -34.52 2.80
C ASP A 413 -21.92 -33.50 2.56
N ILE A 414 -22.61 -33.65 1.43
CA ILE A 414 -23.70 -32.78 0.98
C ILE A 414 -24.82 -33.68 0.47
N GLN A 415 -26.01 -33.58 1.06
CA GLN A 415 -27.14 -34.40 0.66
C GLN A 415 -27.72 -33.97 -0.70
N PRO A 416 -28.16 -34.91 -1.56
CA PRO A 416 -28.82 -34.57 -2.82
C PRO A 416 -30.00 -33.60 -2.62
N GLY A 417 -30.08 -32.59 -3.49
CA GLY A 417 -31.09 -31.51 -3.42
C GLY A 417 -30.84 -30.41 -2.38
N ALA A 418 -29.73 -30.42 -1.63
CA ALA A 418 -29.41 -29.42 -0.61
C ALA A 418 -29.49 -27.95 -1.05
N PHE A 419 -29.24 -27.67 -2.34
CA PHE A 419 -29.17 -26.33 -2.90
C PHE A 419 -30.34 -26.03 -3.85
N GLU A 420 -31.57 -26.47 -3.56
CA GLU A 420 -32.75 -26.26 -4.43
C GLU A 420 -33.19 -24.77 -4.53
N SER A 421 -32.40 -23.97 -5.25
CA SER A 421 -32.66 -22.57 -5.61
C SER A 421 -32.53 -22.43 -7.13
N ARG A 422 -33.60 -21.95 -7.78
CA ARG A 422 -33.60 -21.76 -9.23
C ARG A 422 -32.81 -20.55 -9.71
N THR A 423 -32.53 -19.59 -8.82
CA THR A 423 -31.89 -18.31 -9.14
C THR A 423 -30.39 -18.29 -8.85
N LEU A 424 -29.83 -19.35 -8.27
CA LEU A 424 -28.43 -19.35 -7.83
C LEU A 424 -27.50 -19.31 -9.04
N MET A 425 -26.70 -18.24 -9.16
CA MET A 425 -25.76 -18.03 -10.26
C MET A 425 -24.32 -18.36 -9.87
N ALA A 426 -23.97 -18.23 -8.58
CA ALA A 426 -22.67 -18.57 -8.04
C ALA A 426 -22.78 -19.39 -6.73
N LEU A 427 -22.07 -20.51 -6.69
CA LEU A 427 -21.90 -21.35 -5.51
C LEU A 427 -20.41 -21.54 -5.24
N ASP A 428 -19.97 -21.12 -4.05
CA ASP A 428 -18.59 -21.29 -3.59
C ASP A 428 -18.52 -22.35 -2.48
N LEU A 429 -17.78 -23.42 -2.75
CA LEU A 429 -17.49 -24.53 -1.83
C LEU A 429 -15.97 -24.72 -1.65
N HIS A 430 -15.15 -23.73 -2.02
CA HIS A 430 -13.69 -23.86 -1.99
C HIS A 430 -13.17 -24.12 -0.56
N SER A 431 -11.97 -24.68 -0.40
CA SER A 431 -11.32 -24.88 0.92
C SER A 431 -12.05 -25.79 1.92
N ASN A 432 -12.98 -26.64 1.48
CA ASN A 432 -13.72 -27.60 2.34
C ASN A 432 -13.01 -28.97 2.43
N LEU A 433 -13.72 -30.03 2.85
CA LEU A 433 -13.20 -31.39 3.06
C LEU A 433 -13.95 -32.44 2.21
N LEU A 434 -14.48 -32.03 1.06
CA LEU A 434 -15.22 -32.91 0.15
C LEU A 434 -14.27 -33.94 -0.48
N LYS A 435 -14.71 -35.21 -0.58
CA LYS A 435 -13.88 -36.33 -1.07
C LYS A 435 -14.36 -36.98 -2.36
N GLU A 436 -15.67 -37.00 -2.56
CA GLU A 436 -16.30 -37.47 -3.78
C GLU A 436 -17.58 -36.67 -4.05
N ILE A 437 -17.85 -36.35 -5.31
CA ILE A 437 -19.10 -35.71 -5.71
C ILE A 437 -20.10 -36.78 -6.14
N THR A 438 -21.19 -36.91 -5.38
CA THR A 438 -22.27 -37.86 -5.62
C THR A 438 -23.34 -37.32 -6.56
N THR A 439 -24.14 -38.23 -7.13
CA THR A 439 -25.21 -37.88 -8.07
C THR A 439 -26.36 -37.16 -7.39
N GLY A 440 -26.76 -35.99 -7.91
CA GLY A 440 -27.89 -35.22 -7.40
C GLY A 440 -27.54 -34.15 -6.35
N VAL A 441 -26.27 -33.92 -6.04
CA VAL A 441 -25.84 -32.83 -5.14
C VAL A 441 -26.26 -31.46 -5.68
N PHE A 442 -26.06 -31.22 -6.98
CA PHE A 442 -26.29 -29.92 -7.61
C PHE A 442 -27.62 -29.79 -8.38
N THR A 443 -28.53 -30.75 -8.27
CA THR A 443 -29.85 -30.66 -8.93
C THR A 443 -30.71 -29.59 -8.29
N GLY A 444 -31.38 -28.78 -9.12
CA GLY A 444 -32.27 -27.69 -8.69
C GLY A 444 -31.80 -26.29 -9.09
N MET A 445 -30.55 -26.13 -9.56
CA MET A 445 -29.91 -24.86 -9.91
C MET A 445 -29.62 -24.72 -11.42
N PRO A 446 -30.64 -24.60 -12.29
CA PRO A 446 -30.45 -24.56 -13.74
C PRO A 446 -29.71 -23.31 -14.24
N ASP A 447 -29.79 -22.19 -13.52
CA ASP A 447 -29.16 -20.91 -13.87
C ASP A 447 -27.75 -20.73 -13.26
N LEU A 448 -27.17 -21.77 -12.64
CA LEU A 448 -25.83 -21.73 -12.06
C LEU A 448 -24.77 -21.51 -13.15
N ARG A 449 -23.89 -20.53 -12.93
CA ARG A 449 -22.83 -20.12 -13.89
C ARG A 449 -21.43 -20.34 -13.35
N PHE A 450 -21.25 -20.17 -12.05
CA PHE A 450 -19.96 -20.30 -11.36
C PHE A 450 -20.06 -21.33 -10.24
N LEU A 451 -19.17 -22.33 -10.27
CA LEU A 451 -19.02 -23.35 -9.23
C LEU A 451 -17.54 -23.52 -8.88
N ASP A 452 -17.18 -23.19 -7.64
CA ASP A 452 -15.82 -23.38 -7.12
C ASP A 452 -15.79 -24.53 -6.11
N LEU A 453 -14.98 -25.55 -6.40
CA LEU A 453 -14.73 -26.73 -5.59
C LEU A 453 -13.22 -26.89 -5.29
N SER A 454 -12.43 -25.83 -5.49
CA SER A 454 -10.99 -25.85 -5.28
C SER A 454 -10.58 -26.07 -3.81
N ALA A 455 -9.35 -26.50 -3.57
CA ALA A 455 -8.78 -26.75 -2.23
C ALA A 455 -9.63 -27.71 -1.36
N ASN A 456 -10.15 -28.78 -1.96
CA ASN A 456 -10.84 -29.88 -1.29
C ASN A 456 -10.02 -31.19 -1.41
N ASP A 457 -10.51 -32.29 -0.84
CA ASP A 457 -9.87 -33.62 -0.90
C ASP A 457 -10.36 -34.48 -2.08
N ILE A 458 -10.98 -33.90 -3.12
CA ILE A 458 -11.80 -34.65 -4.09
C ILE A 458 -10.93 -35.53 -4.99
N TYR A 459 -11.14 -36.85 -4.92
CA TYR A 459 -10.42 -37.84 -5.74
C TYR A 459 -11.29 -38.52 -6.80
N SER A 460 -12.63 -38.36 -6.73
CA SER A 460 -13.58 -39.05 -7.58
C SER A 460 -14.86 -38.23 -7.81
N MET A 461 -15.51 -38.47 -8.96
CA MET A 461 -16.80 -37.91 -9.34
C MET A 461 -17.66 -39.04 -9.91
N LYS A 462 -18.92 -39.16 -9.47
CA LYS A 462 -19.85 -40.17 -10.02
C LYS A 462 -20.39 -39.75 -11.40
N PRO A 463 -20.79 -40.72 -12.25
CA PRO A 463 -21.48 -40.41 -13.51
C PRO A 463 -22.75 -39.60 -13.28
N GLY A 464 -22.91 -38.48 -13.99
CA GLY A 464 -24.05 -37.57 -13.86
C GLY A 464 -24.04 -36.65 -12.64
N SER A 465 -22.94 -36.51 -11.90
CA SER A 465 -22.87 -35.62 -10.73
C SER A 465 -23.18 -34.14 -11.01
N PHE A 466 -22.97 -33.65 -12.24
CA PHE A 466 -23.32 -32.28 -12.67
C PHE A 466 -24.62 -32.22 -13.49
N SER A 467 -25.49 -33.22 -13.39
CA SER A 467 -26.76 -33.27 -14.13
C SER A 467 -27.67 -32.08 -13.80
N GLY A 468 -28.05 -31.31 -14.83
CA GLY A 468 -28.92 -30.14 -14.74
C GLY A 468 -28.19 -28.79 -14.63
N LEU A 469 -26.86 -28.75 -14.67
CA LEU A 469 -26.05 -27.52 -14.65
C LEU A 469 -25.76 -26.99 -16.08
N ASP A 470 -26.78 -26.95 -16.93
CA ASP A 470 -26.62 -26.74 -18.37
C ASP A 470 -26.07 -25.34 -18.71
N GLN A 471 -26.35 -24.33 -17.87
CA GLN A 471 -25.88 -22.94 -18.03
C GLN A 471 -24.51 -22.65 -17.38
N MET A 472 -23.86 -23.65 -16.78
CA MET A 472 -22.57 -23.45 -16.08
C MET A 472 -21.49 -22.95 -17.04
N GLN A 473 -20.82 -21.86 -16.68
CA GLN A 473 -19.81 -21.17 -17.50
C GLN A 473 -18.39 -21.36 -16.96
N VAL A 474 -18.22 -21.43 -15.65
CA VAL A 474 -16.94 -21.55 -14.95
C VAL A 474 -17.02 -22.67 -13.91
N LEU A 475 -16.10 -23.62 -13.99
CA LEU A 475 -15.98 -24.75 -13.06
C LEU A 475 -14.54 -24.91 -12.57
N LYS A 476 -14.33 -24.87 -11.25
CA LYS A 476 -13.01 -24.91 -10.63
C LYS A 476 -12.80 -26.09 -9.70
N PHE A 477 -11.69 -26.78 -9.91
CA PHE A 477 -11.25 -27.98 -9.21
C PHE A 477 -9.80 -27.88 -8.71
N ASP A 478 -9.23 -26.68 -8.74
CA ASP A 478 -7.82 -26.46 -8.43
C ASP A 478 -7.44 -26.98 -7.03
N ARG A 479 -6.28 -27.62 -6.84
CA ARG A 479 -5.86 -28.18 -5.54
C ARG A 479 -6.85 -29.22 -5.01
N ASN A 480 -7.03 -30.29 -5.78
CA ASN A 480 -7.77 -31.50 -5.39
C ASN A 480 -6.90 -32.74 -5.71
N ASN A 481 -7.43 -33.94 -5.46
CA ASN A 481 -6.72 -35.22 -5.63
C ASN A 481 -7.22 -36.00 -6.87
N LEU A 482 -7.69 -35.31 -7.92
CA LEU A 482 -8.26 -35.98 -9.10
C LEU A 482 -7.16 -36.66 -9.94
N ALA A 483 -7.25 -37.98 -10.10
CA ALA A 483 -6.32 -38.75 -10.94
C ALA A 483 -6.69 -38.77 -12.44
N SER A 484 -7.94 -38.41 -12.79
CA SER A 484 -8.47 -38.38 -14.16
C SER A 484 -9.73 -37.51 -14.26
N PHE A 485 -9.90 -36.76 -15.36
CA PHE A 485 -11.16 -36.10 -15.71
C PHE A 485 -11.98 -36.97 -16.68
N LYS A 486 -13.31 -37.06 -16.51
CA LYS A 486 -14.20 -37.97 -17.27
C LYS A 486 -15.51 -37.30 -17.68
N GLU A 487 -15.87 -37.44 -18.96
CA GLU A 487 -17.09 -36.84 -19.49
C GLU A 487 -18.40 -37.43 -18.93
N GLU A 488 -18.37 -38.68 -18.43
CA GLU A 488 -19.50 -39.36 -17.77
C GLU A 488 -20.10 -38.56 -16.60
N SER A 489 -19.31 -37.67 -15.97
CA SER A 489 -19.76 -36.79 -14.88
C SER A 489 -20.86 -35.81 -15.29
N PHE A 490 -21.03 -35.57 -16.60
CA PHE A 490 -21.98 -34.64 -17.19
C PHE A 490 -23.04 -35.39 -18.03
N ALA A 491 -24.32 -35.16 -17.73
CA ALA A 491 -25.43 -35.84 -18.42
C ALA A 491 -25.66 -35.36 -19.87
N GLY A 492 -25.11 -34.20 -20.26
CA GLY A 492 -25.36 -33.55 -21.54
C GLY A 492 -24.35 -32.44 -21.85
N PRO A 493 -24.51 -31.72 -22.98
CA PRO A 493 -23.61 -30.65 -23.38
C PRO A 493 -23.81 -29.38 -22.54
N THR A 494 -22.73 -28.86 -21.97
CA THR A 494 -22.75 -27.69 -21.05
C THR A 494 -22.43 -26.37 -21.76
N ALA A 495 -22.81 -25.24 -21.15
CA ALA A 495 -22.37 -23.91 -21.57
C ALA A 495 -20.90 -23.53 -21.21
N LEU A 496 -20.12 -24.43 -20.60
CA LEU A 496 -18.80 -24.14 -20.00
C LEU A 496 -17.83 -23.42 -20.95
N GLU A 497 -17.28 -22.30 -20.47
CA GLU A 497 -16.24 -21.49 -21.11
C GLU A 497 -14.89 -21.63 -20.40
N GLU A 498 -14.86 -21.86 -19.08
CA GLU A 498 -13.64 -22.03 -18.27
C GLU A 498 -13.72 -23.31 -17.41
N ILE A 499 -12.72 -24.18 -17.54
CA ILE A 499 -12.47 -25.32 -16.64
C ILE A 499 -11.07 -25.18 -16.06
N SER A 500 -10.96 -25.18 -14.74
CA SER A 500 -9.69 -25.09 -14.01
C SER A 500 -9.47 -26.35 -13.18
N LEU A 501 -8.40 -27.09 -13.46
CA LEU A 501 -8.03 -28.39 -12.88
C LEU A 501 -6.58 -28.37 -12.35
N SER A 502 -6.04 -27.19 -12.03
CA SER A 502 -4.63 -27.04 -11.65
C SER A 502 -4.30 -27.70 -10.30
N SER A 503 -3.04 -28.01 -10.03
CA SER A 503 -2.60 -28.64 -8.77
C SER A 503 -3.41 -29.91 -8.42
N ASN A 504 -3.49 -30.87 -9.35
CA ASN A 504 -4.18 -32.15 -9.17
C ASN A 504 -3.25 -33.34 -9.47
N GLU A 505 -3.74 -34.57 -9.36
CA GLU A 505 -2.97 -35.79 -9.63
C GLU A 505 -3.20 -36.36 -11.04
N ILE A 506 -3.68 -35.57 -12.00
CA ILE A 506 -4.10 -36.08 -13.31
C ILE A 506 -2.87 -36.60 -14.08
N THR A 507 -2.91 -37.90 -14.41
CA THR A 507 -1.81 -38.61 -15.08
C THR A 507 -2.04 -38.83 -16.58
N TYR A 508 -3.31 -38.88 -17.00
CA TYR A 508 -3.73 -39.02 -18.40
C TYR A 508 -5.08 -38.36 -18.64
N LEU A 509 -5.40 -38.12 -19.92
CA LEU A 509 -6.69 -37.63 -20.38
C LEU A 509 -7.25 -38.60 -21.45
N LEU A 510 -8.56 -38.81 -21.45
CA LEU A 510 -9.24 -39.60 -22.48
C LEU A 510 -9.58 -38.72 -23.69
N SER A 511 -9.59 -39.29 -24.89
CA SER A 511 -9.83 -38.57 -26.16
C SER A 511 -11.21 -37.89 -26.25
N ASP A 512 -12.16 -38.31 -25.41
CA ASP A 512 -13.53 -37.79 -25.31
C ASP A 512 -13.76 -36.87 -24.10
N ALA A 513 -12.78 -36.71 -23.21
CA ALA A 513 -12.96 -36.13 -21.86
C ALA A 513 -13.60 -34.73 -21.81
N PHE A 514 -13.50 -33.95 -22.90
CA PHE A 514 -14.08 -32.60 -23.01
C PHE A 514 -15.15 -32.46 -24.12
N VAL A 515 -15.61 -33.55 -24.73
CA VAL A 515 -16.59 -33.52 -25.85
C VAL A 515 -17.95 -32.94 -25.44
N LYS A 516 -18.31 -33.02 -24.15
CA LYS A 516 -19.50 -32.38 -23.57
C LYS A 516 -19.38 -30.85 -23.42
N HIS A 517 -18.23 -30.25 -23.70
CA HIS A 517 -17.95 -28.83 -23.44
C HIS A 517 -17.63 -28.03 -24.74
N PRO A 518 -18.55 -27.98 -25.73
CA PRO A 518 -18.30 -27.40 -27.06
C PRO A 518 -18.18 -25.86 -27.08
N ARG A 519 -18.14 -25.21 -25.91
CA ARG A 519 -17.90 -23.77 -25.72
C ARG A 519 -16.61 -23.47 -24.94
N LEU A 520 -15.81 -24.47 -24.60
CA LEU A 520 -14.63 -24.30 -23.77
C LEU A 520 -13.62 -23.35 -24.43
N ARG A 521 -13.31 -22.25 -23.74
CA ARG A 521 -12.39 -21.18 -24.17
C ARG A 521 -11.13 -21.13 -23.32
N LYS A 522 -11.19 -21.58 -22.07
CA LYS A 522 -10.06 -21.67 -21.14
C LYS A 522 -10.00 -23.06 -20.52
N LEU A 523 -8.83 -23.68 -20.54
CA LEU A 523 -8.54 -24.95 -19.87
C LEU A 523 -7.21 -24.84 -19.13
N ASP A 524 -7.24 -24.93 -17.80
CA ASP A 524 -6.02 -25.01 -16.98
C ASP A 524 -5.86 -26.43 -16.41
N LEU A 525 -4.71 -27.04 -16.72
CA LEU A 525 -4.25 -28.36 -16.31
C LEU A 525 -2.83 -28.26 -15.70
N ALA A 526 -2.40 -27.07 -15.27
CA ALA A 526 -1.06 -26.89 -14.70
C ALA A 526 -0.84 -27.68 -13.40
N ASP A 527 0.41 -27.91 -13.02
CA ASP A 527 0.80 -28.47 -11.71
C ASP A 527 0.15 -29.87 -11.50
N ASN A 528 0.18 -30.70 -12.55
CA ASN A 528 -0.38 -32.05 -12.63
C ASN A 528 0.72 -33.08 -13.01
N ARG A 529 0.34 -34.33 -13.29
CA ARG A 529 1.27 -35.44 -13.61
C ARG A 529 1.16 -35.96 -15.06
N LEU A 530 0.73 -35.11 -15.99
CA LEU A 530 0.58 -35.49 -17.41
C LEU A 530 1.95 -35.76 -18.03
N SER A 531 2.08 -36.90 -18.72
CA SER A 531 3.32 -37.31 -19.43
C SER A 531 3.28 -37.03 -20.94
N ALA A 532 2.07 -36.91 -21.50
CA ALA A 532 1.79 -36.51 -22.88
C ALA A 532 0.41 -35.80 -22.94
N PHE A 533 0.16 -35.03 -24.02
CA PHE A 533 -1.15 -34.43 -24.31
C PHE A 533 -1.69 -34.99 -25.64
N PRO A 534 -2.74 -35.82 -25.64
CA PRO A 534 -3.18 -36.52 -26.86
C PRO A 534 -3.95 -35.59 -27.81
N GLY A 535 -3.41 -35.41 -29.02
CA GLY A 535 -3.97 -34.53 -30.06
C GLY A 535 -5.40 -34.86 -30.53
N GLU A 536 -5.94 -36.04 -30.21
CA GLU A 536 -7.35 -36.36 -30.44
C GLU A 536 -8.30 -35.38 -29.73
N ILE A 537 -7.94 -34.91 -28.53
CA ILE A 537 -8.78 -34.04 -27.68
C ILE A 537 -9.09 -32.71 -28.38
N VAL A 538 -8.15 -32.20 -29.19
CA VAL A 538 -8.30 -30.97 -30.00
C VAL A 538 -9.55 -30.99 -30.87
N ARG A 539 -10.02 -32.18 -31.29
CA ARG A 539 -11.23 -32.31 -32.12
C ARG A 539 -12.48 -31.82 -31.41
N GLY A 540 -12.55 -31.95 -30.08
CA GLY A 540 -13.65 -31.50 -29.23
C GLY A 540 -13.52 -30.03 -28.80
N ILE A 541 -12.31 -29.58 -28.42
CA ILE A 541 -12.07 -28.25 -27.83
C ILE A 541 -11.62 -27.18 -28.85
N ARG A 542 -12.18 -27.21 -30.06
CA ARG A 542 -11.85 -26.25 -31.14
C ARG A 542 -11.97 -24.75 -30.82
N PRO A 543 -12.91 -24.27 -29.97
CA PRO A 543 -13.02 -22.83 -29.70
C PRO A 543 -12.04 -22.32 -28.62
N LEU A 544 -11.17 -23.19 -28.08
CA LEU A 544 -10.21 -22.85 -27.03
C LEU A 544 -9.34 -21.64 -27.41
N GLU A 545 -9.28 -20.66 -26.52
CA GLU A 545 -8.45 -19.44 -26.64
C GLU A 545 -7.22 -19.51 -25.73
N GLU A 546 -7.29 -20.21 -24.59
CA GLU A 546 -6.20 -20.33 -23.61
C GLU A 546 -6.08 -21.78 -23.10
N LEU A 547 -4.87 -22.33 -23.16
CA LEU A 547 -4.51 -23.65 -22.63
C LEU A 547 -3.28 -23.53 -21.71
N SER A 548 -3.39 -24.07 -20.51
CA SER A 548 -2.29 -24.14 -19.55
C SER A 548 -2.00 -25.60 -19.19
N LEU A 549 -0.76 -26.02 -19.40
CA LEU A 549 -0.18 -27.33 -19.14
C LEU A 549 1.15 -27.20 -18.35
N ALA A 550 1.40 -26.03 -17.77
CA ALA A 550 2.62 -25.71 -17.05
C ALA A 550 2.89 -26.70 -15.89
N LYS A 551 4.15 -26.94 -15.54
CA LYS A 551 4.54 -27.85 -14.43
C LYS A 551 3.89 -29.25 -14.51
N ASN A 552 3.89 -29.86 -15.68
CA ASN A 552 3.58 -31.28 -15.85
C ASN A 552 4.88 -32.06 -16.13
N SER A 553 4.78 -33.33 -16.50
CA SER A 553 5.91 -34.20 -16.86
C SER A 553 5.96 -34.47 -18.38
N LEU A 554 5.52 -33.53 -19.21
CA LEU A 554 5.52 -33.66 -20.68
C LEU A 554 6.97 -33.75 -21.19
N ARG A 555 7.33 -34.81 -21.92
CA ARG A 555 8.73 -35.08 -22.35
C ARG A 555 9.06 -34.68 -23.79
N SER A 556 8.03 -34.59 -24.62
CA SER A 556 8.11 -34.26 -26.04
C SER A 556 6.76 -33.73 -26.50
N LEU A 557 6.76 -32.93 -27.56
CA LEU A 557 5.54 -32.57 -28.29
C LEU A 557 5.53 -33.35 -29.60
N GLU A 558 4.50 -34.15 -29.86
CA GLU A 558 4.36 -34.87 -31.12
C GLU A 558 3.76 -33.98 -32.22
N SER A 559 3.70 -34.52 -33.44
CA SER A 559 3.08 -33.80 -34.56
C SER A 559 1.56 -33.93 -34.46
N ALA A 560 0.90 -32.77 -34.36
CA ALA A 560 -0.54 -32.56 -34.19
C ALA A 560 -1.12 -32.44 -32.76
N ASP A 561 -0.33 -32.50 -31.69
CA ASP A 561 -0.78 -32.30 -30.29
C ASP A 561 -1.64 -31.04 -30.10
N PHE A 562 -1.24 -29.93 -30.75
CA PHE A 562 -1.93 -28.64 -30.68
C PHE A 562 -2.34 -28.12 -32.07
N ALA A 563 -2.35 -28.97 -33.09
CA ALA A 563 -2.62 -28.55 -34.46
C ALA A 563 -4.11 -28.38 -34.74
N ASN A 564 -4.45 -27.35 -35.53
CA ASN A 564 -5.82 -26.94 -35.87
C ASN A 564 -6.64 -26.34 -34.71
N LEU A 565 -5.99 -25.97 -33.59
CA LEU A 565 -6.60 -25.10 -32.58
C LEU A 565 -6.63 -23.65 -33.09
N ALA A 566 -7.47 -23.40 -34.09
CA ALA A 566 -7.49 -22.15 -34.85
C ALA A 566 -7.80 -20.89 -34.02
N ASN A 567 -8.45 -21.04 -32.86
CA ASN A 567 -8.77 -19.94 -31.94
C ASN A 567 -7.73 -19.72 -30.83
N LEU A 568 -6.78 -20.64 -30.63
CA LEU A 568 -5.85 -20.61 -29.51
C LEU A 568 -4.98 -19.36 -29.58
N ARG A 569 -4.90 -18.62 -28.48
CA ARG A 569 -4.09 -17.40 -28.33
C ARG A 569 -2.97 -17.59 -27.32
N LYS A 570 -3.23 -18.28 -26.21
CA LYS A 570 -2.22 -18.54 -25.17
C LYS A 570 -2.04 -20.04 -24.97
N LEU A 571 -0.79 -20.49 -25.01
CA LEU A 571 -0.38 -21.84 -24.67
C LEU A 571 0.80 -21.78 -23.69
N ASP A 572 0.59 -22.26 -22.47
CA ASP A 572 1.64 -22.37 -21.45
C ASP A 572 2.03 -23.84 -21.26
N LEU A 573 3.26 -24.16 -21.63
CA LEU A 573 3.93 -25.46 -21.49
C LEU A 573 5.17 -25.34 -20.60
N SER A 574 5.30 -24.25 -19.83
CA SER A 574 6.48 -23.97 -19.01
C SER A 574 6.72 -25.03 -17.93
N ARG A 575 7.96 -25.17 -17.47
CA ARG A 575 8.34 -26.05 -16.34
C ARG A 575 8.00 -27.53 -16.54
N ASN A 576 8.09 -28.03 -17.78
CA ASN A 576 7.90 -29.44 -18.13
C ASN A 576 9.27 -30.14 -18.40
N GLU A 577 9.24 -31.40 -18.82
CA GLU A 577 10.43 -32.18 -19.21
C GLU A 577 10.71 -32.12 -20.73
N ILE A 578 10.13 -31.16 -21.48
CA ILE A 578 10.09 -31.21 -22.95
C ILE A 578 11.51 -31.10 -23.51
N SER A 579 11.92 -32.13 -24.25
CA SER A 579 13.26 -32.25 -24.83
C SER A 579 13.29 -32.15 -26.36
N VAL A 580 12.17 -32.50 -27.01
CA VAL A 580 12.00 -32.52 -28.47
C VAL A 580 10.63 -31.94 -28.83
N ILE A 581 10.58 -31.13 -29.89
CA ILE A 581 9.34 -30.57 -30.47
C ILE A 581 9.16 -31.14 -31.88
N GLY A 582 7.98 -31.69 -32.17
CA GLY A 582 7.60 -32.18 -33.49
C GLY A 582 7.42 -31.07 -34.52
N ALA A 583 7.85 -31.32 -35.76
CA ALA A 583 7.87 -30.33 -36.84
C ALA A 583 6.49 -29.73 -37.19
N ALA A 584 5.38 -30.40 -36.84
CA ALA A 584 4.02 -29.91 -37.06
C ALA A 584 3.18 -29.77 -35.76
N ALA A 585 3.82 -29.63 -34.59
CA ALA A 585 3.13 -29.56 -33.30
C ALA A 585 2.06 -28.45 -33.21
N PHE A 586 2.33 -27.28 -33.80
CA PHE A 586 1.44 -26.10 -33.75
C PHE A 586 0.75 -25.77 -35.10
N GLN A 587 0.74 -26.72 -36.05
CA GLN A 587 0.26 -26.48 -37.42
C GLN A 587 -1.19 -25.97 -37.46
N ASN A 588 -1.48 -24.98 -38.31
CA ASN A 588 -2.80 -24.35 -38.48
C ASN A 588 -3.36 -23.60 -37.24
N SER A 589 -2.62 -23.48 -36.13
CA SER A 589 -3.06 -22.74 -34.94
C SER A 589 -2.77 -21.24 -35.09
N THR A 590 -3.39 -20.62 -36.11
CA THR A 590 -2.98 -19.32 -36.67
C THR A 590 -3.09 -18.13 -35.71
N GLN A 591 -3.91 -18.22 -34.66
CA GLN A 591 -4.16 -17.12 -33.73
C GLN A 591 -3.24 -17.13 -32.50
N VAL A 592 -2.30 -18.09 -32.40
CA VAL A 592 -1.39 -18.21 -31.26
C VAL A 592 -0.54 -16.95 -31.14
N GLN A 593 -0.62 -16.34 -29.96
CA GLN A 593 -0.05 -15.05 -29.62
C GLN A 593 0.98 -15.14 -28.49
N GLU A 594 0.71 -15.98 -27.49
CA GLU A 594 1.64 -16.27 -26.40
C GLU A 594 1.91 -17.78 -26.38
N LEU A 595 3.17 -18.15 -26.57
CA LEU A 595 3.65 -19.53 -26.41
C LEU A 595 4.78 -19.54 -25.40
N ASP A 596 4.53 -20.14 -24.24
CA ASP A 596 5.53 -20.31 -23.19
C ASP A 596 6.03 -21.76 -23.16
N LEU A 597 7.32 -21.94 -23.42
CA LEU A 597 8.07 -23.19 -23.38
C LEU A 597 9.24 -23.09 -22.39
N SER A 598 9.23 -22.11 -21.48
CA SER A 598 10.34 -21.86 -20.56
C SER A 598 10.55 -22.96 -19.51
N TYR A 599 11.74 -23.02 -18.94
CA TYR A 599 12.14 -23.99 -17.90
C TYR A 599 11.90 -25.45 -18.31
N ASN A 600 12.20 -25.78 -19.57
CA ASN A 600 12.12 -27.12 -20.15
C ASN A 600 13.53 -27.68 -20.45
N ALA A 601 13.62 -28.81 -21.14
CA ALA A 601 14.87 -29.48 -21.51
C ALA A 601 15.24 -29.35 -23.00
N ILE A 602 14.64 -28.40 -23.73
CA ILE A 602 14.73 -28.29 -25.19
C ILE A 602 16.17 -27.96 -25.61
N ARG A 603 16.70 -28.72 -26.57
CA ARG A 603 18.05 -28.51 -27.13
C ARG A 603 18.02 -27.84 -28.50
N GLU A 604 17.04 -28.20 -29.31
CA GLU A 604 16.85 -27.75 -30.70
C GLU A 604 15.34 -27.61 -30.95
N VAL A 605 14.97 -26.69 -31.86
CA VAL A 605 13.58 -26.48 -32.31
C VAL A 605 13.58 -26.57 -33.84
N PRO A 606 12.70 -27.37 -34.48
CA PRO A 606 12.75 -27.58 -35.93
C PRO A 606 12.20 -26.38 -36.71
N ASP A 607 12.72 -26.17 -37.93
CA ASP A 607 12.40 -25.06 -38.84
C ASP A 607 10.89 -24.87 -39.13
N ASP A 608 10.09 -25.94 -39.06
CA ASP A 608 8.65 -25.93 -39.36
C ASP A 608 7.75 -25.73 -38.11
N ALA A 609 8.31 -25.73 -36.89
CA ALA A 609 7.53 -25.78 -35.64
C ALA A 609 6.36 -24.78 -35.57
N PHE A 610 6.59 -23.54 -36.02
CA PHE A 610 5.63 -22.43 -35.93
C PHE A 610 4.86 -22.17 -37.24
N LEU A 611 4.80 -23.15 -38.14
CA LEU A 611 4.17 -23.03 -39.47
C LEU A 611 2.69 -22.64 -39.41
N GLY A 612 2.40 -21.43 -39.88
CA GLY A 612 1.07 -20.82 -39.94
C GLY A 612 0.73 -19.90 -38.77
N ALA A 613 1.62 -19.73 -37.78
CA ALA A 613 1.39 -18.86 -36.64
C ALA A 613 1.33 -17.37 -37.06
N GLY A 614 0.39 -16.63 -36.47
CA GLY A 614 0.11 -15.22 -36.78
C GLY A 614 1.13 -14.25 -36.18
N ARG A 615 0.90 -13.85 -34.92
CA ARG A 615 1.68 -12.81 -34.22
C ARG A 615 2.22 -13.36 -32.92
N LEU A 616 3.43 -13.89 -32.94
CA LEU A 616 4.00 -14.66 -31.84
C LEU A 616 4.79 -13.80 -30.83
N LEU A 617 4.54 -14.07 -29.55
CA LEU A 617 5.37 -13.78 -28.38
C LEU A 617 5.85 -15.15 -27.87
N LEU A 618 7.16 -15.42 -27.96
CA LEU A 618 7.74 -16.74 -27.70
C LEU A 618 8.66 -16.71 -26.48
N ASN A 619 8.35 -17.49 -25.45
CA ASN A 619 9.22 -17.67 -24.30
C ASN A 619 9.91 -19.06 -24.34
N LEU A 620 11.23 -19.06 -24.37
CA LEU A 620 12.11 -20.23 -24.37
C LEU A 620 13.16 -20.13 -23.23
N GLU A 621 12.97 -19.25 -22.24
CA GLU A 621 13.88 -19.08 -21.10
C GLU A 621 14.22 -20.40 -20.41
N GLY A 622 15.44 -20.58 -19.92
CA GLY A 622 15.78 -21.70 -19.03
C GLY A 622 15.76 -23.08 -19.70
N ASN A 623 16.01 -23.12 -21.01
CA ASN A 623 16.19 -24.34 -21.79
C ASN A 623 17.68 -24.64 -22.01
N ARG A 624 18.02 -25.55 -22.94
CA ARG A 624 19.40 -25.94 -23.29
C ARG A 624 19.71 -25.65 -24.75
N LEU A 625 19.18 -24.55 -25.28
CA LEU A 625 19.40 -24.12 -26.66
C LEU A 625 20.83 -23.61 -26.84
N SER A 626 21.56 -24.17 -27.80
CA SER A 626 22.90 -23.71 -28.22
C SER A 626 22.84 -22.82 -29.47
N SER A 627 21.77 -22.94 -30.27
CA SER A 627 21.50 -22.14 -31.47
C SER A 627 20.00 -22.19 -31.86
N LEU A 628 19.60 -21.46 -32.90
CA LEU A 628 18.29 -21.56 -33.55
C LEU A 628 18.46 -21.70 -35.07
N PRO A 629 17.59 -22.44 -35.79
CA PRO A 629 17.71 -22.59 -37.24
C PRO A 629 17.40 -21.29 -38.00
N ALA A 630 18.12 -21.04 -39.09
CA ALA A 630 18.01 -19.80 -39.87
C ALA A 630 16.63 -19.59 -40.56
N ALA A 631 15.84 -20.65 -40.77
CA ALA A 631 14.54 -20.56 -41.45
C ALA A 631 13.32 -20.57 -40.51
N ILE A 632 13.51 -20.77 -39.19
CA ILE A 632 12.41 -20.98 -38.23
C ILE A 632 11.42 -19.80 -38.13
N PHE A 633 11.89 -18.59 -38.45
CA PHE A 633 11.09 -17.37 -38.45
C PHE A 633 10.88 -16.77 -39.86
N ASP A 634 10.96 -17.59 -40.91
CA ASP A 634 10.63 -17.18 -42.28
C ASP A 634 9.24 -16.54 -42.37
N ARG A 635 9.11 -15.46 -43.13
CA ARG A 635 7.80 -14.77 -43.36
C ARG A 635 6.77 -15.63 -44.08
N ASN A 636 7.20 -16.71 -44.72
CA ASN A 636 6.34 -17.72 -45.33
C ASN A 636 5.85 -18.78 -44.32
N ARG A 637 6.39 -18.78 -43.09
CA ARG A 637 6.10 -19.74 -42.00
C ARG A 637 5.42 -19.04 -40.82
N LEU A 638 5.98 -17.91 -40.36
CA LEU A 638 5.50 -17.08 -39.26
C LEU A 638 5.23 -15.66 -39.79
N PHE A 639 3.98 -15.18 -39.70
CA PHE A 639 3.63 -13.86 -40.25
C PHE A 639 4.31 -12.70 -39.51
N GLN A 640 4.39 -12.78 -38.17
CA GLN A 640 4.98 -11.76 -37.32
C GLN A 640 5.57 -12.36 -36.03
N LEU A 641 6.87 -12.18 -35.78
CA LEU A 641 7.45 -12.30 -34.44
C LEU A 641 7.51 -10.90 -33.80
N GLN A 642 6.95 -10.73 -32.60
CA GLN A 642 7.06 -9.45 -31.85
C GLN A 642 8.05 -9.52 -30.69
N SER A 643 8.02 -10.60 -29.91
CA SER A 643 8.87 -10.76 -28.73
C SER A 643 9.45 -12.16 -28.69
N ILE A 644 10.70 -12.27 -28.26
CA ILE A 644 11.34 -13.56 -27.97
C ILE A 644 12.20 -13.47 -26.70
N ASN A 645 11.95 -14.38 -25.75
CA ASN A 645 12.79 -14.58 -24.58
C ASN A 645 13.60 -15.88 -24.75
N LEU A 646 14.92 -15.75 -24.75
CA LEU A 646 15.92 -16.82 -24.84
C LEU A 646 16.85 -16.81 -23.62
N ALA A 647 16.47 -16.15 -22.53
CA ALA A 647 17.29 -16.04 -21.33
C ALA A 647 17.68 -17.42 -20.74
N ARG A 648 18.77 -17.49 -19.98
CA ARG A 648 19.19 -18.71 -19.24
C ARG A 648 19.35 -19.95 -20.12
N ASN A 649 19.82 -19.80 -21.36
CA ASN A 649 20.12 -20.88 -22.29
C ASN A 649 21.66 -21.06 -22.43
N GLU A 650 22.10 -21.90 -23.38
CA GLU A 650 23.52 -22.19 -23.63
C GLU A 650 24.04 -21.51 -24.92
N LEU A 651 23.41 -20.39 -25.35
CA LEU A 651 23.78 -19.69 -26.58
C LEU A 651 25.19 -19.08 -26.48
N GLU A 652 26.11 -19.47 -27.35
CA GLU A 652 27.47 -18.89 -27.46
C GLU A 652 27.51 -17.63 -28.35
N ARG A 653 26.48 -17.44 -29.19
CA ARG A 653 26.36 -16.34 -30.15
C ARG A 653 24.89 -15.92 -30.32
N ILE A 654 24.64 -14.70 -30.75
CA ILE A 654 23.29 -14.24 -31.10
C ILE A 654 22.80 -14.97 -32.36
N PRO A 655 21.56 -15.51 -32.40
CA PRO A 655 21.00 -16.19 -33.57
C PRO A 655 20.53 -15.19 -34.64
N VAL A 656 21.48 -14.43 -35.21
CA VAL A 656 21.22 -13.35 -36.16
C VAL A 656 20.47 -13.84 -37.40
N ASP A 657 20.88 -14.96 -38.00
CA ASP A 657 20.28 -15.48 -39.25
C ASP A 657 18.77 -15.76 -39.12
N ALA A 658 18.35 -16.27 -37.97
CA ALA A 658 16.94 -16.55 -37.66
C ALA A 658 16.14 -15.25 -37.43
N LEU A 659 16.66 -14.34 -36.60
CA LEU A 659 15.97 -13.11 -36.22
C LEU A 659 15.94 -12.08 -37.36
N GLN A 660 16.93 -12.06 -38.24
CA GLN A 660 17.06 -11.09 -39.34
C GLN A 660 15.85 -11.08 -40.27
N ARG A 661 15.09 -12.18 -40.38
CA ARG A 661 13.91 -12.26 -41.26
C ARG A 661 12.67 -11.53 -40.69
N GLN A 662 12.62 -11.35 -39.37
CA GLN A 662 11.55 -10.67 -38.61
C GLN A 662 11.93 -9.28 -38.07
N TYR A 663 13.15 -8.79 -38.36
CA TYR A 663 13.76 -7.53 -37.88
C TYR A 663 12.92 -6.23 -37.96
N PHE A 664 11.79 -6.23 -38.69
CA PHE A 664 10.88 -5.10 -38.81
C PHE A 664 9.76 -5.12 -37.75
N PHE A 665 9.40 -6.31 -37.26
CA PHE A 665 8.30 -6.51 -36.31
C PHE A 665 8.77 -6.81 -34.88
N LEU A 666 9.97 -7.38 -34.76
CA LEU A 666 10.63 -7.72 -33.51
C LEU A 666 10.90 -6.46 -32.69
N GLN A 667 10.37 -6.42 -31.47
CA GLN A 667 10.39 -5.25 -30.59
C GLN A 667 11.12 -5.55 -29.28
N ASP A 668 10.97 -6.75 -28.75
CA ASP A 668 11.46 -7.13 -27.43
C ASP A 668 12.28 -8.42 -27.58
N VAL A 669 13.54 -8.40 -27.11
CA VAL A 669 14.46 -9.55 -27.16
C VAL A 669 15.21 -9.66 -25.84
N ASP A 670 15.08 -10.81 -25.19
CA ASP A 670 15.86 -11.16 -24.01
C ASP A 670 16.82 -12.31 -24.34
N LEU A 671 18.11 -12.07 -24.12
CA LEU A 671 19.22 -13.01 -24.31
C LEU A 671 20.07 -13.12 -23.02
N SER A 672 19.54 -12.68 -21.88
CA SER A 672 20.27 -12.62 -20.60
C SER A 672 20.71 -14.00 -20.08
N HIS A 673 21.73 -14.04 -19.23
CA HIS A 673 22.27 -15.26 -18.62
C HIS A 673 22.61 -16.39 -19.63
N ASN A 674 23.12 -16.04 -20.81
CA ASN A 674 23.64 -16.99 -21.81
C ASN A 674 25.18 -17.03 -21.77
N ARG A 675 25.82 -17.65 -22.77
CA ARG A 675 27.28 -17.73 -22.93
C ARG A 675 27.80 -16.85 -24.07
N ILE A 676 27.05 -15.80 -24.43
CA ILE A 676 27.37 -14.96 -25.59
C ILE A 676 28.65 -14.18 -25.31
N ALA A 677 29.69 -14.42 -26.10
CA ALA A 677 30.97 -13.73 -25.98
C ALA A 677 31.21 -12.69 -27.09
N ASP A 678 30.81 -13.01 -28.33
CA ASP A 678 31.05 -12.20 -29.52
C ASP A 678 29.76 -11.73 -30.20
N ILE A 679 29.74 -10.46 -30.61
CA ILE A 679 28.64 -9.81 -31.33
C ILE A 679 29.23 -9.13 -32.57
N GLN A 680 29.04 -9.74 -33.73
CA GLN A 680 29.59 -9.27 -35.00
C GLN A 680 28.99 -7.91 -35.42
N SER A 681 29.83 -7.05 -36.00
CA SER A 681 29.51 -5.69 -36.50
C SER A 681 28.57 -5.64 -37.72
N ASN A 682 27.94 -6.77 -38.06
CA ASN A 682 26.90 -6.89 -39.09
C ASN A 682 25.50 -7.18 -38.48
N ALA A 683 25.36 -7.19 -37.15
CA ALA A 683 24.16 -7.51 -36.38
C ALA A 683 23.03 -6.45 -36.46
N ASN A 684 22.76 -5.95 -37.67
CA ASN A 684 21.72 -4.97 -38.02
C ASN A 684 20.32 -5.34 -37.50
N VAL A 685 20.06 -6.62 -37.23
CA VAL A 685 18.82 -7.08 -36.58
C VAL A 685 18.57 -6.41 -35.22
N LEU A 686 19.64 -6.07 -34.49
CA LEU A 686 19.55 -5.43 -33.16
C LEU A 686 19.21 -3.93 -33.23
N VAL A 687 19.32 -3.30 -34.40
CA VAL A 687 19.14 -1.84 -34.57
C VAL A 687 17.68 -1.42 -34.36
N ASN A 688 16.71 -2.24 -34.78
CA ASN A 688 15.27 -1.93 -34.73
C ASN A 688 14.57 -2.36 -33.42
N ILE A 689 15.28 -3.09 -32.55
CA ILE A 689 14.74 -3.57 -31.28
C ILE A 689 14.42 -2.38 -30.37
N LYS A 690 13.34 -2.48 -29.59
CA LYS A 690 12.90 -1.47 -28.61
C LYS A 690 13.32 -1.83 -27.19
N ARG A 691 13.30 -3.11 -26.83
CA ARG A 691 13.83 -3.64 -25.57
C ARG A 691 14.83 -4.75 -25.86
N LEU A 692 16.09 -4.55 -25.47
CA LEU A 692 17.16 -5.53 -25.62
C LEU A 692 17.77 -5.82 -24.25
N ASP A 693 17.75 -7.09 -23.84
CA ASP A 693 18.47 -7.58 -22.67
C ASP A 693 19.60 -8.51 -23.08
N LEU A 694 20.82 -8.17 -22.68
CA LEU A 694 22.05 -8.95 -22.87
C LEU A 694 22.74 -9.25 -21.53
N SER A 695 22.08 -8.97 -20.40
CA SER A 695 22.70 -9.01 -19.08
C SER A 695 23.27 -10.38 -18.70
N TYR A 696 24.34 -10.40 -17.90
CA TYR A 696 25.06 -11.60 -17.46
C TYR A 696 25.54 -12.52 -18.59
N ASN A 697 25.94 -11.93 -19.73
CA ASN A 697 26.70 -12.61 -20.79
C ASN A 697 28.20 -12.22 -20.73
N PRO A 698 29.13 -13.14 -21.02
CA PRO A 698 30.57 -12.90 -20.97
C PRO A 698 31.11 -12.13 -22.20
N LEU A 699 30.53 -10.96 -22.49
CA LEU A 699 30.83 -10.18 -23.70
C LEU A 699 32.28 -9.68 -23.76
N THR A 700 32.88 -9.72 -24.96
CA THR A 700 34.16 -9.05 -25.23
C THR A 700 34.02 -7.53 -25.22
N SER A 701 35.11 -6.81 -24.93
CA SER A 701 35.11 -5.34 -24.97
C SER A 701 34.71 -4.78 -26.33
N GLU A 702 35.09 -5.44 -27.42
CA GLU A 702 34.70 -5.07 -28.79
C GLU A 702 33.18 -5.22 -29.00
N SER A 703 32.58 -6.32 -28.50
CA SER A 703 31.12 -6.53 -28.52
C SER A 703 30.36 -5.46 -27.72
N ILE A 704 30.89 -5.08 -26.55
CA ILE A 704 30.33 -4.03 -25.71
C ILE A 704 30.37 -2.68 -26.45
N ASP A 705 31.49 -2.34 -27.09
CA ASP A 705 31.61 -1.13 -27.89
C ASP A 705 30.65 -1.14 -29.11
N TYR A 706 30.50 -2.27 -29.83
CA TYR A 706 29.52 -2.38 -30.93
C TYR A 706 28.07 -2.21 -30.46
N VAL A 707 27.68 -2.79 -29.32
CA VAL A 707 26.30 -2.67 -28.80
C VAL A 707 25.98 -1.24 -28.34
N LEU A 708 26.95 -0.51 -27.80
CA LEU A 708 26.72 0.80 -27.18
C LEU A 708 26.98 2.00 -28.12
N ASN A 709 27.94 1.88 -29.04
CA ASN A 709 28.37 2.95 -29.97
C ASN A 709 27.60 2.96 -31.30
N GLU A 710 26.85 1.90 -31.63
CA GLU A 710 26.02 1.89 -32.83
C GLU A 710 24.67 2.62 -32.63
N PRO A 711 24.13 3.29 -33.65
CA PRO A 711 22.80 3.88 -33.59
C PRO A 711 21.71 2.80 -33.60
N LYS A 712 20.82 2.82 -32.60
CA LYS A 712 19.71 1.87 -32.44
C LYS A 712 18.42 2.60 -32.01
N THR A 713 17.26 2.02 -32.34
CA THR A 713 15.94 2.52 -31.91
C THR A 713 15.52 2.05 -30.51
N ALA A 714 16.48 1.46 -29.77
CA ALA A 714 16.27 0.96 -28.42
C ALA A 714 15.71 2.05 -27.49
N ARG A 715 14.75 1.64 -26.67
CA ARG A 715 14.15 2.41 -25.58
C ARG A 715 14.60 1.85 -24.24
N ASP A 716 14.66 0.53 -24.12
CA ASP A 716 15.18 -0.16 -22.96
C ASP A 716 16.41 -0.99 -23.38
N LEU A 717 17.54 -0.79 -22.71
CA LEU A 717 18.76 -1.58 -22.90
C LEU A 717 19.29 -2.06 -21.54
N ASN A 718 19.46 -3.37 -21.38
CA ASN A 718 20.08 -3.95 -20.20
C ASN A 718 21.39 -4.68 -20.57
N MET A 719 22.48 -4.22 -19.96
CA MET A 719 23.85 -4.70 -20.10
C MET A 719 24.46 -5.00 -18.71
N ALA A 720 23.63 -5.24 -17.69
CA ALA A 720 24.09 -5.54 -16.34
C ALA A 720 24.95 -6.81 -16.30
N GLY A 721 26.02 -6.83 -15.49
CA GLY A 721 26.87 -8.02 -15.32
C GLY A 721 27.59 -8.50 -16.59
N THR A 722 27.70 -7.67 -17.65
CA THR A 722 28.37 -8.05 -18.92
C THR A 722 29.88 -7.78 -18.93
N GLY A 723 30.41 -7.14 -17.89
CA GLY A 723 31.84 -6.86 -17.73
C GLY A 723 32.29 -5.46 -18.19
N VAL A 724 31.36 -4.52 -18.39
CA VAL A 724 31.64 -3.15 -18.86
C VAL A 724 32.63 -2.44 -17.91
N GLU A 725 33.77 -2.00 -18.45
CA GLU A 725 34.78 -1.21 -17.72
C GLU A 725 34.74 0.28 -18.08
N ARG A 726 34.38 0.59 -19.33
CA ARG A 726 34.16 1.96 -19.85
C ARG A 726 32.93 1.93 -20.78
N VAL A 727 32.20 3.03 -20.84
CA VAL A 727 31.04 3.20 -21.74
C VAL A 727 31.47 4.15 -22.88
N PRO A 728 31.27 3.79 -24.16
CA PRO A 728 31.55 4.67 -25.30
C PRO A 728 30.46 5.75 -25.45
N VAL A 729 30.59 6.61 -26.47
CA VAL A 729 29.53 7.57 -26.83
C VAL A 729 28.27 6.82 -27.28
N LEU A 730 27.13 7.11 -26.67
CA LEU A 730 25.88 6.41 -26.97
C LEU A 730 25.15 7.08 -28.14
N GLU A 731 25.02 6.34 -29.24
CA GLU A 731 24.37 6.78 -30.48
C GLU A 731 22.84 6.50 -30.49
N THR A 732 22.22 6.33 -29.32
CA THR A 732 20.85 5.81 -29.13
C THR A 732 19.84 6.89 -28.67
N PRO A 733 19.41 7.84 -29.53
CA PRO A 733 18.64 9.02 -29.12
C PRO A 733 17.23 8.76 -28.58
N PHE A 734 16.70 7.54 -28.71
CA PHE A 734 15.36 7.15 -28.23
C PHE A 734 15.38 6.39 -26.90
N LEU A 735 16.56 6.21 -26.30
CA LEU A 735 16.75 5.45 -25.07
C LEU A 735 16.06 6.13 -23.89
N ARG A 736 15.30 5.34 -23.12
CA ARG A 736 14.54 5.72 -21.92
C ARG A 736 15.00 4.99 -20.68
N SER A 737 15.44 3.73 -20.80
CA SER A 737 15.95 2.91 -19.72
C SER A 737 17.30 2.32 -20.09
N LEU A 738 18.30 2.52 -19.23
CA LEU A 738 19.63 1.93 -19.37
C LEU A 738 20.03 1.27 -18.05
N ASN A 739 20.25 -0.04 -18.07
CA ASN A 739 20.79 -0.79 -16.95
C ASN A 739 22.24 -1.22 -17.24
N LEU A 740 23.16 -0.73 -16.42
CA LEU A 740 24.59 -1.01 -16.44
C LEU A 740 25.08 -1.54 -15.07
N SER A 741 24.19 -2.07 -14.23
CA SER A 741 24.53 -2.56 -12.89
C SER A 741 25.45 -3.80 -12.90
N ASP A 742 26.07 -4.12 -11.75
CA ASP A 742 26.96 -5.30 -11.57
C ASP A 742 28.17 -5.35 -12.54
N ASN A 743 28.60 -4.19 -13.02
CA ASN A 743 29.72 -4.02 -13.94
C ASN A 743 30.95 -3.43 -13.21
N LYS A 744 31.99 -3.06 -13.95
CA LYS A 744 33.28 -2.60 -13.41
C LYS A 744 33.53 -1.10 -13.62
N ILE A 745 32.51 -0.33 -14.00
CA ILE A 745 32.62 1.07 -14.41
C ILE A 745 33.18 1.91 -13.26
N THR A 746 34.28 2.63 -13.51
CA THR A 746 34.93 3.51 -12.53
C THR A 746 34.52 4.98 -12.68
N SER A 747 34.22 5.41 -13.90
CA SER A 747 33.66 6.72 -14.22
C SER A 747 32.91 6.68 -15.55
N LEU A 748 32.08 7.69 -15.79
CA LEU A 748 31.44 7.96 -17.08
C LEU A 748 31.98 9.28 -17.61
N ALA A 749 32.35 9.31 -18.89
CA ALA A 749 32.83 10.51 -19.56
C ALA A 749 31.66 11.42 -19.96
N ASP A 750 31.89 12.73 -19.96
CA ASP A 750 30.87 13.74 -20.23
C ASP A 750 30.15 13.53 -21.57
N ASP A 751 30.85 13.04 -22.59
CA ASP A 751 30.35 12.85 -23.95
C ASP A 751 29.43 11.64 -24.15
N VAL A 752 29.46 10.66 -23.23
CA VAL A 752 28.66 9.41 -23.28
C VAL A 752 27.18 9.67 -23.61
N PHE A 753 26.57 10.67 -22.97
CA PHE A 753 25.14 10.95 -23.07
C PHE A 753 24.80 12.16 -23.97
N GLN A 754 25.56 12.40 -25.04
CA GLN A 754 25.26 13.51 -25.96
C GLN A 754 23.96 13.34 -26.76
N ARG A 755 23.53 12.11 -27.06
CA ARG A 755 22.30 11.80 -27.81
C ARG A 755 21.11 11.25 -27.01
N PRO A 756 21.28 10.32 -26.04
CA PRO A 756 20.15 9.75 -25.28
C PRO A 756 19.66 10.71 -24.18
N THR A 757 19.19 11.91 -24.56
CA THR A 757 18.70 12.93 -23.63
C THR A 757 17.31 12.62 -23.05
N LEU A 758 16.58 11.67 -23.65
CA LEU A 758 15.25 11.22 -23.24
C LEU A 758 15.26 10.11 -22.16
N LEU A 759 16.40 9.91 -21.48
CA LEU A 759 16.58 8.84 -20.50
C LEU A 759 15.77 9.12 -19.22
N GLU A 760 14.79 8.26 -18.93
CA GLU A 760 13.92 8.34 -17.74
C GLU A 760 14.44 7.44 -16.60
N VAL A 761 15.21 6.40 -16.90
CA VAL A 761 15.76 5.41 -15.94
C VAL A 761 17.23 5.13 -16.23
N LEU A 762 18.08 5.23 -15.20
CA LEU A 762 19.49 4.84 -15.25
C LEU A 762 19.89 4.03 -14.01
N ASP A 763 20.33 2.79 -14.22
CA ASP A 763 20.83 1.91 -13.16
C ASP A 763 22.35 1.71 -13.29
N LEU A 764 23.09 2.16 -12.28
CA LEU A 764 24.55 2.05 -12.15
C LEU A 764 24.95 1.25 -10.91
N ALA A 765 24.03 0.50 -10.29
CA ALA A 765 24.29 -0.18 -9.02
C ALA A 765 25.46 -1.19 -9.11
N LYS A 766 26.14 -1.46 -7.99
CA LYS A 766 27.29 -2.39 -7.86
C LYS A 766 28.43 -2.16 -8.86
N ASN A 767 28.67 -0.91 -9.26
CA ASN A 767 29.85 -0.56 -10.06
C ASN A 767 31.02 -0.10 -9.15
N ARG A 768 32.08 0.44 -9.75
CA ARG A 768 33.30 0.89 -9.06
C ARG A 768 33.43 2.41 -8.98
N ILE A 769 32.29 3.12 -8.99
CA ILE A 769 32.25 4.59 -9.01
C ILE A 769 32.63 5.15 -7.61
N PRO A 770 33.73 5.89 -7.47
CA PRO A 770 34.24 6.31 -6.16
C PRO A 770 33.59 7.60 -5.63
N ASN A 771 32.91 8.36 -6.49
CA ASN A 771 32.37 9.69 -6.18
C ASN A 771 31.29 10.07 -7.22
N LEU A 772 30.28 10.85 -6.81
CA LEU A 772 29.23 11.38 -7.67
C LEU A 772 29.56 12.78 -8.24
N SER A 773 30.40 13.56 -7.56
CA SER A 773 30.63 14.97 -7.92
C SER A 773 31.39 15.16 -9.24
N PHE A 774 32.28 14.22 -9.59
CA PHE A 774 33.12 14.27 -10.79
C PHE A 774 32.63 13.26 -11.83
N GLY A 775 32.62 13.64 -13.11
CA GLY A 775 32.00 12.86 -14.19
C GLY A 775 30.46 12.94 -14.14
N LEU A 776 29.84 12.28 -13.15
CA LEU A 776 28.37 12.20 -13.04
C LEU A 776 27.71 13.59 -12.90
N ALA A 777 27.96 14.30 -11.79
CA ALA A 777 27.31 15.58 -11.54
C ALA A 777 27.83 16.76 -12.39
N ALA A 778 29.09 16.69 -12.82
CA ALA A 778 29.71 17.71 -13.65
C ALA A 778 29.36 17.59 -15.15
N GLY A 779 29.32 16.36 -15.68
CA GLY A 779 29.23 16.09 -17.13
C GLY A 779 27.95 15.38 -17.58
N VAL A 780 27.47 14.40 -16.81
CA VAL A 780 26.34 13.52 -17.20
C VAL A 780 24.97 14.12 -16.84
N TRP A 781 24.73 14.47 -15.58
CA TRP A 781 23.41 15.00 -15.14
C TRP A 781 22.94 16.26 -15.89
N PRO A 782 23.79 17.21 -16.33
CA PRO A 782 23.36 18.33 -17.16
C PRO A 782 22.70 17.94 -18.50
N LYS A 783 22.93 16.70 -18.98
CA LYS A 783 22.42 16.19 -20.26
C LYS A 783 21.17 15.31 -20.09
N LEU A 784 20.93 14.81 -18.88
CA LEU A 784 19.88 13.84 -18.54
C LEU A 784 18.81 14.45 -17.61
N THR A 785 18.23 15.58 -18.00
CA THR A 785 17.29 16.34 -17.15
C THR A 785 15.94 15.67 -16.95
N ASP A 786 15.59 14.69 -17.78
CA ASP A 786 14.31 13.98 -17.75
C ASP A 786 14.36 12.65 -16.95
N LEU A 787 15.50 12.37 -16.30
CA LEU A 787 15.65 11.23 -15.38
C LEU A 787 14.62 11.28 -14.25
N ARG A 788 13.93 10.15 -14.08
CA ARG A 788 12.96 9.87 -13.01
C ARG A 788 13.51 8.88 -11.99
N HIS A 789 14.18 7.82 -12.45
CA HIS A 789 14.74 6.79 -11.57
C HIS A 789 16.27 6.75 -11.74
N VAL A 790 17.00 6.88 -10.63
CA VAL A 790 18.47 6.73 -10.60
C VAL A 790 18.85 5.79 -9.46
N ARG A 791 19.72 4.84 -9.77
CA ARG A 791 20.27 3.86 -8.81
C ARG A 791 21.78 3.91 -8.86
N VAL A 792 22.41 4.11 -7.70
CA VAL A 792 23.88 4.09 -7.57
C VAL A 792 24.33 3.21 -6.39
N SER A 793 23.41 2.43 -5.82
CA SER A 793 23.61 1.53 -4.69
C SER A 793 24.78 0.57 -4.89
N GLY A 794 25.43 0.10 -3.83
CA GLY A 794 26.54 -0.86 -3.95
C GLY A 794 27.87 -0.31 -4.51
N ASN A 795 27.96 0.98 -4.84
CA ASN A 795 29.19 1.60 -5.33
C ASN A 795 30.11 2.09 -4.18
N PRO A 796 31.43 2.15 -4.36
CA PRO A 796 32.40 2.67 -3.37
C PRO A 796 32.39 4.21 -3.26
N VAL A 797 31.21 4.83 -3.24
CA VAL A 797 31.03 6.29 -3.16
C VAL A 797 31.52 6.81 -1.81
N SER A 798 32.56 7.65 -1.82
CA SER A 798 33.23 8.13 -0.61
C SER A 798 32.42 9.16 0.19
N TYR A 799 31.63 9.99 -0.50
CA TYR A 799 30.76 11.02 0.08
C TYR A 799 29.63 11.43 -0.86
N VAL A 800 28.58 12.05 -0.30
CA VAL A 800 27.47 12.69 -1.03
C VAL A 800 27.29 14.12 -0.50
N ILE A 801 27.42 15.12 -1.37
CA ILE A 801 27.50 16.55 -1.01
C ILE A 801 26.53 17.43 -1.80
N LYS A 802 26.36 18.68 -1.35
CA LYS A 802 25.52 19.67 -2.04
C LYS A 802 26.05 19.99 -3.45
N GLY A 803 25.49 19.31 -4.44
CA GLY A 803 25.76 19.51 -5.87
C GLY A 803 25.46 18.26 -6.69
N ASP A 804 25.63 17.09 -6.07
CA ASP A 804 25.66 15.78 -6.75
C ASP A 804 24.37 15.41 -7.51
N PHE A 805 23.23 16.02 -7.17
CA PHE A 805 21.94 15.80 -7.84
C PHE A 805 21.30 17.08 -8.38
N ALA A 806 22.06 18.17 -8.53
CA ALA A 806 21.53 19.52 -8.78
C ALA A 806 20.68 19.67 -10.06
N TYR A 807 20.89 18.82 -11.06
CA TYR A 807 20.16 18.84 -12.35
C TYR A 807 18.95 17.88 -12.39
N LEU A 808 18.84 16.96 -11.43
CA LEU A 808 17.84 15.87 -11.42
C LEU A 808 16.49 16.31 -10.81
N ALA A 809 15.98 17.47 -11.20
CA ALA A 809 14.76 18.05 -10.61
C ALA A 809 13.47 17.24 -10.90
N ASN A 810 13.52 16.35 -11.90
CA ASN A 810 12.42 15.46 -12.28
C ASN A 810 12.39 14.12 -11.51
N LEU A 811 13.38 13.83 -10.66
CA LEU A 811 13.57 12.51 -10.06
C LEU A 811 12.39 12.10 -9.15
N GLU A 812 11.83 10.92 -9.42
CA GLU A 812 10.71 10.27 -8.74
C GLU A 812 11.17 9.12 -7.82
N VAL A 813 12.32 8.47 -8.12
CA VAL A 813 12.93 7.37 -7.36
C VAL A 813 14.45 7.55 -7.26
N LEU A 814 14.99 7.42 -6.05
CA LEU A 814 16.44 7.45 -5.77
C LEU A 814 16.83 6.32 -4.82
N GLU A 815 17.68 5.42 -5.29
CA GLU A 815 18.26 4.31 -4.51
C GLU A 815 19.78 4.54 -4.38
N LEU A 816 20.25 4.66 -3.13
CA LEU A 816 21.61 5.04 -2.74
C LEU A 816 22.10 4.21 -1.54
N ASP A 817 21.61 2.99 -1.41
CA ASP A 817 21.93 2.04 -0.34
C ASP A 817 23.25 1.29 -0.56
N HIS A 818 23.72 0.61 0.48
CA HIS A 818 24.91 -0.27 0.45
C HIS A 818 26.18 0.41 -0.10
N LEU A 819 26.50 1.64 0.33
CA LEU A 819 27.71 2.35 -0.07
C LEU A 819 28.84 2.09 0.97
N PRO A 820 29.76 1.12 0.77
CA PRO A 820 30.70 0.67 1.80
C PRO A 820 31.74 1.71 2.20
N GLU A 821 32.12 2.59 1.27
CA GLU A 821 33.14 3.62 1.47
C GLU A 821 32.56 4.98 1.92
N CYS A 822 31.23 5.08 2.10
CA CYS A 822 30.59 6.36 2.35
C CYS A 822 30.85 6.86 3.78
N THR A 823 31.58 7.98 3.88
CA THR A 823 31.98 8.62 5.14
C THR A 823 31.12 9.84 5.52
N LYS A 824 30.43 10.44 4.54
CA LYS A 824 29.67 11.69 4.74
C LYS A 824 28.50 11.81 3.76
N ILE A 825 27.31 12.13 4.27
CA ILE A 825 26.12 12.48 3.46
C ILE A 825 25.58 13.83 3.95
N GLU A 826 25.46 14.81 3.04
CA GLU A 826 24.90 16.13 3.34
C GLU A 826 23.41 16.24 2.99
N LYS A 827 22.58 16.72 3.92
CA LYS A 827 21.17 17.06 3.62
C LYS A 827 20.98 18.06 2.48
N GLY A 828 22.00 18.86 2.18
CA GLY A 828 22.00 19.80 1.05
C GLY A 828 22.01 19.13 -0.33
N ALA A 829 22.42 17.87 -0.46
CA ALA A 829 22.45 17.13 -1.73
C ALA A 829 21.04 16.94 -2.31
N PHE A 830 20.07 16.60 -1.46
CA PHE A 830 18.71 16.23 -1.86
C PHE A 830 17.79 17.44 -2.12
N ALA A 831 18.24 18.67 -1.83
CA ALA A 831 17.39 19.86 -1.76
C ALA A 831 16.71 20.28 -3.09
N GLY A 832 17.12 19.71 -4.22
CA GLY A 832 16.53 19.91 -5.56
C GLY A 832 15.58 18.80 -6.04
N LEU A 833 15.44 17.69 -5.31
CA LEU A 833 14.70 16.49 -5.73
C LEU A 833 13.19 16.63 -5.44
N ARG A 834 12.51 17.53 -6.16
CA ARG A 834 11.15 17.99 -5.82
C ARG A 834 10.04 16.96 -6.05
N LYS A 835 10.24 16.01 -6.97
CA LYS A 835 9.25 14.99 -7.35
C LYS A 835 9.43 13.65 -6.61
N LEU A 836 10.39 13.55 -5.71
CA LEU A 836 10.82 12.27 -5.15
C LEU A 836 9.68 11.58 -4.36
N THR A 837 9.29 10.40 -4.83
CA THR A 837 8.24 9.56 -4.21
C THR A 837 8.83 8.35 -3.48
N ARG A 838 9.99 7.84 -3.94
CA ARG A 838 10.76 6.81 -3.26
C ARG A 838 12.20 7.27 -2.99
N LEU A 839 12.65 7.01 -1.76
CA LEU A 839 14.02 7.26 -1.30
C LEU A 839 14.50 6.05 -0.50
N GLU A 840 15.67 5.52 -0.85
CA GLU A 840 16.29 4.39 -0.14
C GLU A 840 17.74 4.77 0.25
N LEU A 841 17.98 4.90 1.57
CA LEU A 841 19.22 5.42 2.18
C LEU A 841 19.66 4.58 3.39
N HIS A 842 20.31 3.43 3.17
CA HIS A 842 20.78 2.57 4.26
C HIS A 842 22.04 1.75 3.93
N SER A 843 22.54 1.02 4.93
CA SER A 843 23.70 0.13 4.84
C SER A 843 25.02 0.87 4.59
N TYR A 844 25.33 1.86 5.44
CA TYR A 844 26.53 2.71 5.33
C TYR A 844 27.57 2.39 6.43
N PRO A 845 28.45 1.38 6.29
CA PRO A 845 29.28 0.91 7.39
C PRO A 845 30.28 1.96 7.94
N LYS A 846 30.82 2.85 7.08
CA LYS A 846 31.79 3.89 7.49
C LYS A 846 31.14 5.24 7.89
N LEU A 847 29.82 5.35 7.84
CA LEU A 847 29.10 6.59 8.15
C LEU A 847 28.72 6.65 9.64
N GLY A 848 29.38 7.52 10.41
CA GLY A 848 29.11 7.68 11.85
C GLY A 848 27.81 8.42 12.18
N PHE A 849 27.29 9.26 11.28
CA PHE A 849 26.11 10.10 11.51
C PHE A 849 25.33 10.37 10.22
N LEU A 850 23.99 10.40 10.30
CA LEU A 850 23.10 10.78 9.20
C LEU A 850 21.99 11.70 9.72
N ASP A 851 21.83 12.87 9.11
CA ASP A 851 20.78 13.85 9.42
C ASP A 851 19.46 13.46 8.72
N THR A 852 18.87 12.34 9.15
CA THR A 852 17.65 11.76 8.57
C THR A 852 16.50 12.78 8.55
N ARG A 853 16.25 13.48 9.66
CA ARG A 853 15.24 14.53 9.77
C ARG A 853 15.45 15.67 8.76
N GLY A 854 16.69 16.17 8.65
CA GLY A 854 17.03 17.26 7.74
C GLY A 854 17.04 16.87 6.26
N ILE A 855 17.26 15.58 5.96
CA ILE A 855 17.09 14.98 4.62
C ILE A 855 15.61 14.83 4.30
N LEU A 856 14.82 14.18 5.17
CA LEU A 856 13.40 13.92 4.92
C LEU A 856 12.59 15.21 4.76
N ALA A 857 12.93 16.27 5.49
CA ALA A 857 12.35 17.60 5.35
C ALA A 857 12.66 18.32 4.01
N GLN A 858 13.41 17.73 3.08
CA GLN A 858 13.55 18.25 1.71
C GLN A 858 12.39 17.83 0.80
N PHE A 859 11.71 16.72 1.11
CA PHE A 859 10.63 16.14 0.30
C PHE A 859 9.26 16.55 0.84
N ARG A 860 8.20 16.39 0.04
CA ARG A 860 6.84 16.90 0.38
C ARG A 860 5.78 15.83 0.64
N ALA A 861 5.83 14.71 -0.07
CA ALA A 861 4.86 13.62 0.05
C ALA A 861 5.46 12.31 -0.46
N PRO A 862 6.51 11.77 0.19
CA PRO A 862 7.07 10.49 -0.20
C PRO A 862 6.05 9.36 0.02
N ARG A 863 5.99 8.41 -0.91
CA ARG A 863 5.19 7.18 -0.77
C ARG A 863 5.98 6.06 -0.12
N SER A 864 7.30 6.04 -0.31
CA SER A 864 8.21 4.96 0.07
C SER A 864 9.50 5.57 0.64
N VAL A 865 9.80 5.30 1.90
CA VAL A 865 11.03 5.80 2.56
C VAL A 865 11.73 4.65 3.26
N ALA A 866 12.95 4.32 2.86
CA ALA A 866 13.85 3.45 3.60
C ALA A 866 15.06 4.25 4.13
N VAL A 867 15.30 4.26 5.43
CA VAL A 867 16.38 5.04 6.06
C VAL A 867 17.10 4.29 7.19
N GLU A 868 18.42 4.39 7.23
CA GLU A 868 19.23 3.94 8.36
C GLU A 868 19.37 5.03 9.44
N VAL A 869 19.05 4.71 10.68
CA VAL A 869 19.31 5.57 11.85
C VAL A 869 20.56 5.10 12.58
N LYS A 870 21.56 5.97 12.68
CA LYS A 870 22.85 5.69 13.37
C LYS A 870 22.79 5.85 14.89
N GLY A 871 21.82 6.61 15.40
CA GLY A 871 21.61 6.84 16.82
C GLY A 871 20.95 5.65 17.53
N SER A 872 21.06 5.61 18.86
CA SER A 872 20.51 4.51 19.67
C SER A 872 19.01 4.62 19.99
N VAL A 873 18.41 5.79 19.77
CA VAL A 873 17.00 6.10 20.05
C VAL A 873 16.39 6.81 18.84
N VAL A 874 15.19 6.40 18.41
CA VAL A 874 14.43 7.06 17.33
C VAL A 874 13.32 7.94 17.91
N ASN A 875 13.38 9.25 17.65
CA ASN A 875 12.44 10.26 18.16
C ASN A 875 11.47 10.71 17.05
N ASP A 876 11.27 12.02 16.87
CA ASP A 876 10.42 12.60 15.83
C ASP A 876 11.15 12.76 14.47
N ASP A 877 12.27 12.06 14.30
CA ASP A 877 13.17 12.18 13.14
C ASP A 877 12.54 11.78 11.80
N LEU A 878 11.58 10.85 11.86
CA LEU A 878 10.84 10.35 10.70
C LEU A 878 9.59 11.19 10.34
N HIS A 879 9.14 12.07 11.24
CA HIS A 879 7.88 12.82 11.07
C HIS A 879 7.78 13.61 9.75
N PRO A 880 8.85 14.20 9.19
CA PRO A 880 8.77 14.90 7.90
C PRO A 880 8.37 14.01 6.69
N ALA A 881 8.46 12.69 6.81
CA ALA A 881 7.98 11.77 5.77
C ALA A 881 6.48 11.45 5.88
N PHE A 882 5.84 11.68 7.03
CA PHE A 882 4.50 11.20 7.30
C PHE A 882 3.45 12.03 6.56
N ASN A 883 2.69 11.36 5.69
CA ASN A 883 1.62 11.94 4.90
C ASN A 883 0.58 10.85 4.54
N PRO A 884 -0.67 11.19 4.17
CA PRO A 884 -1.71 10.19 3.89
C PRO A 884 -1.45 9.26 2.69
N ARG A 885 -0.40 9.50 1.89
CA ARG A 885 0.04 8.66 0.76
C ARG A 885 1.31 7.87 1.07
N LEU A 886 1.77 7.83 2.31
CA LEU A 886 2.92 7.03 2.73
C LEU A 886 2.52 5.54 2.77
N GLU A 887 2.76 4.85 1.67
CA GLU A 887 2.45 3.43 1.47
C GLU A 887 3.51 2.52 2.14
N ARG A 888 4.79 2.96 2.23
CA ARG A 888 5.89 2.20 2.82
C ARG A 888 6.85 3.06 3.64
N LEU A 889 7.21 2.57 4.83
CA LEU A 889 8.21 3.13 5.73
C LEU A 889 9.14 2.01 6.21
N GLU A 890 10.43 2.13 5.96
CA GLU A 890 11.46 1.15 6.33
C GLU A 890 12.57 1.81 7.16
N LEU A 891 12.85 1.21 8.32
CA LEU A 891 13.76 1.71 9.34
C LEU A 891 14.82 0.64 9.62
N LEU A 892 16.08 1.00 9.36
CA LEU A 892 17.25 0.17 9.66
C LEU A 892 18.15 0.84 10.69
N GLY A 893 19.03 0.07 11.34
CA GLY A 893 20.13 0.61 12.13
C GLY A 893 20.53 -0.29 13.30
N ALA A 894 21.68 -0.96 13.16
CA ALA A 894 22.14 -1.94 14.15
C ALA A 894 22.30 -1.34 15.57
N ASN A 895 22.59 -0.04 15.68
CA ASN A 895 22.71 0.68 16.94
C ASN A 895 21.37 1.02 17.63
N VAL A 896 20.24 0.95 16.93
CA VAL A 896 18.92 1.33 17.46
C VAL A 896 18.52 0.34 18.56
N ARG A 897 18.41 0.83 19.80
CA ARG A 897 18.07 0.05 21.01
C ARG A 897 16.72 0.41 21.59
N SER A 898 16.14 1.56 21.24
CA SER A 898 14.75 1.91 21.59
C SER A 898 14.08 2.82 20.56
N LEU A 899 12.76 2.73 20.50
CA LEU A 899 11.90 3.65 19.76
C LEU A 899 11.14 4.52 20.76
N SER A 900 11.00 5.81 20.48
CA SER A 900 10.16 6.69 21.30
C SER A 900 8.67 6.35 21.13
N THR A 901 7.86 6.69 22.14
CA THR A 901 6.40 6.50 22.08
C THR A 901 5.71 7.34 21.00
N GLY A 902 6.39 8.37 20.49
CA GLY A 902 5.92 9.24 19.41
C GLY A 902 6.53 8.94 18.03
N ALA A 903 7.40 7.94 17.89
CA ALA A 903 8.19 7.72 16.66
C ALA A 903 7.34 7.60 15.38
N PHE A 904 6.15 6.99 15.49
CA PHE A 904 5.21 6.75 14.39
C PHE A 904 3.92 7.61 14.49
N ALA A 905 3.92 8.63 15.35
CA ALA A 905 2.74 9.49 15.54
C ALA A 905 2.55 10.44 14.34
N GLY A 906 1.35 10.39 13.72
CA GLY A 906 1.03 11.15 12.51
C GLY A 906 1.04 10.33 11.22
N ILE A 907 1.24 9.02 11.29
CA ILE A 907 1.02 8.11 10.14
C ILE A 907 -0.49 7.99 9.87
N ASP A 908 -0.91 8.52 8.73
CA ASP A 908 -2.32 8.78 8.41
C ASP A 908 -2.90 7.82 7.35
N SER A 909 -2.04 6.98 6.77
CA SER A 909 -2.34 6.15 5.60
C SER A 909 -3.39 5.07 5.89
N PRO A 910 -4.35 4.81 4.97
CA PRO A 910 -5.33 3.71 5.12
C PRO A 910 -4.69 2.33 4.93
N ARG A 911 -3.51 2.27 4.30
CA ARG A 911 -2.62 1.12 4.19
C ARG A 911 -1.18 1.60 4.35
N ILE A 912 -0.38 0.93 5.16
CA ILE A 912 1.06 1.17 5.28
C ILE A 912 1.82 -0.14 5.50
N GLU A 913 2.97 -0.27 4.86
CA GLU A 913 3.97 -1.30 5.13
C GLU A 913 5.10 -0.69 5.96
N MET A 914 5.22 -1.14 7.21
CA MET A 914 6.23 -0.74 8.17
C MET A 914 7.28 -1.84 8.29
N PHE A 915 8.49 -1.60 7.81
CA PHE A 915 9.63 -2.50 7.94
C PHE A 915 10.55 -1.96 9.03
N ILE A 916 10.83 -2.76 10.06
CA ILE A 916 11.83 -2.45 11.08
C ILE A 916 12.82 -3.61 11.02
N ARG A 917 14.05 -3.38 10.55
CA ARG A 917 14.98 -4.46 10.23
C ARG A 917 16.41 -4.14 10.63
N ASN A 918 17.20 -5.16 10.97
CA ASN A 918 18.61 -5.00 11.34
C ASN A 918 18.81 -3.96 12.46
N THR A 919 18.05 -4.11 13.57
CA THR A 919 18.14 -3.26 14.77
C THR A 919 18.37 -4.06 16.04
N SER A 920 19.05 -3.46 17.03
CA SER A 920 19.23 -4.02 18.38
C SER A 920 18.02 -3.77 19.30
N LEU A 921 16.79 -3.73 18.76
CA LEU A 921 15.57 -3.54 19.55
C LEU A 921 15.23 -4.82 20.33
N PRO A 922 15.26 -4.83 21.68
CA PRO A 922 14.97 -6.03 22.48
C PRO A 922 13.46 -6.33 22.57
N SER A 923 12.62 -5.31 22.40
CA SER A 923 11.16 -5.40 22.27
C SER A 923 10.61 -4.13 21.62
N LEU A 924 9.38 -4.20 21.11
CA LEU A 924 8.66 -3.04 20.58
C LEU A 924 7.83 -2.34 21.67
N PRO A 925 7.92 -1.01 21.81
CA PRO A 925 7.11 -0.27 22.77
C PRO A 925 5.64 -0.22 22.32
N PRO A 926 4.67 -0.72 23.11
CA PRO A 926 3.26 -0.71 22.72
C PRO A 926 2.72 0.66 22.27
N PRO A 927 3.00 1.79 22.97
CA PRO A 927 2.52 3.12 22.60
C PRO A 927 2.71 3.52 21.13
N ALA A 928 3.81 3.11 20.50
CA ALA A 928 4.17 3.57 19.17
C ALA A 928 3.22 3.04 18.06
N LEU A 929 2.62 1.86 18.25
CA LEU A 929 1.69 1.25 17.27
C LEU A 929 0.20 1.60 17.50
N PHE A 930 -0.14 2.23 18.64
CA PHE A 930 -1.48 2.80 18.87
C PHE A 930 -1.70 4.14 18.17
N GLN A 931 -0.63 4.86 17.79
CA GLN A 931 -0.75 6.17 17.11
C GLN A 931 -1.13 6.05 15.62
N VAL A 932 -1.07 4.84 15.06
CA VAL A 932 -1.66 4.51 13.76
C VAL A 932 -3.12 4.09 14.01
N PRO A 933 -4.13 4.56 13.24
CA PRO A 933 -5.53 4.19 13.41
C PRO A 933 -5.77 2.67 13.49
N MET A 934 -6.81 2.23 14.20
CA MET A 934 -7.28 0.84 14.22
C MET A 934 -7.88 0.44 12.87
N SER A 935 -8.52 1.38 12.17
CA SER A 935 -9.02 1.21 10.80
C SER A 935 -7.93 1.11 9.73
N SER A 936 -6.69 1.54 9.98
CA SER A 936 -5.58 1.42 9.02
C SER A 936 -5.09 -0.03 8.88
N SER A 937 -4.74 -0.44 7.65
CA SER A 937 -4.04 -1.71 7.43
C SER A 937 -2.53 -1.53 7.58
N VAL A 938 -1.90 -2.35 8.40
CA VAL A 938 -0.47 -2.25 8.73
C VAL A 938 0.20 -3.60 8.48
N THR A 939 1.04 -3.70 7.45
CA THR A 939 2.00 -4.81 7.37
C THR A 939 3.21 -4.41 8.20
N LEU A 940 3.51 -5.14 9.26
CA LEU A 940 4.68 -4.91 10.13
C LEU A 940 5.68 -6.06 9.94
N ASP A 941 6.81 -5.75 9.30
CA ASP A 941 7.92 -6.68 9.12
C ASP A 941 9.00 -6.39 10.17
N LEU A 942 9.39 -7.43 10.90
CA LEU A 942 10.35 -7.36 12.00
C LEU A 942 11.58 -8.24 11.73
N SER A 943 11.99 -8.39 10.48
CA SER A 943 13.09 -9.28 10.09
C SER A 943 14.45 -8.82 10.65
N PHE A 944 15.24 -9.78 11.15
CA PHE A 944 16.63 -9.60 11.59
C PHE A 944 16.82 -8.54 12.70
N ASN A 945 15.96 -8.52 13.73
CA ASN A 945 16.18 -7.69 14.91
C ASN A 945 16.52 -8.53 16.15
N ALA A 946 16.92 -7.87 17.23
CA ALA A 946 17.22 -8.49 18.52
C ALA A 946 15.98 -8.73 19.41
N ILE A 947 14.77 -8.85 18.84
CA ILE A 947 13.53 -8.92 19.63
C ILE A 947 13.48 -10.23 20.42
N ALA A 948 13.61 -10.13 21.74
CA ALA A 948 13.53 -11.27 22.64
C ALA A 948 12.08 -11.63 22.97
N SER A 949 11.19 -10.64 23.15
CA SER A 949 9.78 -10.91 23.42
C SER A 949 8.86 -9.79 22.95
N LEU A 950 7.61 -10.15 22.64
CA LEU A 950 6.51 -9.23 22.37
C LEU A 950 5.66 -9.11 23.64
N SER A 951 5.55 -7.90 24.19
CA SER A 951 4.85 -7.71 25.47
C SER A 951 3.36 -8.09 25.39
N PRO A 952 2.74 -8.57 26.48
CA PRO A 952 1.31 -8.94 26.47
C PRO A 952 0.37 -7.80 26.06
N GLN A 953 0.77 -6.54 26.30
CA GLN A 953 0.05 -5.35 25.87
C GLN A 953 0.11 -5.13 24.36
N LEU A 954 1.25 -5.44 23.73
CA LEU A 954 1.37 -5.42 22.27
C LEU A 954 0.61 -6.60 21.65
N VAL A 955 0.70 -7.80 22.22
CA VAL A 955 -0.05 -8.96 21.72
C VAL A 955 -1.56 -8.73 21.81
N SER A 956 -2.10 -8.23 22.94
CA SER A 956 -3.53 -7.90 23.02
C SER A 956 -3.94 -6.73 22.12
N THR A 957 -3.00 -5.87 21.72
CA THR A 957 -3.24 -4.85 20.68
C THR A 957 -3.24 -5.47 19.28
N LEU A 958 -2.41 -6.48 19.03
CA LEU A 958 -2.46 -7.30 17.81
C LEU A 958 -3.73 -8.18 17.78
N GLU A 959 -4.28 -8.60 18.93
CA GLU A 959 -5.59 -9.25 19.05
C GLU A 959 -6.73 -8.27 18.74
N ASN A 960 -6.72 -7.05 19.29
CA ASN A 960 -7.74 -6.04 18.97
C ASN A 960 -7.63 -5.49 17.53
N LYS A 961 -6.42 -5.43 16.95
CA LYS A 961 -6.17 -5.05 15.54
C LYS A 961 -6.14 -6.26 14.57
N GLN A 962 -6.54 -7.47 14.98
CA GLN A 962 -6.18 -8.76 14.34
C GLN A 962 -6.42 -8.89 12.84
N ARG A 963 -7.32 -8.08 12.26
CA ARG A 963 -7.86 -8.34 10.91
C ARG A 963 -7.36 -7.39 9.83
N ARG A 964 -6.59 -6.35 10.20
CA ARG A 964 -5.90 -5.42 9.28
C ARG A 964 -4.39 -5.31 9.52
N VAL A 965 -3.86 -5.86 10.62
CA VAL A 965 -2.40 -5.97 10.86
C VAL A 965 -1.89 -7.32 10.36
N ARG A 966 -0.77 -7.31 9.63
CA ARG A 966 0.02 -8.51 9.26
C ARG A 966 1.38 -8.43 9.91
N LEU A 967 1.90 -9.53 10.45
CA LEU A 967 3.23 -9.61 11.04
C LEU A 967 4.13 -10.51 10.17
N LEU A 968 5.34 -10.06 9.84
CA LEU A 968 6.33 -10.77 9.02
C LEU A 968 7.70 -10.81 9.73
N GLY A 969 8.57 -11.74 9.34
CA GLY A 969 9.97 -11.75 9.76
C GLY A 969 10.26 -12.17 11.21
N LEU A 970 9.25 -12.30 12.09
CA LEU A 970 9.45 -12.55 13.53
C LEU A 970 10.32 -13.80 13.81
N ALA A 971 10.23 -14.84 12.98
CA ALA A 971 11.01 -16.08 13.11
C ALA A 971 12.53 -15.88 12.95
N THR A 972 13.00 -14.71 12.49
CA THR A 972 14.44 -14.37 12.38
C THR A 972 14.99 -13.65 13.62
N ASN A 973 14.22 -13.57 14.71
CA ASN A 973 14.58 -12.89 15.96
C ASN A 973 14.91 -13.92 17.08
N PRO A 974 15.73 -13.58 18.08
CA PRO A 974 16.12 -14.47 19.17
C PRO A 974 15.02 -14.61 20.24
N ILE A 975 13.88 -15.21 19.89
CA ILE A 975 12.69 -15.29 20.74
C ILE A 975 12.96 -16.08 22.04
N TYR A 976 12.60 -15.47 23.18
CA TYR A 976 12.55 -16.07 24.51
C TYR A 976 11.18 -16.71 24.74
N CYS A 977 11.16 -18.04 24.78
CA CYS A 977 10.01 -18.88 25.06
C CYS A 977 9.90 -19.22 26.56
N ASP A 978 9.70 -18.19 27.37
CA ASP A 978 9.32 -18.26 28.78
C ASP A 978 7.78 -18.11 28.94
N CYS A 979 7.29 -17.88 30.15
CA CYS A 979 5.86 -17.63 30.36
C CYS A 979 5.31 -16.35 29.70
N ASN A 980 6.15 -15.39 29.31
CA ASN A 980 5.76 -14.18 28.59
C ASN A 980 5.48 -14.46 27.11
N ALA A 981 5.92 -15.59 26.56
CA ALA A 981 5.58 -16.03 25.20
C ALA A 981 4.16 -16.65 25.08
N ARG A 982 3.49 -16.96 26.20
CA ARG A 982 2.15 -17.58 26.20
C ARG A 982 1.08 -16.79 25.43
N PRO A 983 0.99 -15.44 25.49
CA PRO A 983 0.06 -14.68 24.66
C PRO A 983 0.42 -14.79 23.17
N LEU A 984 1.70 -14.72 22.81
CA LEU A 984 2.15 -14.84 21.41
C LEU A 984 1.78 -16.21 20.83
N LYS A 985 1.99 -17.30 21.58
CA LYS A 985 1.56 -18.64 21.19
C LYS A 985 0.05 -18.70 20.88
N ARG A 986 -0.80 -18.14 21.77
CA ARG A 986 -2.26 -18.11 21.60
C ARG A 986 -2.70 -17.26 20.40
N TRP A 987 -2.03 -16.14 20.17
CA TRP A 987 -2.22 -15.31 18.97
C TRP A 987 -1.86 -16.07 17.68
N LEU A 988 -0.71 -16.76 17.64
CA LEU A 988 -0.29 -17.58 16.50
C LEU A 988 -1.28 -18.74 16.23
N GLN A 989 -1.75 -19.43 17.27
CA GLN A 989 -2.80 -20.45 17.16
C GLN A 989 -4.11 -19.87 16.57
N THR A 990 -4.49 -18.66 16.98
CA THR A 990 -5.66 -17.94 16.45
C THR A 990 -5.48 -17.50 14.99
N GLN A 991 -4.25 -17.20 14.54
CA GLN A 991 -3.96 -16.93 13.12
C GLN A 991 -3.89 -18.21 12.27
N ARG A 992 -3.49 -19.35 12.86
CA ARG A 992 -3.49 -20.68 12.21
C ARG A 992 -4.92 -21.11 11.88
N SER A 993 -5.85 -21.02 12.82
CA SER A 993 -7.27 -21.38 12.59
C SER A 993 -7.96 -20.48 11.55
N GLN A 994 -7.66 -19.17 11.55
CA GLN A 994 -8.23 -18.22 10.59
C GLN A 994 -7.66 -18.35 9.14
N ARG A 995 -6.75 -19.30 8.88
CA ARG A 995 -5.93 -19.45 7.66
C ARG A 995 -5.22 -18.13 7.26
N ARG A 996 -4.70 -17.39 8.26
CA ARG A 996 -4.02 -16.09 8.09
C ARG A 996 -2.53 -16.09 8.45
N LEU A 997 -2.05 -17.13 9.11
CA LEU A 997 -0.65 -17.32 9.46
C LEU A 997 0.22 -17.43 8.18
N THR A 998 1.33 -16.71 8.13
CA THR A 998 2.33 -16.86 7.06
C THR A 998 3.20 -18.09 7.30
N PRO A 999 3.80 -18.70 6.26
CA PRO A 999 4.67 -19.87 6.42
C PRO A 999 5.82 -19.65 7.42
N GLU A 1000 6.43 -18.45 7.40
CA GLU A 1000 7.47 -18.02 8.35
C GLU A 1000 7.04 -18.14 9.82
N LEU A 1001 5.82 -17.69 10.14
CA LEU A 1001 5.29 -17.72 11.50
C LEU A 1001 4.82 -19.12 11.94
N LEU A 1002 4.66 -20.04 10.99
CA LEU A 1002 4.31 -21.43 11.26
C LEU A 1002 5.53 -22.22 11.77
N GLY A 1003 6.73 -21.90 11.27
CA GLY A 1003 8.00 -22.51 11.70
C GLY A 1003 8.72 -21.80 12.85
N LEU A 1004 8.09 -20.85 13.57
CA LEU A 1004 8.77 -20.01 14.55
C LEU A 1004 9.42 -20.81 15.70
N THR A 1005 10.75 -20.78 15.77
CA THR A 1005 11.55 -21.48 16.76
C THR A 1005 11.92 -20.61 17.97
N CYS A 1006 12.11 -21.27 19.10
CA CYS A 1006 12.59 -20.68 20.35
C CYS A 1006 14.12 -20.61 20.36
N HIS A 1007 14.71 -19.50 20.82
CA HIS A 1007 16.15 -19.36 21.00
C HIS A 1007 16.58 -19.57 22.46
N GLN A 1008 15.76 -19.10 23.41
CA GLN A 1008 15.98 -19.16 24.86
C GLN A 1008 14.65 -19.49 25.57
N PRO A 1009 14.65 -19.92 26.84
CA PRO A 1009 15.81 -20.41 27.61
C PRO A 1009 16.38 -21.69 27.00
N ALA A 1010 17.60 -22.09 27.40
CA ALA A 1010 18.31 -23.22 26.81
C ALA A 1010 17.56 -24.57 26.83
N SER A 1011 16.60 -24.77 27.75
CA SER A 1011 15.71 -25.96 27.79
C SER A 1011 14.70 -26.04 26.63
N ASN A 1012 14.44 -24.89 26.00
CA ASN A 1012 13.40 -24.69 24.99
C ASN A 1012 13.99 -24.33 23.62
N ALA A 1013 15.31 -24.10 23.53
CA ALA A 1013 16.01 -23.75 22.31
C ALA A 1013 15.79 -24.79 21.19
N GLY A 1014 15.57 -24.31 19.96
CA GLY A 1014 15.33 -25.12 18.76
C GLY A 1014 13.89 -25.65 18.60
N LYS A 1015 13.07 -25.66 19.65
CA LYS A 1015 11.66 -26.12 19.57
C LYS A 1015 10.77 -25.09 18.87
N HIS A 1016 9.73 -25.54 18.16
CA HIS A 1016 8.71 -24.67 17.59
C HIS A 1016 7.69 -24.22 18.66
N LEU A 1017 7.41 -22.91 18.75
CA LEU A 1017 6.54 -22.33 19.78
C LEU A 1017 5.08 -22.82 19.71
N LEU A 1018 4.62 -23.23 18.52
CA LEU A 1018 3.25 -23.72 18.32
C LEU A 1018 3.00 -25.12 18.88
N ASP A 1019 4.04 -25.95 18.98
CA ASP A 1019 3.95 -27.38 19.30
C ASP A 1019 4.37 -27.70 20.75
N MET A 1020 4.89 -26.70 21.49
CA MET A 1020 5.18 -26.79 22.93
C MET A 1020 3.91 -26.62 23.78
N ASP A 1021 3.88 -27.19 24.98
CA ASP A 1021 2.76 -27.03 25.91
C ASP A 1021 2.83 -25.73 26.73
N ASP A 1022 1.69 -25.26 27.27
CA ASP A 1022 1.68 -24.07 28.15
C ASP A 1022 2.46 -24.31 29.47
N ALA A 1023 2.72 -25.58 29.81
CA ALA A 1023 3.56 -26.01 30.93
C ALA A 1023 5.07 -25.76 30.67
N ASP A 1024 5.57 -26.00 29.45
CA ASP A 1024 6.97 -25.80 29.08
C ASP A 1024 7.39 -24.32 29.13
N LEU A 1025 6.42 -23.43 28.91
CA LEU A 1025 6.55 -21.99 28.99
C LEU A 1025 6.47 -21.51 30.46
N SER A 1026 7.46 -21.89 31.28
CA SER A 1026 7.54 -21.52 32.70
C SER A 1026 8.41 -20.27 32.94
N CYS A 1027 8.20 -19.60 34.09
CA CYS A 1027 9.05 -18.51 34.59
C CYS A 1027 9.60 -18.84 36.00
N ALA A 1028 9.99 -20.09 36.23
CA ALA A 1028 10.50 -20.52 37.54
C ALA A 1028 11.87 -19.87 37.85
N PRO A 1029 12.08 -19.27 39.03
CA PRO A 1029 13.35 -18.65 39.41
C PRO A 1029 14.39 -19.72 39.82
N GLY A 1030 14.86 -20.49 38.84
CA GLY A 1030 15.86 -21.57 38.99
C GLY A 1030 17.24 -21.26 38.40
N GLY A 1031 17.42 -20.06 37.84
CA GLY A 1031 18.70 -19.55 37.31
C GLY A 1031 18.99 -18.15 37.83
N THR A 1032 20.25 -17.72 37.76
CA THR A 1032 20.72 -16.42 38.29
C THR A 1032 19.91 -15.23 37.77
N THR A 1033 19.59 -14.30 38.67
CA THR A 1033 18.68 -13.17 38.43
C THR A 1033 19.13 -12.23 37.32
N THR A 1034 18.31 -12.11 36.27
CA THR A 1034 18.20 -10.89 35.45
C THR A 1034 16.74 -10.45 35.41
N THR A 1035 16.34 -9.64 36.41
CA THR A 1035 15.04 -8.96 36.41
C THR A 1035 14.94 -7.96 35.26
N SER A 1036 13.76 -7.84 34.66
CA SER A 1036 13.53 -7.10 33.42
C SER A 1036 13.53 -5.56 33.56
N THR A 1037 14.69 -4.96 33.82
CA THR A 1037 15.00 -3.54 33.53
C THR A 1037 16.52 -3.32 33.47
N THR A 1038 16.97 -2.49 32.52
CA THR A 1038 18.33 -1.93 32.35
C THR A 1038 19.51 -2.91 32.24
N GLU A 1039 20.12 -2.91 31.05
CA GLU A 1039 21.50 -3.31 30.70
C GLU A 1039 21.99 -4.74 31.04
N ILE A 1040 22.32 -5.49 29.98
CA ILE A 1040 23.12 -6.73 30.03
C ILE A 1040 24.21 -6.60 28.95
N PRO A 1041 25.49 -6.98 29.19
CA PRO A 1041 26.55 -6.82 28.21
C PRO A 1041 26.45 -7.82 27.04
N LEU A 1042 26.76 -7.35 25.82
CA LEU A 1042 26.97 -8.20 24.65
C LEU A 1042 28.39 -8.79 24.69
N SER A 1043 28.53 -10.00 25.24
CA SER A 1043 29.71 -10.83 24.96
C SER A 1043 29.56 -11.44 23.56
N VAL A 1044 30.37 -10.98 22.61
CA VAL A 1044 30.46 -11.62 21.29
C VAL A 1044 31.01 -13.03 21.47
N ALA A 1045 30.24 -14.02 21.04
CA ALA A 1045 30.71 -15.40 20.87
C ALA A 1045 30.98 -15.61 19.37
N ASP A 1046 32.16 -16.14 19.05
CA ASP A 1046 32.62 -16.25 17.66
C ASP A 1046 31.72 -17.15 16.81
N ARG A 1047 31.46 -16.72 15.57
CA ARG A 1047 31.07 -17.63 14.49
C ARG A 1047 32.35 -18.24 13.93
N GLY A 1048 32.55 -19.53 14.17
CA GLY A 1048 33.58 -20.30 13.49
C GLY A 1048 33.13 -20.67 12.08
N ASP A 1049 33.63 -19.96 11.07
CA ASP A 1049 33.67 -20.45 9.69
C ASP A 1049 34.98 -21.22 9.44
N ALA A 1050 34.94 -22.22 8.56
CA ALA A 1050 36.07 -23.11 8.30
C ALA A 1050 36.94 -22.65 7.11
N ASP A 1051 38.23 -23.00 7.18
CA ASP A 1051 39.21 -23.08 6.10
C ASP A 1051 39.38 -21.90 5.13
N SER A 1052 40.44 -21.11 5.35
CA SER A 1052 41.68 -21.29 4.57
C SER A 1052 42.84 -20.42 5.10
N ALA A 1053 44.07 -20.71 4.67
CA ALA A 1053 45.27 -20.43 5.47
C ALA A 1053 46.09 -19.19 5.08
N ALA A 1054 46.60 -18.51 6.12
CA ALA A 1054 47.89 -17.83 6.22
C ALA A 1054 48.24 -16.67 5.25
N THR A 1055 48.42 -15.48 5.83
CA THR A 1055 49.77 -15.03 6.24
C THR A 1055 49.70 -13.88 7.25
N SER A 1056 50.68 -13.80 8.15
CA SER A 1056 50.70 -12.85 9.27
C SER A 1056 51.78 -11.79 9.12
N THR A 1057 51.40 -10.51 9.17
CA THR A 1057 52.32 -9.39 9.44
C THR A 1057 51.64 -8.40 10.39
N GLU A 1058 52.24 -8.18 11.55
CA GLU A 1058 51.81 -7.14 12.51
C GLU A 1058 52.00 -5.73 11.93
N PHE A 1059 51.16 -4.76 12.29
CA PHE A 1059 51.65 -3.40 12.58
C PHE A 1059 50.66 -2.57 13.44
N ARG A 1060 51.14 -2.23 14.65
CA ARG A 1060 50.86 -1.06 15.55
C ARG A 1060 49.46 -0.41 15.62
N ALA A 1061 49.08 -0.10 16.87
CA ALA A 1061 47.96 0.78 17.23
C ALA A 1061 48.17 2.27 16.86
N GLU A 1062 47.07 2.99 16.72
CA GLU A 1062 47.01 4.45 16.50
C GLU A 1062 46.94 5.27 17.81
N PRO A 1063 47.32 6.57 17.81
CA PRO A 1063 47.29 7.44 18.99
C PRO A 1063 46.12 8.44 19.06
N ASP A 1064 45.71 8.84 20.27
CA ASP A 1064 44.74 9.92 20.52
C ASP A 1064 45.28 11.34 20.19
N ILE A 1065 44.55 12.13 19.39
CA ILE A 1065 44.68 13.62 19.35
C ILE A 1065 43.33 14.34 19.22
N ILE A 1066 42.72 14.63 20.38
CA ILE A 1066 42.16 15.93 20.82
C ILE A 1066 41.64 16.94 19.78
N TRP A 1067 40.33 17.25 19.86
CA TRP A 1067 39.71 18.61 19.88
C TRP A 1067 38.48 18.51 20.83
N THR A 1068 38.31 19.21 21.96
CA THR A 1068 38.16 20.67 22.25
C THR A 1068 36.95 21.35 21.58
N MET A 1069 36.13 22.18 22.24
CA MET A 1069 35.84 22.40 23.68
C MET A 1069 34.52 23.21 23.79
N ASP A 1070 33.66 22.92 24.78
CA ASP A 1070 32.50 23.77 25.11
C ASP A 1070 32.86 24.98 26.01
N PRO A 1071 32.21 26.14 25.84
CA PRO A 1071 32.39 27.31 26.71
C PRO A 1071 31.58 27.23 28.01
N VAL A 1072 32.17 27.67 29.13
CA VAL A 1072 31.65 27.43 30.49
C VAL A 1072 31.50 28.73 31.33
N THR A 1073 30.39 28.87 32.05
CA THR A 1073 30.23 29.75 33.24
C THR A 1073 29.38 29.00 34.30
N LYS A 1074 29.88 28.31 35.34
CA LYS A 1074 30.99 28.49 36.32
C LYS A 1074 30.62 29.32 37.58
N ARG A 1075 30.38 28.60 38.68
CA ARG A 1075 30.62 28.86 40.14
C ARG A 1075 30.19 27.55 40.84
N GLY A 1076 30.92 26.88 41.74
CA GLY A 1076 32.03 27.28 42.63
C GLY A 1076 31.50 27.54 44.05
N SER A 1077 32.18 27.20 45.16
CA SER A 1077 33.47 26.50 45.37
C SER A 1077 33.78 26.42 46.88
N ASP A 1078 34.43 25.43 47.51
CA ASP A 1078 34.85 24.03 47.21
C ASP A 1078 35.26 23.35 48.55
N GLY A 1079 35.39 22.01 48.65
CA GLY A 1079 35.81 21.33 49.90
C GLY A 1079 36.15 19.82 49.77
N ALA A 1080 37.36 19.40 50.13
CA ALA A 1080 37.93 18.10 49.74
C ALA A 1080 38.39 17.19 50.92
N ARG A 1081 38.66 15.91 50.56
CA ARG A 1081 39.51 14.88 51.22
C ARG A 1081 38.94 13.98 52.34
N ASN A 1082 38.85 12.69 51.99
CA ASN A 1082 39.49 11.49 52.57
C ASN A 1082 39.41 11.13 54.08
N ALA A 1083 39.38 9.79 54.26
CA ALA A 1083 39.94 9.01 55.37
C ALA A 1083 39.14 8.84 56.69
N ALA A 1084 38.29 7.82 56.68
CA ALA A 1084 38.38 6.60 57.50
C ALA A 1084 38.42 6.63 59.06
N ALA A 1085 37.82 5.57 59.62
CA ALA A 1085 37.88 5.07 61.00
C ALA A 1085 37.15 5.89 62.09
N GLY A 1086 36.60 5.17 63.08
CA GLY A 1086 35.98 5.75 64.28
C GLY A 1086 34.70 5.05 64.72
N SER A 1087 34.77 4.33 65.83
CA SER A 1087 33.62 4.00 66.70
C SER A 1087 32.80 5.25 67.04
N GLY A 1088 31.48 5.21 67.29
CA GLY A 1088 30.62 4.08 67.65
C GLY A 1088 29.80 4.45 68.91
N GLY A 1089 29.07 3.50 69.50
CA GLY A 1089 28.50 3.65 70.85
C GLY A 1089 27.01 4.02 70.93
N ALA A 1090 26.25 3.08 71.51
CA ALA A 1090 25.11 3.22 72.43
C ALA A 1090 24.01 4.29 72.24
N GLY A 1091 22.74 3.85 72.35
CA GLY A 1091 21.57 4.74 72.43
C GLY A 1091 20.22 3.99 72.45
N GLY A 1092 20.09 2.92 73.24
CA GLY A 1092 18.92 2.03 73.20
C GLY A 1092 17.78 2.39 74.17
N GLY A 1093 16.69 1.60 74.13
CA GLY A 1093 15.71 1.49 75.23
C GLY A 1093 14.23 1.47 74.80
N GLY A 1094 13.40 0.70 75.54
CA GLY A 1094 11.93 0.64 75.38
C GLY A 1094 11.47 -0.23 74.19
N VAL A 1095 11.12 -1.53 74.31
CA VAL A 1095 10.34 -2.27 75.33
C VAL A 1095 8.90 -1.73 75.48
N GLY A 1096 7.84 -2.53 75.31
CA GLY A 1096 7.76 -3.97 75.00
C GLY A 1096 6.32 -4.52 75.11
N GLY A 1097 6.17 -5.85 75.19
CA GLY A 1097 4.86 -6.55 75.27
C GLY A 1097 4.41 -7.09 73.90
N VAL A 1098 4.52 -8.37 73.51
CA VAL A 1098 4.41 -9.70 74.17
C VAL A 1098 2.98 -10.20 74.38
N GLY A 1099 2.61 -11.21 73.59
CA GLY A 1099 1.77 -12.35 74.03
C GLY A 1099 0.25 -12.22 73.84
N GLY A 1100 -0.37 -13.27 73.29
CA GLY A 1100 -1.83 -13.43 73.23
C GLY A 1100 -2.29 -14.38 72.14
N ALA A 1101 -2.45 -15.67 72.46
CA ALA A 1101 -3.03 -16.66 71.55
C ALA A 1101 -4.56 -16.80 71.77
N GLY A 1102 -5.29 -17.26 70.76
CA GLY A 1102 -6.71 -17.62 70.90
C GLY A 1102 -7.43 -17.75 69.56
N ALA A 1103 -7.99 -18.92 69.25
CA ALA A 1103 -8.76 -19.15 68.04
C ALA A 1103 -10.24 -18.74 68.22
N GLY A 1104 -10.87 -18.24 67.15
CA GLY A 1104 -12.29 -17.92 67.14
C GLY A 1104 -12.78 -17.59 65.72
N ASN A 1105 -13.72 -18.40 65.21
CA ASN A 1105 -14.28 -18.22 63.87
C ASN A 1105 -15.02 -16.88 63.73
N LYS A 1106 -14.79 -16.19 62.60
CA LYS A 1106 -15.86 -15.55 61.83
C LYS A 1106 -15.41 -15.20 60.40
N ARG A 1107 -16.30 -15.43 59.43
CA ARG A 1107 -16.31 -14.68 58.16
C ARG A 1107 -16.64 -13.20 58.45
N ASP A 1108 -16.65 -12.36 57.43
CA ASP A 1108 -17.04 -10.95 57.51
C ASP A 1108 -15.96 -10.03 58.13
N LYS A 1109 -14.76 -10.02 57.51
CA LYS A 1109 -13.75 -8.97 57.75
C LYS A 1109 -12.70 -8.70 56.65
N MET A 1110 -12.86 -9.25 55.44
CA MET A 1110 -11.92 -8.99 54.33
C MET A 1110 -12.11 -7.61 53.69
N ASP A 1111 -13.36 -7.17 53.50
CA ASP A 1111 -13.67 -5.99 52.66
C ASP A 1111 -13.13 -4.69 53.25
N HIS A 1112 -13.24 -4.52 54.59
CA HIS A 1112 -12.73 -3.33 55.27
C HIS A 1112 -11.21 -3.19 55.22
N LEU A 1113 -10.45 -4.27 55.04
CA LEU A 1113 -8.98 -4.18 54.92
C LEU A 1113 -8.58 -3.67 53.52
N ILE A 1114 -9.30 -4.07 52.48
CA ILE A 1114 -9.10 -3.59 51.10
C ILE A 1114 -9.42 -2.10 51.01
N PHE A 1115 -10.57 -1.65 51.57
CA PHE A 1115 -10.90 -0.22 51.64
C PHE A 1115 -9.89 0.59 52.48
N GLY A 1116 -9.35 0.03 53.56
CA GLY A 1116 -8.31 0.68 54.37
C GLY A 1116 -7.01 0.92 53.59
N ILE A 1117 -6.54 -0.08 52.83
CA ILE A 1117 -5.32 0.04 52.01
C ILE A 1117 -5.56 1.02 50.84
N LEU A 1118 -6.69 0.92 50.15
CA LEU A 1118 -7.01 1.81 49.03
C LEU A 1118 -7.16 3.27 49.49
N GLY A 1119 -7.82 3.50 50.63
CA GLY A 1119 -7.93 4.82 51.27
C GLY A 1119 -6.58 5.38 51.69
N GLY A 1120 -5.68 4.54 52.22
CA GLY A 1120 -4.30 4.93 52.56
C GLY A 1120 -3.49 5.38 51.34
N VAL A 1121 -3.60 4.66 50.22
CA VAL A 1121 -2.93 5.04 48.96
C VAL A 1121 -3.50 6.34 48.38
N ILE A 1122 -4.82 6.51 48.38
CA ILE A 1122 -5.48 7.75 47.91
C ILE A 1122 -5.08 8.94 48.79
N ALA A 1123 -5.05 8.77 50.12
CA ALA A 1123 -4.60 9.81 51.05
C ALA A 1123 -3.12 10.17 50.83
N PHE A 1124 -2.25 9.18 50.62
CA PHE A 1124 -0.83 9.42 50.32
C PHE A 1124 -0.63 10.18 49.01
N ILE A 1125 -1.36 9.81 47.94
CA ILE A 1125 -1.35 10.53 46.66
C ILE A 1125 -1.86 11.97 46.82
N LEU A 1126 -2.96 12.19 47.56
CA LEU A 1126 -3.47 13.53 47.84
C LEU A 1126 -2.48 14.38 48.63
N VAL A 1127 -1.80 13.81 49.64
CA VAL A 1127 -0.73 14.51 50.38
C VAL A 1127 0.46 14.83 49.46
N LEU A 1128 0.86 13.92 48.57
CA LEU A 1128 1.93 14.16 47.60
C LEU A 1128 1.56 15.32 46.65
N VAL A 1129 0.33 15.33 46.13
CA VAL A 1129 -0.21 16.43 45.32
C VAL A 1129 -0.26 17.74 46.11
N PHE A 1130 -0.67 17.71 47.38
CA PHE A 1130 -0.70 18.90 48.24
C PHE A 1130 0.71 19.47 48.49
N ILE A 1131 1.71 18.60 48.66
CA ILE A 1131 3.13 19.00 48.78
C ILE A 1131 3.64 19.60 47.47
N ILE A 1132 3.34 18.99 46.32
CA ILE A 1132 3.72 19.52 44.99
C ILE A 1132 3.06 20.89 44.73
N CYS A 1133 1.79 21.06 45.12
CA CYS A 1133 1.08 22.33 45.06
C CYS A 1133 1.67 23.38 46.02
N LEU A 1134 2.03 23.02 47.26
CA LEU A 1134 2.69 23.91 48.21
C LEU A 1134 4.09 24.34 47.75
N VAL A 1135 4.85 23.44 47.10
CA VAL A 1135 6.16 23.76 46.51
C VAL A 1135 6.01 24.72 45.32
N ARG A 1136 4.97 24.55 44.47
CA ARG A 1136 4.68 25.52 43.40
C ARG A 1136 4.18 26.87 43.94
N LEU A 1137 3.28 26.88 44.92
CA LEU A 1137 2.75 28.09 45.54
C LEU A 1137 3.81 28.89 46.32
N ARG A 1138 4.92 28.27 46.74
CA ARG A 1138 6.07 28.98 47.34
C ARG A 1138 7.05 29.62 46.35
N ILE A 1139 6.83 29.47 45.04
CA ILE A 1139 7.70 30.07 44.01
C ILE A 1139 7.09 31.38 43.44
N THR A 1140 5.84 31.70 43.78
CA THR A 1140 5.16 32.94 43.38
C THR A 1140 4.58 33.67 44.59
N ASP A 1141 5.44 34.33 45.37
CA ASP A 1141 5.25 35.74 45.75
C ASP A 1141 6.43 36.27 46.58
N ASN A 1142 6.83 37.53 46.34
CA ASN A 1142 7.70 38.27 47.24
C ASN A 1142 7.57 39.79 47.03
N HIS A 1143 7.01 40.47 48.02
CA HIS A 1143 6.92 41.94 48.23
C HIS A 1143 5.83 42.76 47.50
N TYR A 1144 4.76 43.01 48.28
CA TYR A 1144 4.05 44.29 48.50
C TYR A 1144 4.92 45.58 48.39
N PRO A 1145 4.35 46.82 48.38
CA PRO A 1145 2.96 47.19 48.73
C PRO A 1145 2.25 48.19 47.78
N GLY A 1146 0.95 48.44 48.00
CA GLY A 1146 0.33 49.74 47.69
C GLY A 1146 -1.09 49.73 47.10
N GLY A 1147 -2.09 50.02 47.94
CA GLY A 1147 -3.37 50.63 47.54
C GLY A 1147 -3.62 51.90 48.36
N PRO A 1148 -4.85 52.41 48.49
CA PRO A 1148 -6.11 51.95 47.88
C PRO A 1148 -7.04 53.11 47.41
N LEU A 1149 -8.32 52.78 47.17
CA LEU A 1149 -9.53 53.65 47.20
C LEU A 1149 -9.88 54.56 45.99
N VAL A 1150 -11.01 54.19 45.35
CA VAL A 1150 -12.25 54.98 45.17
C VAL A 1150 -12.19 56.40 44.58
N GLY A 1151 -12.96 56.59 43.48
CA GLY A 1151 -13.83 57.77 43.35
C GLY A 1151 -13.78 58.50 41.99
N PRO A 1152 -14.92 58.73 41.31
CA PRO A 1152 -14.94 59.36 39.98
C PRO A 1152 -15.36 60.83 40.00
N LEU A 1153 -14.90 61.63 39.03
CA LEU A 1153 -15.53 62.92 38.67
C LEU A 1153 -15.18 63.39 37.24
N ALA A 1154 -16.19 63.98 36.58
CA ALA A 1154 -16.16 65.06 35.57
C ALA A 1154 -15.14 65.08 34.40
N LEU A 1155 -15.70 64.93 33.18
CA LEU A 1155 -15.78 65.93 32.09
C LEU A 1155 -14.55 66.73 31.58
N GLN A 1156 -14.59 66.94 30.25
CA GLN A 1156 -14.12 68.10 29.47
C GLN A 1156 -12.64 68.26 29.06
N THR A 1157 -12.42 67.98 27.76
CA THR A 1157 -11.79 68.84 26.73
C THR A 1157 -10.41 69.51 26.92
N ALA A 1158 -9.57 69.26 25.91
CA ALA A 1158 -8.66 70.22 25.23
C ALA A 1158 -7.38 70.73 25.94
N ALA A 1159 -6.25 70.26 25.38
CA ALA A 1159 -5.06 71.02 24.98
C ALA A 1159 -4.50 72.18 25.85
N ALA A 1160 -3.27 71.93 26.36
CA ALA A 1160 -2.15 72.87 26.54
C ALA A 1160 -2.26 74.05 27.54
N HIS A 1161 -1.32 74.11 28.50
CA HIS A 1161 -0.21 75.09 28.52
C HIS A 1161 0.68 74.97 29.80
N HIS A 1162 2.02 75.11 29.63
CA HIS A 1162 2.99 75.77 30.54
C HIS A 1162 3.17 75.32 32.03
N HIS A 1163 4.26 75.60 32.77
CA HIS A 1163 5.63 76.11 32.46
C HIS A 1163 6.65 75.71 33.56
N GLY A 1164 7.93 75.47 33.19
CA GLY A 1164 9.11 75.52 34.11
C GLY A 1164 9.43 74.24 34.90
N THR A 1165 10.69 73.94 35.30
CA THR A 1165 11.99 74.61 35.02
C THR A 1165 13.19 73.65 35.13
N LEU A 1166 14.35 74.08 34.61
CA LEU A 1166 15.70 73.46 34.51
C LEU A 1166 16.38 73.15 35.87
N PRO A 1167 17.54 72.41 35.98
CA PRO A 1167 18.67 72.17 35.02
C PRO A 1167 18.84 70.70 34.55
N SER A 1168 19.20 70.36 33.29
CA SER A 1168 20.50 70.46 32.53
C SER A 1168 21.66 69.64 33.15
N ILE A 1169 22.64 69.04 32.43
CA ILE A 1169 23.31 69.18 31.11
C ILE A 1169 23.64 67.73 30.59
N SER A 1170 23.89 67.28 29.34
CA SER A 1170 24.13 67.74 27.93
C SER A 1170 23.48 66.71 26.94
N GLY A 1171 23.67 66.60 25.60
CA GLY A 1171 24.26 67.43 24.51
C GLY A 1171 25.13 66.60 23.53
N LYS A 1172 25.14 66.80 22.20
CA LYS A 1172 24.39 67.72 21.31
C LYS A 1172 24.48 67.22 19.83
N CYS A 1173 23.55 67.65 18.98
CA CYS A 1173 23.49 67.35 17.53
C CYS A 1173 24.57 68.06 16.70
N THR A 1174 24.77 67.66 15.43
CA THR A 1174 24.63 68.54 14.23
C THR A 1174 24.64 67.79 12.88
N CYS A 1175 24.41 68.53 11.78
CA CYS A 1175 24.05 68.07 10.43
C CYS A 1175 25.26 68.01 9.44
N ILE A 1176 24.98 68.18 8.13
CA ILE A 1176 25.85 68.76 7.05
C ILE A 1176 26.57 67.79 6.04
N VAL A 1177 26.04 67.79 4.80
CA VAL A 1177 26.74 67.96 3.47
C VAL A 1177 27.25 66.77 2.61
N LYS A 1178 26.98 66.88 1.29
CA LYS A 1178 27.54 66.22 0.07
C LYS A 1178 29.01 66.62 -0.16
N PRO A 1179 29.92 65.80 -0.75
CA PRO A 1179 30.05 65.75 -2.23
C PRO A 1179 30.70 64.43 -2.79
N PRO A 1180 31.05 64.34 -4.10
CA PRO A 1180 31.66 63.16 -4.78
C PRO A 1180 33.16 63.44 -5.09
N PRO A 1181 33.82 63.04 -6.22
CA PRO A 1181 33.63 62.00 -7.26
C PRO A 1181 34.96 61.19 -7.45
N PRO A 1182 35.53 60.96 -8.67
CA PRO A 1182 35.07 60.38 -9.96
C PRO A 1182 35.76 58.97 -10.12
N PRO A 1183 36.20 58.43 -11.29
CA PRO A 1183 35.93 58.74 -12.72
C PRO A 1183 35.63 57.56 -13.68
N PHE A 1184 34.91 57.87 -14.77
CA PHE A 1184 35.12 57.46 -16.19
C PHE A 1184 35.19 55.96 -16.62
N MET A 1185 34.92 55.58 -17.88
CA MET A 1185 34.38 56.28 -19.07
C MET A 1185 33.44 55.30 -19.85
N PHE A 1186 32.39 55.77 -20.54
CA PHE A 1186 32.29 55.90 -22.02
C PHE A 1186 32.94 54.73 -22.81
N TYR A 1187 32.32 54.15 -23.85
CA TYR A 1187 31.68 54.86 -24.97
C TYR A 1187 30.31 54.33 -25.45
N THR A 1188 29.69 55.24 -26.19
CA THR A 1188 28.46 55.23 -26.98
C THR A 1188 28.31 54.10 -28.02
N ALA A 1189 27.06 53.72 -28.26
CA ALA A 1189 26.27 53.79 -29.53
C ALA A 1189 26.93 54.45 -30.79
N PRO A 1190 26.33 54.40 -32.01
CA PRO A 1190 25.05 53.80 -32.48
C PRO A 1190 25.19 53.05 -33.86
N PRO A 1191 24.27 53.09 -34.87
CA PRO A 1191 22.96 52.41 -34.99
C PRO A 1191 22.83 51.38 -36.18
N PRO A 1192 21.92 51.42 -37.21
CA PRO A 1192 21.30 50.21 -37.82
C PRO A 1192 21.58 50.17 -39.38
N PRO A 1193 20.71 49.75 -40.37
CA PRO A 1193 19.33 49.21 -40.32
C PRO A 1193 18.87 48.13 -41.34
N GLN A 1194 17.66 47.62 -41.07
CA GLN A 1194 16.52 47.32 -41.97
C GLN A 1194 16.72 46.89 -43.44
N SER A 1195 16.28 45.64 -43.71
CA SER A 1195 15.31 45.20 -44.73
C SER A 1195 15.34 45.66 -46.21
N SER A 1196 15.14 44.66 -47.09
CA SER A 1196 14.09 44.57 -48.15
C SER A 1196 14.53 44.40 -49.61
N MET A 1197 13.62 43.77 -50.36
CA MET A 1197 13.44 43.72 -51.83
C MET A 1197 14.37 42.86 -52.74
N THR A 1198 13.65 42.20 -53.66
CA THR A 1198 13.97 41.53 -54.94
C THR A 1198 14.71 42.45 -55.96
N PRO A 1199 15.34 41.96 -57.06
CA PRO A 1199 14.87 40.85 -57.93
C PRO A 1199 15.91 39.93 -58.64
N LEU A 1200 15.41 39.05 -59.52
CA LEU A 1200 16.15 38.20 -60.48
C LEU A 1200 16.47 38.93 -61.80
N PRO A 1201 17.49 38.49 -62.57
CA PRO A 1201 17.34 37.50 -63.67
C PRO A 1201 18.29 36.28 -63.49
N GLY A 1202 18.22 35.12 -64.17
CA GLY A 1202 17.73 34.75 -65.52
C GLY A 1202 18.92 34.70 -66.51
N GLY A 1203 19.22 33.67 -67.32
CA GLY A 1203 18.70 32.31 -67.62
C GLY A 1203 19.71 31.65 -68.61
N GLY A 1204 19.58 30.45 -69.20
CA GLY A 1204 18.68 29.27 -69.18
C GLY A 1204 19.46 28.08 -69.81
N GLY A 1205 18.94 26.88 -70.15
CA GLY A 1205 17.61 26.23 -70.06
C GLY A 1205 17.81 24.71 -69.80
N GLY A 1206 17.04 23.72 -70.29
CA GLY A 1206 15.84 23.68 -71.17
C GLY A 1206 16.02 22.64 -72.31
N GLY A 1207 15.22 21.58 -72.50
CA GLY A 1207 13.99 21.12 -71.80
C GLY A 1207 13.89 19.58 -71.70
N THR A 1208 12.73 18.91 -71.80
CA THR A 1208 11.37 19.33 -72.21
C THR A 1208 10.26 18.55 -71.47
N LEU A 1209 9.06 19.13 -71.45
CA LEU A 1209 7.81 18.71 -70.75
C LEU A 1209 6.84 17.95 -71.73
N PRO A 1210 5.72 17.27 -71.32
CA PRO A 1210 4.59 17.90 -70.59
C PRO A 1210 3.59 17.06 -69.72
N LYS A 1211 2.98 17.71 -68.71
CA LYS A 1211 1.51 17.76 -68.33
C LYS A 1211 0.71 16.45 -68.04
N MET A 1212 -0.41 16.38 -67.29
CA MET A 1212 -1.22 17.35 -66.49
C MET A 1212 -2.22 16.64 -65.52
N LEU A 1213 -2.43 17.20 -64.30
CA LEU A 1213 -3.72 17.34 -63.57
C LEU A 1213 -4.52 16.05 -63.10
N PRO A 1214 -5.64 16.15 -62.32
CA PRO A 1214 -5.86 15.31 -61.12
C PRO A 1214 -7.10 14.34 -61.22
N PRO A 1215 -7.65 13.73 -60.13
CA PRO A 1215 -8.33 12.42 -60.18
C PRO A 1215 -9.87 12.41 -60.28
N PRO A 1216 -10.46 11.24 -60.63
CA PRO A 1216 -11.85 10.87 -60.36
C PRO A 1216 -12.03 9.63 -59.43
N PRO A 1217 -13.22 9.41 -58.84
CA PRO A 1217 -13.56 8.24 -58.00
C PRO A 1217 -14.38 7.17 -58.83
N PRO A 1218 -15.16 6.22 -58.25
CA PRO A 1218 -15.34 4.85 -58.79
C PRO A 1218 -16.52 4.65 -59.79
N PRO A 1219 -16.61 3.44 -60.37
CA PRO A 1219 -17.91 2.77 -60.54
C PRO A 1219 -17.92 1.29 -60.05
N SER A 1220 -19.05 0.60 -60.23
CA SER A 1220 -19.44 -0.62 -59.51
C SER A 1220 -20.21 -1.65 -60.38
N ALA A 1221 -20.57 -2.79 -59.77
CA ALA A 1221 -21.56 -3.80 -60.23
C ALA A 1221 -21.07 -4.74 -61.38
N GLN A 1222 -21.67 -5.91 -61.66
CA GLN A 1222 -23.07 -6.35 -61.51
C GLN A 1222 -23.29 -7.85 -61.17
N HIS A 1223 -24.45 -8.13 -60.56
CA HIS A 1223 -25.43 -9.26 -60.71
C HIS A 1223 -24.97 -10.67 -61.17
N MET A 1224 -25.50 -11.77 -60.63
CA MET A 1224 -26.92 -12.18 -60.78
C MET A 1224 -27.46 -13.21 -59.74
N TYR A 1225 -28.78 -13.46 -59.83
CA TYR A 1225 -29.67 -14.47 -59.21
C TYR A 1225 -29.08 -15.87 -58.86
N GLY A 1226 -29.64 -16.65 -57.92
CA GLY A 1226 -30.76 -16.36 -56.99
C GLY A 1226 -31.55 -17.59 -56.48
N SER A 1227 -32.52 -17.32 -55.59
CA SER A 1227 -33.75 -18.09 -55.31
C SER A 1227 -33.75 -19.57 -54.82
N LEU A 1228 -34.18 -19.73 -53.55
CA LEU A 1228 -35.34 -20.52 -53.08
C LEU A 1228 -35.29 -22.07 -52.85
N HIS A 1229 -36.09 -22.46 -51.84
CA HIS A 1229 -36.55 -23.77 -51.35
C HIS A 1229 -35.61 -24.58 -50.41
N ARG A 1230 -35.98 -25.13 -49.23
CA ARG A 1230 -37.23 -25.33 -48.41
C ARG A 1230 -37.62 -26.82 -48.26
N ARG A 1231 -37.98 -27.21 -47.02
CA ARG A 1231 -38.31 -28.55 -46.47
C ARG A 1231 -37.05 -29.34 -46.04
N THR A 1232 -36.88 -29.86 -44.81
CA THR A 1232 -37.73 -30.59 -43.83
C THR A 1232 -38.09 -32.02 -44.24
N TYR A 1233 -37.69 -33.03 -43.46
CA TYR A 1233 -38.60 -33.85 -42.64
C TYR A 1233 -37.84 -34.78 -41.66
N TYR A 1234 -38.61 -35.29 -40.69
CA TYR A 1234 -38.42 -36.31 -39.64
C TYR A 1234 -37.78 -37.65 -40.11
N ALA A 1235 -37.41 -38.63 -39.28
CA ALA A 1235 -37.04 -38.77 -37.84
C ALA A 1235 -36.72 -40.29 -37.56
N THR A 1236 -36.85 -40.76 -36.31
CA THR A 1236 -36.84 -42.18 -35.82
C THR A 1236 -35.53 -42.96 -35.96
N ASN A 1237 -34.85 -43.39 -34.89
CA ASN A 1237 -35.16 -44.39 -33.84
C ASN A 1237 -34.81 -45.84 -34.23
N ALA A 1238 -33.59 -46.29 -33.86
CA ALA A 1238 -33.25 -47.47 -33.01
C ALA A 1238 -33.93 -48.86 -33.25
N PRO A 1239 -33.72 -49.93 -32.43
CA PRO A 1239 -32.70 -50.19 -31.39
C PRO A 1239 -32.06 -51.62 -31.44
N TYR A 1240 -31.23 -51.94 -30.43
CA TYR A 1240 -31.09 -53.24 -29.71
C TYR A 1240 -30.11 -54.39 -30.10
N TYR A 1241 -29.24 -54.69 -29.11
CA TYR A 1241 -28.95 -55.99 -28.42
C TYR A 1241 -27.83 -57.00 -28.84
N VAL A 1242 -27.27 -57.60 -27.76
CA VAL A 1242 -26.54 -58.90 -27.58
C VAL A 1242 -24.98 -58.93 -27.61
N ALA A 1243 -24.39 -58.81 -26.41
CA ALA A 1243 -23.39 -59.66 -25.73
C ALA A 1243 -22.17 -60.34 -26.45
N PHE A 1244 -20.99 -60.25 -25.78
CA PHE A 1244 -19.94 -61.27 -25.46
C PHE A 1244 -19.46 -62.30 -26.54
N PRO A 1245 -18.19 -62.82 -26.53
CA PRO A 1245 -17.41 -63.15 -25.31
C PRO A 1245 -15.84 -63.10 -25.38
N ASN A 1246 -15.21 -63.64 -24.33
CA ASN A 1246 -13.89 -64.32 -24.27
C ASN A 1246 -12.55 -63.54 -24.22
N ASP A 1247 -12.06 -63.40 -22.98
CA ASP A 1247 -10.68 -63.65 -22.49
C ASP A 1247 -10.18 -65.07 -22.93
N PRO A 1248 -8.86 -65.42 -22.93
CA PRO A 1248 -8.20 -65.80 -21.66
C PRO A 1248 -6.66 -65.60 -21.51
N MET A 1249 -6.24 -65.27 -20.28
CA MET A 1249 -5.08 -65.77 -19.47
C MET A 1249 -3.82 -66.38 -20.12
N ALA A 1250 -2.63 -65.98 -19.65
CA ALA A 1250 -1.77 -66.78 -18.71
C ALA A 1250 -0.40 -66.11 -18.35
N GLY A 1251 0.19 -66.47 -17.20
CA GLY A 1251 1.61 -66.21 -16.81
C GLY A 1251 2.51 -67.45 -17.06
N PRO A 1252 3.60 -67.75 -16.29
CA PRO A 1252 4.27 -67.06 -15.16
C PRO A 1252 5.70 -66.55 -15.55
N GLY A 1253 6.65 -66.13 -14.69
CA GLY A 1253 6.68 -65.86 -13.24
C GLY A 1253 7.86 -66.53 -12.47
N CYS A 1254 8.47 -65.82 -11.50
CA CYS A 1254 9.57 -66.22 -10.58
C CYS A 1254 10.98 -66.43 -11.25
N ASP A 1255 12.12 -66.38 -10.55
CA ASP A 1255 12.38 -66.37 -9.08
C ASP A 1255 13.73 -65.71 -8.66
N SER A 1256 13.80 -65.12 -7.46
CA SER A 1256 15.00 -64.81 -6.63
C SER A 1256 16.11 -63.91 -7.25
N ARG A 1257 17.01 -63.20 -6.54
CA ARG A 1257 17.28 -62.87 -5.11
C ARG A 1257 18.19 -61.59 -5.11
N ALA A 1258 18.70 -60.97 -4.04
CA ALA A 1258 18.78 -61.14 -2.57
C ALA A 1258 19.15 -59.75 -1.96
N ASP A 1259 19.39 -59.47 -0.67
CA ASP A 1259 19.01 -59.90 0.70
C ASP A 1259 20.21 -59.35 1.54
N HIS A 1260 20.28 -58.21 2.23
CA HIS A 1260 19.42 -57.35 3.09
C HIS A 1260 20.08 -55.92 3.13
N ASP A 1261 19.70 -54.81 3.78
CA ASP A 1261 18.59 -54.24 4.63
C ASP A 1261 18.86 -52.68 4.70
N LEU A 1262 18.12 -51.73 5.32
CA LEU A 1262 16.91 -51.66 6.18
C LEU A 1262 16.25 -50.22 6.08
N HIS A 1263 15.23 -49.97 6.91
CA HIS A 1263 14.56 -48.68 7.24
C HIS A 1263 14.96 -48.19 8.67
N PRO A 1264 14.53 -47.02 9.23
CA PRO A 1264 13.40 -46.15 8.86
C PRO A 1264 13.59 -44.59 8.94
N TYR A 1265 12.50 -43.88 8.62
CA TYR A 1265 12.09 -42.52 9.03
C TYR A 1265 12.60 -41.23 8.33
N GLU A 1266 11.60 -40.34 8.21
CA GLU A 1266 11.58 -38.86 8.14
C GLU A 1266 11.83 -38.10 6.81
N CYS A 1267 10.85 -37.22 6.54
CA CYS A 1267 10.72 -36.19 5.49
C CYS A 1267 10.70 -36.64 4.02
#